data_AF-A0A5C6NIC8-F1
#
_entry.id   AF-A0A5C6NIC8-F1
#
_cell.length_a   1.000
_cell.length_b   1.000
_cell.length_c   1.000
_cell.angle_alpha   90.00
_cell.angle_beta   90.00
_cell.angle_gamma   90.00
#
_symmetry.space_group_name_H-M   'P 1'
#
loop_
_entity.id
_entity.type
_entity.pdbx_description
1 polymer ?
#
loop_
_entity_poly.entity_id
_entity_poly.type
_entity_poly.pdbx_seq_one_letter_code
_entity_poly.pdbx_strand_id
1 'polypeptide(L)'
;MSIILDQEELPEAAASCKRDLEFPDSVCLSCKSNQSKEIFTVFKREPLSLCSTDDSAPQQSRDSPEPPCLSVGSHQSKDLIVNLENDRPSAEQRVDPKDSTVSIIPCFQQRQTDLDSLFKLLEDSLVSIVKNELKWVQKVLSTECFLRPWIEVEDGVQMGSCRKMIQEVILQVLMTNKDLAGCGKSKVLGAVCQNNLKFRLKGKFRWVSEGLTKAGSPTLLNQIYTELLITEGGSGGVNNEHEVRYIEQAARKAKTQEITVGREDIFKPLPGRDKSIRTVMTTGVAGIGKTVLTQKFTLDWAENKTNQETQFIFPFTFRELNYLKGKTYSLVGLVHDFFPETKQAGLCRFDHFRVVFIFDGLDECRLPLDFRSNKTVTDPTESASVDVLLTNLIKGTLLPSARLWITTRPAAAALVPADCIDRATEVRGFTDLQKEEYFRKRLGDRQHASTIISHVKMSRSLHIMCHIPVFCWITATVLEDVLNSAEGAELPKTLTEIYIHFLVIQLKLKNVKYDGKGETDSHWCPQSRDLVECLGKLAFEQLQKGNVIFYESDLTECGIDVTAATVYSGMFTQIFKEEKSLYQTKVFCFIHLSVQEFLAALYVHLRFVEHNVNLLSKQKIKFKWPKQDLNSLHRSAVDEALQSPNGHLDLFLRFLLGLSLQANQTLLRGLLTKTEGASRAILKTRTYLKKKIDPNLSPERNINLLHCLNELKDSSLLEEIQQYLRAGSPDTDDLSPAQWSALVFILLSSEEDLDTFDLKKYSDSEEGVTMLLPVLKASRKALLTARNLSMGNCKLLGSVLSSESSALRELDLSDNNLEQPKMELLAAGLESPCCNLQSLRLSSCVITEDSCACLALALQTNPSHLKELDLSYNPLGDGGVMVLSAALKDPHCMLHKLRLSGCNLSEGSCRDLALVLSTETSSIKDLDLSDNNIQDSGLMLLSDGLNSPHCQVEVVRLSGCDLSPKSCEVLASALNFRALSLRELELNNNNLGDSGVELLSAALKAPQCSLQTLRLSGCLVTDVGCASLASALNGSCLRELDLSYNHPGGATWNQLFPFLAQDDLRLEPGGARYLRAGLTKYACELVLDTNTINRKLKLSDHNRKVTFVAEGQPYIEHPDRFDNWSQLMCKNGLTGRCYWEVDWRGDVDISVSYRGICRKGNNADCVFGVNSCSWSLFCSEIKGFSVCHKRNRTLIPHSSPASNRVAVYLDFAAGSLSFYTVASGTMNHLHTFNTTFTEALFPGFGLWSDKSGSTVSLCSLKKAELGGSSDAQR
;
A
#
# COMPACT_ATOMS: atom_id res chain seq x y z
N MET A 1 -26.44 -42.23 -48.53
CA MET A 1 -26.65 -40.90 -49.15
C MET A 1 -28.15 -40.69 -49.31
N SER A 2 -28.77 -39.51 -49.13
CA SER A 2 -28.43 -38.22 -48.48
C SER A 2 -29.67 -37.29 -48.56
N ILE A 3 -29.91 -36.20 -47.81
CA ILE A 3 -29.50 -35.61 -46.50
C ILE A 3 -30.64 -34.59 -46.17
N ILE A 4 -31.06 -34.43 -44.90
CA ILE A 4 -32.30 -33.69 -44.53
C ILE A 4 -32.14 -32.89 -43.19
N LEU A 5 -32.53 -31.60 -43.20
CA LEU A 5 -33.47 -30.80 -42.34
C LEU A 5 -33.71 -31.17 -40.83
N ASP A 6 -34.27 -30.36 -39.91
CA ASP A 6 -34.48 -28.89 -39.73
C ASP A 6 -34.95 -28.54 -38.27
N GLN A 7 -34.92 -27.24 -37.92
CA GLN A 7 -35.78 -26.40 -37.02
C GLN A 7 -36.40 -26.83 -35.63
N GLU A 8 -36.51 -25.79 -34.78
CA GLU A 8 -37.61 -25.43 -33.82
C GLU A 8 -37.69 -25.99 -32.35
N GLU A 9 -38.77 -25.61 -31.63
CA GLU A 9 -38.76 -25.10 -30.23
C GLU A 9 -38.87 -26.14 -29.04
N LEU A 10 -38.89 -25.57 -27.82
CA LEU A 10 -39.20 -26.10 -26.46
C LEU A 10 -40.21 -27.28 -26.40
N PRO A 11 -40.12 -28.22 -25.40
CA PRO A 11 -40.35 -27.89 -23.97
C PRO A 11 -39.67 -28.81 -22.91
N GLU A 12 -40.17 -28.72 -21.66
CA GLU A 12 -39.74 -29.48 -20.47
C GLU A 12 -40.31 -30.92 -20.35
N ALA A 13 -39.86 -31.63 -19.30
CA ALA A 13 -40.60 -32.62 -18.48
C ALA A 13 -40.61 -34.14 -18.83
N ALA A 14 -39.72 -34.85 -18.13
CA ALA A 14 -40.03 -35.94 -17.17
C ALA A 14 -40.43 -37.39 -17.60
N ALA A 15 -40.08 -38.33 -16.68
CA ALA A 15 -40.45 -39.76 -16.58
C ALA A 15 -39.91 -40.72 -17.67
N SER A 16 -39.69 -42.02 -17.43
CA SER A 16 -39.86 -42.88 -16.22
C SER A 16 -38.61 -43.77 -16.04
N CYS A 17 -38.15 -44.19 -14.85
CA CYS A 17 -38.78 -44.60 -13.58
C CYS A 17 -39.33 -46.04 -13.52
N LYS A 18 -38.48 -46.95 -13.01
CA LYS A 18 -38.75 -48.15 -12.18
C LYS A 18 -37.43 -48.42 -11.41
N ARG A 19 -37.43 -48.54 -10.08
CA ARG A 19 -37.79 -49.71 -9.25
C ARG A 19 -36.81 -50.88 -9.44
N ASP A 20 -36.27 -51.53 -8.41
CA ASP A 20 -36.55 -51.54 -6.95
C ASP A 20 -35.22 -51.36 -6.14
N LEU A 21 -35.18 -50.79 -4.93
CA LEU A 21 -35.37 -51.48 -3.62
C LEU A 21 -34.66 -52.86 -3.52
N GLU A 22 -33.52 -52.92 -2.80
CA GLU A 22 -33.26 -53.81 -1.64
C GLU A 22 -31.78 -53.84 -1.20
N PHE A 23 -31.53 -54.10 0.10
CA PHE A 23 -30.26 -54.65 0.60
C PHE A 23 -30.22 -56.17 0.33
N PRO A 24 -29.03 -56.77 0.27
CA PRO A 24 -28.87 -57.96 1.11
C PRO A 24 -27.58 -57.97 1.93
N ASP A 25 -27.72 -58.36 3.19
CA ASP A 25 -26.63 -58.78 4.04
C ASP A 25 -26.15 -60.20 3.67
N SER A 26 -24.86 -60.45 3.93
CA SER A 26 -24.30 -61.74 4.41
C SER A 26 -24.09 -62.94 3.47
N VAL A 27 -23.32 -63.90 4.02
CA VAL A 27 -23.08 -65.30 3.63
C VAL A 27 -22.15 -65.59 2.44
N CYS A 28 -20.89 -65.80 2.83
CA CYS A 28 -19.90 -66.75 2.27
C CYS A 28 -20.45 -67.95 1.47
N LEU A 29 -19.69 -68.40 0.46
CA LEU A 29 -18.95 -69.68 0.54
C LEU A 29 -18.18 -70.07 -0.75
N SER A 30 -16.85 -70.19 -0.64
CA SER A 30 -16.03 -71.22 -1.30
C SER A 30 -15.95 -71.21 -2.85
N CYS A 31 -15.03 -71.89 -3.54
CA CYS A 31 -13.83 -72.68 -3.22
C CYS A 31 -12.89 -72.57 -4.47
N LYS A 32 -11.61 -72.99 -4.52
CA LYS A 32 -10.98 -74.20 -3.97
C LYS A 32 -9.45 -74.18 -4.19
N SER A 33 -8.70 -74.84 -3.29
CA SER A 33 -7.47 -75.65 -3.52
C SER A 33 -6.18 -75.03 -4.12
N ASN A 34 -4.95 -75.44 -3.77
CA ASN A 34 -4.34 -76.33 -2.73
C ASN A 34 -2.83 -75.88 -2.61
N GLN A 35 -1.95 -76.29 -1.67
CA GLN A 35 -1.71 -77.58 -1.00
C GLN A 35 -1.09 -77.46 0.42
N SER A 36 -1.32 -78.52 1.22
CA SER A 36 -0.64 -79.06 2.42
C SER A 36 0.87 -78.72 2.64
N LYS A 37 1.45 -78.78 3.86
CA LYS A 37 1.33 -79.75 5.00
C LYS A 37 1.45 -79.02 6.36
N GLU A 38 0.67 -79.29 7.42
CA GLU A 38 0.74 -80.41 8.41
C GLU A 38 2.08 -80.46 9.20
N ILE A 39 2.16 -80.63 10.54
CA ILE A 39 1.25 -81.08 11.63
C ILE A 39 1.90 -80.66 13.00
N PHE A 40 1.31 -80.44 14.19
CA PHE A 40 -0.07 -80.26 14.73
C PHE A 40 0.00 -79.72 16.22
N THR A 41 -1.12 -79.73 16.98
CA THR A 41 -1.25 -79.62 18.49
C THR A 41 -0.91 -78.28 19.22
N VAL A 42 -1.34 -77.98 20.47
CA VAL A 42 -2.69 -78.01 21.13
C VAL A 42 -2.70 -77.32 22.54
N PHE A 43 -3.61 -76.34 22.79
CA PHE A 43 -4.14 -75.81 24.11
C PHE A 43 -3.15 -75.11 25.10
N LYS A 44 -3.53 -74.26 26.09
CA LYS A 44 -4.83 -73.83 26.70
C LYS A 44 -4.79 -72.35 27.23
N ARG A 45 -5.87 -71.84 27.88
CA ARG A 45 -6.04 -70.47 28.44
C ARG A 45 -5.71 -70.35 29.96
N GLU A 46 -5.34 -69.13 30.39
CA GLU A 46 -5.67 -68.44 31.69
C GLU A 46 -5.23 -69.11 33.04
N PRO A 47 -5.33 -68.44 34.22
CA PRO A 47 -4.92 -67.08 34.60
C PRO A 47 -4.23 -66.97 36.01
N LEU A 48 -3.94 -65.74 36.48
CA LEU A 48 -3.96 -65.23 37.88
C LEU A 48 -3.19 -65.91 39.07
N SER A 49 -2.27 -65.11 39.65
CA SER A 49 -2.11 -64.78 41.10
C SER A 49 -1.66 -65.77 42.20
N LEU A 50 -0.67 -65.29 43.00
CA LEU A 50 -0.46 -65.40 44.47
C LEU A 50 0.03 -66.71 45.16
N CYS A 51 1.10 -66.54 45.95
CA CYS A 51 1.47 -67.26 47.21
C CYS A 51 1.84 -68.77 47.15
N SER A 52 2.70 -69.32 48.03
CA SER A 52 3.70 -68.77 48.98
C SER A 52 4.60 -69.91 49.55
N THR A 53 5.60 -69.57 50.38
CA THR A 53 6.18 -70.39 51.50
C THR A 53 6.79 -71.78 51.16
N ASP A 54 8.11 -72.01 51.27
CA ASP A 54 8.90 -72.37 52.49
C ASP A 54 9.19 -73.90 52.53
N ASP A 55 10.26 -74.46 53.12
CA ASP A 55 11.57 -73.96 53.58
C ASP A 55 12.52 -75.19 53.81
N SER A 56 13.85 -75.04 53.65
CA SER A 56 14.88 -75.94 54.23
C SER A 56 16.33 -75.49 53.91
N ALA A 57 17.12 -75.17 54.94
CA ALA A 57 18.59 -74.98 54.85
C ALA A 57 19.36 -76.28 55.22
N PRO A 58 20.72 -76.35 55.14
CA PRO A 58 21.57 -75.79 56.22
C PRO A 58 23.04 -75.35 55.87
N GLN A 59 23.53 -74.32 56.58
CA GLN A 59 24.90 -74.18 57.18
C GLN A 59 26.19 -74.18 56.27
N GLN A 60 27.32 -73.52 56.59
CA GLN A 60 27.73 -72.72 57.77
C GLN A 60 28.83 -71.65 57.48
N SER A 61 28.63 -70.44 58.01
CA SER A 61 29.58 -69.39 58.49
C SER A 61 31.07 -69.28 58.05
N ARG A 62 31.50 -68.05 57.69
CA ARG A 62 32.54 -67.17 58.33
C ARG A 62 33.00 -66.09 57.33
N ASP A 63 33.29 -64.83 57.67
CA ASP A 63 33.14 -64.03 58.89
C ASP A 63 32.90 -62.55 58.52
N SER A 64 31.95 -61.86 59.19
CA SER A 64 31.89 -60.39 59.48
C SER A 64 30.44 -59.87 59.62
N PRO A 65 30.04 -59.40 60.83
CA PRO A 65 28.88 -58.52 60.99
C PRO A 65 29.10 -57.33 61.94
N GLU A 66 28.36 -56.24 61.68
CA GLU A 66 27.98 -55.17 62.64
C GLU A 66 29.13 -54.23 63.16
N PRO A 67 28.87 -52.94 63.49
CA PRO A 67 27.75 -52.46 64.33
C PRO A 67 26.92 -51.25 63.82
N PRO A 68 25.80 -50.92 64.49
CA PRO A 68 25.09 -49.64 64.33
C PRO A 68 25.68 -48.53 65.23
N CYS A 69 25.27 -47.25 65.06
CA CYS A 69 24.99 -46.29 66.14
C CYS A 69 24.60 -44.88 65.64
N LEU A 70 24.20 -44.02 66.59
CA LEU A 70 23.85 -42.61 66.42
C LEU A 70 25.07 -41.67 66.54
N SER A 71 24.88 -40.44 66.05
CA SER A 71 25.29 -39.15 66.66
C SER A 71 26.56 -38.41 66.18
N VAL A 72 26.43 -37.07 66.20
CA VAL A 72 27.43 -35.97 66.21
C VAL A 72 28.55 -35.95 65.16
N GLY A 73 28.70 -34.80 64.47
CA GLY A 73 29.94 -34.44 63.79
C GLY A 73 29.78 -33.38 62.69
N SER A 74 30.22 -32.15 62.94
CA SER A 74 30.35 -31.10 61.92
C SER A 74 31.74 -31.08 61.28
N HIS A 75 31.88 -30.29 60.21
CA HIS A 75 33.12 -29.95 59.50
C HIS A 75 33.70 -31.01 58.54
N GLN A 76 33.67 -30.69 57.24
CA GLN A 76 34.85 -30.08 56.64
C GLN A 76 34.43 -28.98 55.64
N SER A 77 35.16 -27.87 55.67
CA SER A 77 35.06 -26.74 54.74
C SER A 77 36.33 -26.71 53.88
N LYS A 78 36.26 -26.00 52.75
CA LYS A 78 37.30 -25.45 51.83
C LYS A 78 36.68 -25.46 50.42
N ASP A 79 36.89 -24.57 49.46
CA ASP A 79 37.60 -23.29 49.24
C ASP A 79 37.27 -22.96 47.73
N LEU A 80 37.55 -21.82 47.07
CA LEU A 80 37.53 -20.37 47.36
C LEU A 80 37.68 -19.61 46.00
N ILE A 81 36.70 -18.77 45.61
CA ILE A 81 36.82 -17.49 44.82
C ILE A 81 37.53 -17.53 43.42
N VAL A 82 37.49 -16.40 42.67
CA VAL A 82 38.26 -16.04 41.43
C VAL A 82 37.61 -16.52 40.11
N ASN A 83 37.26 -15.67 39.12
CA ASN A 83 37.27 -14.19 39.00
C ASN A 83 36.28 -13.66 37.91
N LEU A 84 36.43 -12.37 37.54
CA LEU A 84 35.92 -11.60 36.37
C LEU A 84 34.65 -10.76 36.63
N GLU A 85 34.57 -9.47 36.31
CA GLU A 85 35.50 -8.37 36.03
C GLU A 85 34.58 -7.17 35.73
N ASN A 86 34.87 -5.98 36.26
CA ASN A 86 34.35 -4.71 35.72
C ASN A 86 35.13 -3.54 36.31
N ASP A 87 35.29 -2.49 35.52
CA ASP A 87 36.36 -1.52 35.71
C ASP A 87 36.03 -0.33 36.64
N ARG A 88 37.08 0.38 37.05
CA ARG A 88 36.99 1.66 37.78
C ARG A 88 36.74 2.82 36.81
N PRO A 89 36.18 3.96 37.27
CA PRO A 89 36.97 5.01 37.96
C PRO A 89 36.36 5.40 39.34
N SER A 90 37.02 6.11 40.27
CA SER A 90 38.42 6.53 40.42
C SER A 90 38.64 7.16 41.82
N ALA A 91 39.82 6.98 42.42
CA ALA A 91 40.39 7.74 43.56
C ALA A 91 39.63 7.72 44.94
N GLU A 92 40.28 7.69 46.10
CA GLU A 92 41.63 7.22 46.48
C GLU A 92 41.71 6.97 48.02
N GLN A 93 42.87 6.46 48.49
CA GLN A 93 43.39 6.51 49.88
C GLN A 93 42.81 5.56 50.97
N ARG A 94 43.47 4.39 51.09
CA ARG A 94 44.24 3.87 52.27
C ARG A 94 43.65 4.12 53.68
N VAL A 95 43.59 3.17 54.62
CA VAL A 95 44.66 2.27 55.14
C VAL A 95 44.03 0.99 55.77
N ASP A 96 44.82 -0.08 55.90
CA ASP A 96 44.49 -1.44 56.36
C ASP A 96 45.27 -1.79 57.68
N PRO A 97 45.12 -2.96 58.34
CA PRO A 97 43.99 -3.44 59.18
C PRO A 97 44.38 -3.74 60.66
N LYS A 98 43.44 -4.24 61.51
CA LYS A 98 43.50 -5.58 62.19
C LYS A 98 42.63 -5.83 63.45
N ASP A 99 41.95 -6.99 63.40
CA ASP A 99 41.81 -8.10 64.39
C ASP A 99 41.19 -7.98 65.82
N SER A 100 40.46 -9.08 66.15
CA SER A 100 40.39 -9.83 67.44
C SER A 100 39.31 -9.59 68.53
N THR A 101 38.18 -10.31 68.37
CA THR A 101 37.56 -11.27 69.35
C THR A 101 37.29 -10.85 70.82
N VAL A 102 36.03 -10.66 71.30
CA VAL A 102 34.94 -11.64 71.66
C VAL A 102 34.84 -11.99 73.17
N SER A 103 33.69 -11.71 73.82
CA SER A 103 33.01 -12.57 74.85
C SER A 103 31.69 -11.99 75.45
N ILE A 104 30.56 -12.27 74.78
CA ILE A 104 29.36 -13.01 75.28
C ILE A 104 29.42 -13.45 76.78
N ILE A 105 28.40 -13.39 77.67
CA ILE A 105 26.94 -13.01 77.68
C ILE A 105 26.49 -12.90 79.19
N PRO A 106 25.25 -12.55 79.67
CA PRO A 106 23.90 -12.72 79.08
C PRO A 106 22.92 -11.52 79.13
N CYS A 107 21.86 -11.59 78.31
CA CYS A 107 20.55 -10.97 78.57
C CYS A 107 19.44 -11.95 78.12
N PHE A 108 18.41 -12.17 78.93
CA PHE A 108 17.36 -13.17 78.66
C PHE A 108 15.92 -12.69 78.90
N GLN A 109 15.69 -11.39 79.17
CA GLN A 109 14.36 -10.86 79.48
C GLN A 109 13.75 -9.96 78.39
N GLN A 110 14.52 -9.48 77.40
CA GLN A 110 14.00 -8.56 76.38
C GLN A 110 13.25 -9.23 75.22
N ARG A 111 13.44 -10.54 74.96
CA ARG A 111 12.90 -11.20 73.75
C ARG A 111 11.40 -11.50 73.76
N GLN A 112 10.74 -11.47 74.92
CA GLN A 112 9.31 -11.80 74.99
C GLN A 112 8.45 -10.66 74.38
N THR A 113 8.75 -9.42 74.75
CA THR A 113 8.04 -8.21 74.30
C THR A 113 8.19 -7.92 72.81
N ASP A 114 9.29 -8.34 72.18
CA ASP A 114 9.50 -8.21 70.73
C ASP A 114 8.64 -9.22 69.95
N LEU A 115 8.35 -10.40 70.52
CA LEU A 115 7.49 -11.41 69.90
C LEU A 115 6.02 -11.01 69.97
N ASP A 116 5.52 -10.55 71.12
CA ASP A 116 4.13 -10.11 71.27
C ASP A 116 3.82 -8.88 70.40
N SER A 117 4.79 -7.97 70.24
CA SER A 117 4.64 -6.80 69.35
C SER A 117 4.73 -7.18 67.86
N LEU A 118 5.60 -8.13 67.47
CA LEU A 118 5.59 -8.71 66.12
C LEU A 118 4.29 -9.43 65.79
N PHE A 119 3.77 -10.26 66.71
CA PHE A 119 2.49 -10.94 66.52
C PHE A 119 1.33 -9.93 66.36
N LYS A 120 1.31 -8.88 67.18
CA LYS A 120 0.30 -7.82 67.08
C LYS A 120 0.41 -7.01 65.79
N LEU A 121 1.62 -6.73 65.31
CA LEU A 121 1.83 -6.04 64.03
C LEU A 121 1.45 -6.93 62.83
N LEU A 122 1.62 -8.25 62.95
CA LEU A 122 1.13 -9.24 61.98
C LEU A 122 -0.40 -9.35 62.02
N GLU A 123 -1.01 -9.35 63.21
CA GLU A 123 -2.46 -9.33 63.42
C GLU A 123 -3.09 -8.06 62.85
N ASP A 124 -2.57 -6.87 63.18
CA ASP A 124 -3.00 -5.59 62.62
C ASP A 124 -2.84 -5.55 61.09
N SER A 125 -1.78 -6.17 60.54
CA SER A 125 -1.59 -6.31 59.09
C SER A 125 -2.64 -7.22 58.45
N LEU A 126 -2.93 -8.39 59.05
CA LEU A 126 -3.96 -9.32 58.58
C LEU A 126 -5.36 -8.70 58.69
N VAL A 127 -5.66 -8.02 59.80
CA VAL A 127 -6.90 -7.27 60.02
C VAL A 127 -7.02 -6.10 59.04
N SER A 128 -5.92 -5.43 58.68
CA SER A 128 -5.88 -4.41 57.63
C SER A 128 -6.19 -5.00 56.25
N ILE A 129 -5.55 -6.11 55.87
CA ILE A 129 -5.82 -6.83 54.61
C ILE A 129 -7.30 -7.25 54.55
N VAL A 130 -7.82 -7.92 55.58
CA VAL A 130 -9.22 -8.37 55.64
C VAL A 130 -10.19 -7.17 55.60
N LYS A 131 -9.92 -6.07 56.32
CA LYS A 131 -10.73 -4.84 56.23
C LYS A 131 -10.69 -4.21 54.83
N ASN A 132 -9.58 -4.30 54.11
CA ASN A 132 -9.44 -3.75 52.76
C ASN A 132 -10.14 -4.63 51.71
N GLU A 133 -10.08 -5.96 51.83
CA GLU A 133 -10.87 -6.88 50.99
C GLU A 133 -12.38 -6.75 51.28
N LEU A 134 -12.78 -6.58 52.54
CA LEU A 134 -14.19 -6.31 52.91
C LEU A 134 -14.69 -4.97 52.36
N LYS A 135 -13.87 -3.90 52.42
CA LYS A 135 -14.17 -2.61 51.76
C LYS A 135 -14.28 -2.77 50.23
N TRP A 136 -13.47 -3.62 49.62
CA TRP A 136 -13.58 -3.94 48.19
C TRP A 136 -14.91 -4.65 47.88
N VAL A 137 -15.29 -5.69 48.63
CA VAL A 137 -16.60 -6.36 48.50
C VAL A 137 -17.75 -5.36 48.68
N GLN A 138 -17.69 -4.51 49.71
CA GLN A 138 -18.69 -3.46 49.94
C GLN A 138 -18.81 -2.52 48.74
N LYS A 139 -17.69 -2.11 48.13
CA LYS A 139 -17.66 -1.23 46.95
C LYS A 139 -18.17 -1.91 45.68
N VAL A 140 -17.90 -3.21 45.49
CA VAL A 140 -18.45 -4.04 44.40
C VAL A 140 -19.96 -4.21 44.54
N LEU A 141 -20.48 -4.28 45.77
CA LEU A 141 -21.92 -4.35 46.04
C LEU A 141 -22.64 -3.00 45.93
N SER A 142 -21.95 -1.87 46.13
CA SER A 142 -22.56 -0.53 46.19
C SER A 142 -22.47 0.30 44.89
N THR A 143 -21.89 -0.22 43.81
CA THR A 143 -21.61 0.56 42.59
C THR A 143 -22.16 -0.15 41.35
N GLU A 144 -22.93 0.54 40.51
CA GLU A 144 -23.41 -0.02 39.23
C GLU A 144 -22.32 -0.05 38.13
N CYS A 145 -21.17 0.59 38.36
CA CYS A 145 -20.10 0.75 37.39
C CYS A 145 -18.84 -0.06 37.76
N PHE A 146 -18.52 -1.09 36.97
CA PHE A 146 -17.36 -1.98 37.15
C PHE A 146 -16.04 -1.35 36.62
N LEU A 147 -15.48 -0.34 37.30
CA LEU A 147 -14.18 0.22 36.92
C LEU A 147 -13.21 0.41 38.11
N ARG A 148 -11.99 -0.11 37.93
CA ARG A 148 -10.79 -0.07 38.79
C ARG A 148 -10.86 -0.75 40.17
N PRO A 149 -10.32 -1.97 40.29
CA PRO A 149 -9.52 -2.39 41.45
C PRO A 149 -8.30 -1.47 41.65
N TRP A 150 -7.64 -1.56 42.80
CA TRP A 150 -6.50 -0.69 43.16
C TRP A 150 -5.19 -1.07 42.44
N ILE A 151 -4.30 -0.09 42.34
CA ILE A 151 -2.93 -0.21 41.79
C ILE A 151 -2.02 -0.98 42.76
N GLU A 152 -0.92 -1.47 42.21
CA GLU A 152 0.03 -2.43 42.79
C GLU A 152 0.77 -1.92 44.04
N VAL A 153 1.19 -2.89 44.87
CA VAL A 153 2.41 -2.83 45.68
C VAL A 153 3.29 -3.97 45.15
N GLU A 154 4.61 -3.78 45.18
CA GLU A 154 5.61 -4.50 44.36
C GLU A 154 5.72 -6.02 44.59
N ASP A 155 6.47 -6.70 43.71
CA ASP A 155 6.56 -8.16 43.55
C ASP A 155 6.87 -8.95 44.85
N GLY A 156 5.81 -9.35 45.55
CA GLY A 156 5.84 -10.28 46.68
C GLY A 156 5.13 -11.59 46.35
N VAL A 157 5.83 -12.58 45.77
CA VAL A 157 5.27 -13.87 45.32
C VAL A 157 4.46 -14.60 46.40
N GLN A 158 4.80 -14.44 47.68
CA GLN A 158 4.06 -15.03 48.80
C GLN A 158 2.72 -14.33 49.11
N MET A 159 2.60 -13.01 48.89
CA MET A 159 1.46 -12.22 49.37
C MET A 159 0.17 -12.50 48.59
N GLY A 160 0.28 -12.84 47.30
CA GLY A 160 -0.85 -13.24 46.46
C GLY A 160 -1.56 -14.50 46.97
N SER A 161 -0.83 -15.44 47.58
CA SER A 161 -1.39 -16.68 48.13
C SER A 161 -2.33 -16.40 49.32
N CYS A 162 -1.87 -15.57 50.26
CA CYS A 162 -2.69 -15.14 51.42
C CYS A 162 -3.95 -14.38 50.97
N ARG A 163 -3.82 -13.51 49.96
CA ARG A 163 -4.94 -12.74 49.42
C ARG A 163 -5.99 -13.64 48.75
N LYS A 164 -5.55 -14.66 48.00
CA LYS A 164 -6.43 -15.68 47.41
C LYS A 164 -7.17 -16.49 48.48
N MET A 165 -6.46 -16.94 49.52
CA MET A 165 -7.04 -17.69 50.63
C MET A 165 -8.09 -16.86 51.40
N ILE A 166 -7.84 -15.56 51.62
CA ILE A 166 -8.82 -14.64 52.21
C ILE A 166 -10.05 -14.46 51.31
N GLN A 167 -9.87 -14.36 49.99
CA GLN A 167 -10.99 -14.28 49.04
C GLN A 167 -11.79 -15.59 48.97
N GLU A 168 -11.15 -16.75 49.07
CA GLU A 168 -11.80 -18.07 49.17
C GLU A 168 -12.59 -18.21 50.48
N VAL A 169 -12.06 -17.75 51.62
CA VAL A 169 -12.79 -17.70 52.91
C VAL A 169 -13.99 -16.73 52.85
N ILE A 170 -13.80 -15.52 52.29
CA ILE A 170 -14.89 -14.55 52.09
C ILE A 170 -15.98 -15.15 51.18
N LEU A 171 -15.62 -15.84 50.10
CA LEU A 171 -16.55 -16.57 49.25
C LEU A 171 -17.30 -17.66 50.04
N GLN A 172 -16.62 -18.45 50.87
CA GLN A 172 -17.25 -19.50 51.66
C GLN A 172 -18.26 -18.95 52.69
N VAL A 173 -17.97 -17.79 53.29
CA VAL A 173 -18.89 -17.03 54.16
C VAL A 173 -20.08 -16.46 53.36
N LEU A 174 -19.86 -15.92 52.16
CA LEU A 174 -20.93 -15.41 51.30
C LEU A 174 -21.83 -16.55 50.76
N MET A 175 -21.27 -17.73 50.49
CA MET A 175 -21.98 -18.91 50.01
C MET A 175 -22.84 -19.57 51.09
N THR A 176 -22.39 -19.56 52.35
CA THR A 176 -23.15 -20.10 53.49
C THR A 176 -24.26 -19.18 53.98
N ASN A 177 -24.15 -17.87 53.74
CA ASN A 177 -25.17 -16.89 54.12
C ASN A 177 -26.41 -16.93 53.19
N LYS A 178 -27.59 -17.25 53.73
CA LYS A 178 -28.82 -17.45 52.94
C LYS A 178 -29.47 -16.14 52.47
N ASP A 179 -29.34 -15.06 53.22
CA ASP A 179 -30.15 -13.83 53.02
C ASP A 179 -29.68 -12.99 51.82
N LEU A 180 -28.45 -13.23 51.36
CA LEU A 180 -27.97 -12.76 50.06
C LEU A 180 -28.59 -13.59 48.92
N ALA A 181 -29.83 -13.28 48.54
CA ALA A 181 -30.54 -13.90 47.44
C ALA A 181 -30.56 -13.00 46.18
N GLY A 182 -30.35 -13.60 45.00
CA GLY A 182 -30.35 -12.90 43.72
C GLY A 182 -29.09 -12.08 43.41
N CYS A 183 -29.10 -11.48 42.20
CA CYS A 183 -28.11 -10.60 41.55
C CYS A 183 -26.71 -10.41 42.20
N GLY A 184 -26.63 -9.86 43.42
CA GLY A 184 -25.38 -9.53 44.12
C GLY A 184 -24.40 -10.71 44.25
N LYS A 185 -24.88 -11.93 44.56
CA LYS A 185 -24.01 -13.12 44.60
C LYS A 185 -23.34 -13.40 43.26
N SER A 186 -24.09 -13.30 42.16
CA SER A 186 -23.58 -13.51 40.81
C SER A 186 -22.55 -12.44 40.41
N LYS A 187 -22.76 -11.17 40.81
CA LYS A 187 -21.79 -10.08 40.59
C LYS A 187 -20.45 -10.34 41.30
N VAL A 188 -20.48 -10.78 42.56
CA VAL A 188 -19.24 -11.06 43.33
C VAL A 188 -18.54 -12.32 42.83
N LEU A 189 -19.27 -13.42 42.58
CA LEU A 189 -18.72 -14.64 41.99
C LEU A 189 -18.09 -14.38 40.60
N GLY A 190 -18.77 -13.58 39.76
CA GLY A 190 -18.27 -13.16 38.47
C GLY A 190 -16.97 -12.35 38.58
N ALA A 191 -16.87 -11.43 39.54
CA ALA A 191 -15.65 -10.63 39.75
C ALA A 191 -14.44 -11.47 40.21
N VAL A 192 -14.62 -12.43 41.12
CA VAL A 192 -13.53 -13.33 41.54
C VAL A 192 -13.16 -14.29 40.41
N CYS A 193 -14.13 -14.81 39.67
CA CYS A 193 -13.89 -15.61 38.47
C CYS A 193 -13.09 -14.83 37.41
N GLN A 194 -13.45 -13.57 37.17
CA GLN A 194 -12.75 -12.69 36.24
C GLN A 194 -11.29 -12.50 36.65
N ASN A 195 -11.00 -12.25 37.94
CA ASN A 195 -9.64 -12.10 38.44
C ASN A 195 -8.81 -13.39 38.27
N ASN A 196 -9.39 -14.56 38.61
CA ASN A 196 -8.72 -15.86 38.42
C ASN A 196 -8.44 -16.14 36.93
N LEU A 197 -9.41 -15.85 36.04
CA LEU A 197 -9.23 -15.98 34.59
C LEU A 197 -8.15 -15.03 34.06
N LYS A 198 -8.19 -13.75 34.45
CA LYS A 198 -7.17 -12.76 34.07
C LYS A 198 -5.78 -13.18 34.53
N PHE A 199 -5.63 -13.66 35.77
CA PHE A 199 -4.35 -14.19 36.27
C PHE A 199 -3.84 -15.34 35.40
N ARG A 200 -4.71 -16.30 35.06
CA ARG A 200 -4.34 -17.45 34.22
C ARG A 200 -4.00 -17.07 32.78
N LEU A 201 -4.74 -16.14 32.16
CA LEU A 201 -4.45 -15.68 30.79
C LEU A 201 -3.22 -14.79 30.73
N LYS A 202 -2.95 -13.98 31.77
CA LYS A 202 -1.65 -13.32 31.96
C LYS A 202 -0.53 -14.38 32.05
N GLY A 203 -0.75 -15.48 32.78
CA GLY A 203 0.15 -16.64 32.79
C GLY A 203 0.38 -17.29 31.41
N LYS A 204 -0.69 -17.57 30.64
CA LYS A 204 -0.63 -18.25 29.32
C LYS A 204 0.01 -17.38 28.23
N PHE A 205 -0.14 -16.05 28.27
CA PHE A 205 0.23 -15.16 27.14
C PHE A 205 1.27 -14.07 27.45
N ARG A 206 1.76 -13.94 28.69
CA ARG A 206 2.84 -12.98 29.03
C ARG A 206 4.17 -13.32 28.34
N TRP A 207 4.37 -14.58 27.94
CA TRP A 207 5.61 -15.12 27.39
C TRP A 207 5.42 -15.64 25.96
N VAL A 208 6.44 -15.50 25.12
CA VAL A 208 6.48 -16.07 23.76
C VAL A 208 7.61 -17.09 23.66
N SER A 209 7.30 -18.28 23.15
CA SER A 209 8.29 -19.31 22.82
C SER A 209 8.80 -19.11 21.39
N GLU A 210 9.88 -18.34 21.23
CA GLU A 210 10.56 -18.07 19.95
C GLU A 210 11.39 -19.27 19.44
N GLY A 211 10.84 -20.48 19.53
CA GLY A 211 11.58 -21.72 19.30
C GLY A 211 12.56 -22.06 20.43
N LEU A 212 13.63 -22.79 20.10
CA LEU A 212 14.53 -23.43 21.06
C LEU A 212 15.68 -22.52 21.55
N THR A 213 15.40 -21.34 22.11
CA THR A 213 16.42 -20.44 22.71
C THR A 213 17.28 -21.11 23.80
N LYS A 214 18.58 -20.76 23.88
CA LYS A 214 19.49 -21.26 24.93
C LYS A 214 19.01 -20.81 26.33
N ALA A 215 19.22 -21.66 27.33
CA ALA A 215 19.21 -21.32 28.77
C ALA A 215 18.11 -20.35 29.29
N GLY A 216 16.87 -20.85 29.39
CA GLY A 216 16.00 -20.56 30.54
C GLY A 216 15.33 -19.17 30.67
N SER A 217 15.58 -18.22 29.78
CA SER A 217 14.90 -16.91 29.78
C SER A 217 13.80 -16.83 28.70
N PRO A 218 12.50 -16.92 29.07
CA PRO A 218 11.41 -16.69 28.11
C PRO A 218 11.24 -15.20 27.79
N THR A 219 11.03 -14.87 26.52
CA THR A 219 10.84 -13.49 26.05
C THR A 219 9.45 -12.96 26.44
N LEU A 220 9.35 -11.76 27.02
CA LEU A 220 8.05 -11.14 27.33
C LEU A 220 7.36 -10.64 26.06
N LEU A 221 6.09 -11.02 25.83
CA LEU A 221 5.32 -10.58 24.66
C LEU A 221 5.29 -9.05 24.54
N ASN A 222 5.11 -8.35 25.65
CA ASN A 222 5.07 -6.88 25.69
C ASN A 222 6.39 -6.19 25.29
N GLN A 223 7.54 -6.89 25.32
CA GLN A 223 8.83 -6.31 24.92
C GLN A 223 9.04 -6.40 23.40
N ILE A 224 8.68 -7.54 22.79
CA ILE A 224 8.88 -7.80 21.35
C ILE A 224 7.67 -7.46 20.47
N TYR A 225 6.47 -7.31 21.04
CA TYR A 225 5.27 -7.02 20.25
C TYR A 225 5.39 -5.63 19.59
N THR A 226 5.31 -5.64 18.27
CA THR A 226 5.16 -4.46 17.41
C THR A 226 3.73 -4.43 16.89
N GLU A 227 3.13 -3.24 16.79
CA GLU A 227 1.75 -3.11 16.30
C GLU A 227 1.64 -3.61 14.85
N LEU A 228 0.52 -4.24 14.50
CA LEU A 228 0.24 -4.73 13.14
C LEU A 228 -0.73 -3.79 12.45
N LEU A 229 -0.51 -3.53 11.15
CA LEU A 229 -1.49 -2.78 10.36
C LEU A 229 -2.72 -3.66 10.08
N ILE A 230 -3.89 -3.20 10.51
CA ILE A 230 -5.19 -3.83 10.29
C ILE A 230 -6.09 -2.83 9.55
N THR A 231 -6.74 -3.25 8.46
CA THR A 231 -7.68 -2.41 7.70
C THR A 231 -9.05 -3.06 7.59
N GLU A 232 -10.12 -2.26 7.44
CA GLU A 232 -11.47 -2.77 7.17
C GLU A 232 -11.57 -3.28 5.72
N GLY A 233 -11.95 -4.55 5.55
CA GLY A 233 -11.89 -5.25 4.27
C GLY A 233 -13.21 -5.18 3.50
N GLY A 234 -13.14 -4.80 2.21
CA GLY A 234 -14.21 -5.04 1.24
C GLY A 234 -14.47 -6.54 1.03
N SER A 235 -15.61 -6.89 0.42
CA SER A 235 -16.07 -8.28 0.24
C SER A 235 -14.98 -9.17 -0.37
N GLY A 236 -14.43 -10.08 0.45
CA GLY A 236 -13.25 -10.85 0.12
C GLY A 236 -13.47 -11.85 -1.03
N GLY A 237 -13.09 -11.44 -2.25
CA GLY A 237 -12.78 -12.39 -3.31
C GLY A 237 -11.69 -13.35 -2.83
N VAL A 238 -11.89 -14.66 -3.04
CA VAL A 238 -10.98 -15.70 -2.52
C VAL A 238 -9.64 -15.61 -3.24
N ASN A 239 -8.67 -14.91 -2.65
CA ASN A 239 -7.33 -14.84 -3.22
C ASN A 239 -6.66 -16.22 -3.09
N ASN A 240 -6.54 -16.90 -4.23
CA ASN A 240 -5.96 -18.22 -4.37
C ASN A 240 -4.44 -18.18 -4.68
N GLU A 241 -3.84 -16.99 -4.79
CA GLU A 241 -2.41 -16.81 -5.06
C GLU A 241 -1.53 -17.24 -3.87
N HIS A 242 -0.28 -17.56 -4.18
CA HIS A 242 0.70 -17.94 -3.18
C HIS A 242 1.12 -16.75 -2.31
N GLU A 243 1.46 -17.03 -1.04
CA GLU A 243 1.62 -16.00 0.00
C GLU A 243 2.66 -14.94 -0.36
N VAL A 244 3.71 -15.29 -1.11
CA VAL A 244 4.74 -14.33 -1.57
C VAL A 244 4.21 -13.33 -2.58
N ARG A 245 3.29 -13.71 -3.48
CA ARG A 245 2.64 -12.76 -4.40
C ARG A 245 1.75 -11.80 -3.61
N TYR A 246 1.04 -12.30 -2.59
CA TYR A 246 0.30 -11.45 -1.67
C TYR A 246 1.21 -10.50 -0.87
N ILE A 247 2.39 -10.93 -0.38
CA ILE A 247 3.38 -10.03 0.26
C ILE A 247 3.79 -8.91 -0.70
N GLU A 248 4.19 -9.29 -1.92
CA GLU A 248 4.67 -8.37 -2.95
C GLU A 248 3.57 -7.37 -3.37
N GLN A 249 2.28 -7.73 -3.28
CA GLN A 249 1.14 -6.82 -3.48
C GLN A 249 0.80 -5.97 -2.24
N ALA A 250 0.75 -6.56 -1.05
CA ALA A 250 0.35 -5.89 0.19
C ALA A 250 1.34 -4.80 0.59
N ALA A 251 2.64 -5.03 0.38
CA ALA A 251 3.69 -4.03 0.56
C ALA A 251 3.54 -2.81 -0.38
N ARG A 252 2.89 -2.98 -1.54
CA ARG A 252 2.56 -1.86 -2.46
C ARG A 252 1.25 -1.16 -2.07
N LYS A 253 0.24 -1.90 -1.62
CA LYS A 253 -1.08 -1.37 -1.23
C LYS A 253 -1.05 -0.43 -0.01
N ALA A 254 -0.04 -0.55 0.85
CA ALA A 254 0.07 0.16 2.14
C ALA A 254 0.04 1.71 2.09
N LYS A 255 0.07 2.33 0.89
CA LYS A 255 -0.11 3.78 0.70
C LYS A 255 -1.54 4.22 0.32
N THR A 256 -2.46 3.29 0.08
CA THR A 256 -3.86 3.60 -0.24
C THR A 256 -4.59 4.08 1.02
N GLN A 257 -5.58 4.96 0.90
CA GLN A 257 -6.44 5.41 2.01
C GLN A 257 -7.45 4.32 2.44
N GLU A 258 -6.95 3.14 2.82
CA GLU A 258 -7.75 2.11 3.50
C GLU A 258 -8.11 2.57 4.93
N ILE A 259 -9.27 2.18 5.43
CA ILE A 259 -9.69 2.54 6.80
C ILE A 259 -8.95 1.66 7.79
N THR A 260 -7.89 2.19 8.40
CA THR A 260 -7.14 1.54 9.49
C THR A 260 -8.02 1.35 10.72
N VAL A 261 -8.04 0.13 11.28
CA VAL A 261 -8.78 -0.22 12.49
C VAL A 261 -7.78 -0.49 13.62
N GLY A 262 -7.81 0.31 14.68
CA GLY A 262 -7.00 0.05 15.87
C GLY A 262 -7.41 -1.26 16.56
N ARG A 263 -6.46 -2.01 17.15
CA ARG A 263 -6.75 -3.26 17.88
C ARG A 263 -7.80 -3.07 19.00
N GLU A 264 -7.94 -1.85 19.51
CA GLU A 264 -8.81 -1.45 20.62
C GLU A 264 -10.17 -0.96 20.13
N ASP A 265 -10.33 -0.82 18.81
CA ASP A 265 -11.51 -0.31 18.11
C ASP A 265 -12.18 -1.40 17.25
N ILE A 266 -11.65 -2.62 17.27
CA ILE A 266 -12.08 -3.74 16.42
C ILE A 266 -13.59 -4.06 16.53
N PHE A 267 -14.17 -3.90 17.73
CA PHE A 267 -15.62 -4.02 18.01
C PHE A 267 -16.36 -2.68 18.13
N LYS A 268 -15.73 -1.55 17.80
CA LYS A 268 -16.35 -0.22 17.82
C LYS A 268 -16.81 0.17 16.40
N PRO A 269 -17.96 0.84 16.26
CA PRO A 269 -18.36 1.44 14.98
C PRO A 269 -17.36 2.49 14.52
N LEU A 270 -17.27 2.70 13.20
CA LEU A 270 -16.53 3.82 12.63
C LEU A 270 -17.34 5.12 12.74
N PRO A 271 -16.70 6.30 12.78
CA PRO A 271 -17.40 7.58 12.73
C PRO A 271 -18.38 7.63 11.56
N GLY A 272 -19.67 7.88 11.86
CA GLY A 272 -20.74 7.93 10.85
C GLY A 272 -21.43 6.60 10.50
N ARG A 273 -21.11 5.47 11.14
CA ARG A 273 -21.81 4.18 10.93
C ARG A 273 -22.33 3.58 12.23
N ASP A 274 -23.60 3.81 12.54
CA ASP A 274 -24.23 3.39 13.82
C ASP A 274 -24.58 1.89 13.95
N LYS A 275 -24.05 1.02 13.05
CA LYS A 275 -24.34 -0.43 13.08
C LYS A 275 -23.53 -1.09 14.21
N SER A 276 -24.22 -1.79 15.12
CA SER A 276 -23.60 -2.60 16.17
C SER A 276 -22.82 -3.79 15.60
N ILE A 277 -21.57 -3.97 16.02
CA ILE A 277 -20.68 -5.05 15.56
C ILE A 277 -20.65 -6.18 16.59
N ARG A 278 -21.12 -7.38 16.19
CA ARG A 278 -21.08 -8.60 16.99
C ARG A 278 -19.99 -9.56 16.50
N THR A 279 -19.97 -9.88 15.21
CA THR A 279 -19.02 -10.83 14.62
C THR A 279 -17.98 -10.12 13.77
N VAL A 280 -16.70 -10.21 14.17
CA VAL A 280 -15.55 -9.77 13.37
C VAL A 280 -14.83 -10.97 12.79
N MET A 281 -14.56 -10.96 11.48
CA MET A 281 -13.61 -11.87 10.85
C MET A 281 -12.32 -11.12 10.49
N THR A 282 -11.17 -11.75 10.75
CA THR A 282 -9.85 -11.21 10.44
C THR A 282 -9.07 -12.16 9.53
N THR A 283 -8.84 -11.73 8.29
CA THR A 283 -8.04 -12.45 7.28
C THR A 283 -6.56 -12.08 7.35
N GLY A 284 -5.74 -12.87 6.66
CA GLY A 284 -4.32 -12.61 6.40
C GLY A 284 -3.56 -13.90 6.13
N VAL A 285 -2.39 -13.82 5.50
CA VAL A 285 -1.53 -14.98 5.17
C VAL A 285 -0.96 -15.68 6.43
N ALA A 286 -0.25 -16.79 6.25
CA ALA A 286 0.53 -17.41 7.33
C ALA A 286 1.64 -16.46 7.82
N GLY A 287 2.14 -16.70 9.04
CA GLY A 287 3.19 -15.89 9.66
C GLY A 287 2.82 -14.43 10.02
N ILE A 288 1.71 -13.88 9.52
CA ILE A 288 1.36 -12.44 9.58
C ILE A 288 0.99 -11.92 10.99
N GLY A 289 1.01 -12.80 12.00
CA GLY A 289 0.81 -12.42 13.40
C GLY A 289 -0.63 -12.51 13.92
N LYS A 290 -1.60 -13.05 13.17
CA LYS A 290 -3.02 -13.20 13.61
C LYS A 290 -3.16 -13.77 15.04
N THR A 291 -2.48 -14.88 15.32
CA THR A 291 -2.45 -15.52 16.64
C THR A 291 -1.75 -14.67 17.71
N VAL A 292 -0.70 -13.92 17.34
CA VAL A 292 0.02 -13.03 18.27
C VAL A 292 -0.84 -11.80 18.62
N LEU A 293 -1.62 -11.30 17.66
CA LEU A 293 -2.58 -10.21 17.83
C LEU A 293 -3.70 -10.59 18.81
N THR A 294 -4.31 -11.77 18.66
CA THR A 294 -5.36 -12.26 19.57
C THR A 294 -4.82 -12.56 20.97
N GLN A 295 -3.59 -13.10 21.07
CA GLN A 295 -2.87 -13.25 22.33
C GLN A 295 -2.59 -11.90 23.01
N LYS A 296 -2.10 -10.89 22.25
CA LYS A 296 -1.80 -9.56 22.78
C LYS A 296 -3.05 -8.83 23.29
N PHE A 297 -4.14 -8.85 22.52
CA PHE A 297 -5.44 -8.30 22.94
C PHE A 297 -5.92 -8.93 24.26
N THR A 298 -5.79 -10.25 24.37
CA THR A 298 -6.17 -10.99 25.59
C THR A 298 -5.23 -10.66 26.77
N LEU A 299 -3.93 -10.49 26.52
CA LEU A 299 -2.95 -10.08 27.53
C LEU A 299 -3.22 -8.66 28.04
N ASP A 300 -3.49 -7.69 27.15
CA ASP A 300 -3.75 -6.30 27.57
C ASP A 300 -5.06 -6.17 28.37
N TRP A 301 -6.09 -6.97 28.04
CA TRP A 301 -7.28 -7.10 28.87
C TRP A 301 -6.98 -7.71 30.25
N ALA A 302 -6.15 -8.75 30.30
CA ALA A 302 -5.74 -9.44 31.52
C ALA A 302 -4.82 -8.59 32.43
N GLU A 303 -4.03 -7.71 31.83
CA GLU A 303 -3.20 -6.71 32.50
C GLU A 303 -3.95 -5.41 32.83
N ASN A 304 -5.27 -5.37 32.59
CA ASN A 304 -6.18 -4.25 32.87
C ASN A 304 -5.88 -2.94 32.08
N LYS A 305 -5.19 -3.05 30.94
CA LYS A 305 -4.82 -1.90 30.09
C LYS A 305 -5.96 -1.43 29.18
N THR A 306 -6.62 -2.37 28.49
CA THR A 306 -7.56 -2.10 27.39
C THR A 306 -8.82 -2.96 27.49
N ASN A 307 -9.88 -2.65 26.72
CA ASN A 307 -11.10 -3.46 26.60
C ASN A 307 -11.80 -3.80 27.96
N GLN A 308 -11.74 -2.89 28.95
CA GLN A 308 -12.26 -3.15 30.30
C GLN A 308 -13.80 -3.09 30.41
N GLU A 309 -14.50 -2.69 29.35
CA GLU A 309 -15.95 -2.87 29.21
C GLU A 309 -16.35 -4.34 28.95
N THR A 310 -15.39 -5.22 28.65
CA THR A 310 -15.57 -6.66 28.45
C THR A 310 -15.29 -7.42 29.74
N GLN A 311 -16.26 -8.22 30.20
CA GLN A 311 -16.18 -8.93 31.49
C GLN A 311 -15.47 -10.28 31.41
N PHE A 312 -15.59 -11.00 30.29
CA PHE A 312 -14.87 -12.26 30.07
C PHE A 312 -14.35 -12.34 28.63
N ILE A 313 -13.12 -12.82 28.46
CA ILE A 313 -12.57 -13.22 27.16
C ILE A 313 -12.26 -14.71 27.22
N PHE A 314 -12.83 -15.48 26.29
CA PHE A 314 -12.58 -16.92 26.14
C PHE A 314 -11.89 -17.19 24.80
N PRO A 315 -10.54 -17.25 24.77
CA PRO A 315 -9.79 -17.59 23.57
C PRO A 315 -9.73 -19.12 23.38
N PHE A 316 -10.27 -19.58 22.27
CA PHE A 316 -10.16 -20.94 21.77
C PHE A 316 -9.39 -20.93 20.44
N THR A 317 -8.55 -21.94 20.22
CA THR A 317 -8.07 -22.27 18.87
C THR A 317 -8.98 -23.33 18.24
N PHE A 318 -9.20 -23.28 16.91
CA PHE A 318 -9.86 -24.40 16.22
C PHE A 318 -9.07 -25.71 16.35
N ARG A 319 -7.74 -25.59 16.52
CA ARG A 319 -6.81 -26.67 16.90
C ARG A 319 -7.24 -27.39 18.18
N GLU A 320 -7.52 -26.66 19.25
CA GLU A 320 -8.07 -27.18 20.52
C GLU A 320 -9.49 -27.76 20.32
N LEU A 321 -10.36 -27.07 19.58
CA LEU A 321 -11.76 -27.49 19.37
C LEU A 321 -11.91 -28.77 18.52
N ASN A 322 -11.00 -29.00 17.57
CA ASN A 322 -10.96 -30.22 16.74
C ASN A 322 -10.87 -31.52 17.58
N TYR A 323 -10.26 -31.47 18.77
CA TYR A 323 -10.18 -32.62 19.69
C TYR A 323 -11.54 -33.04 20.29
N LEU A 324 -12.56 -32.20 20.15
CA LEU A 324 -13.92 -32.46 20.62
C LEU A 324 -14.88 -32.92 19.50
N LYS A 325 -14.37 -33.20 18.29
CA LYS A 325 -15.16 -33.74 17.18
C LYS A 325 -15.89 -35.03 17.60
N GLY A 326 -17.21 -35.07 17.41
CA GLY A 326 -18.07 -36.21 17.79
C GLY A 326 -18.41 -36.31 19.28
N LYS A 327 -17.84 -35.45 20.15
CA LYS A 327 -18.27 -35.32 21.56
C LYS A 327 -19.41 -34.30 21.66
N THR A 328 -20.30 -34.50 22.62
CA THR A 328 -21.40 -33.58 22.92
C THR A 328 -21.12 -32.76 24.18
N TYR A 329 -21.42 -31.46 24.09
CA TYR A 329 -21.23 -30.46 25.14
C TYR A 329 -22.39 -29.47 25.13
N SER A 330 -22.67 -28.83 26.26
CA SER A 330 -23.36 -27.55 26.28
C SER A 330 -22.35 -26.41 26.17
N LEU A 331 -22.77 -25.20 25.78
CA LEU A 331 -21.84 -24.06 25.69
C LEU A 331 -21.20 -23.75 27.05
N VAL A 332 -21.99 -23.88 28.14
CA VAL A 332 -21.49 -23.74 29.51
C VAL A 332 -20.48 -24.85 29.85
N GLY A 333 -20.77 -26.11 29.48
CA GLY A 333 -19.85 -27.23 29.67
C GLY A 333 -18.53 -27.07 28.92
N LEU A 334 -18.59 -26.61 27.66
CA LEU A 334 -17.42 -26.32 26.82
C LEU A 334 -16.53 -25.23 27.44
N VAL A 335 -17.13 -24.15 27.96
CA VAL A 335 -16.36 -23.12 28.69
C VAL A 335 -15.81 -23.67 30.01
N HIS A 336 -16.57 -24.48 30.75
CA HIS A 336 -16.12 -25.05 32.02
C HIS A 336 -14.91 -26.00 31.90
N ASP A 337 -14.78 -26.76 30.81
CA ASP A 337 -13.66 -27.70 30.65
C ASP A 337 -12.37 -27.01 30.19
N PHE A 338 -12.45 -25.99 29.34
CA PHE A 338 -11.28 -25.17 28.97
C PHE A 338 -10.93 -24.10 30.03
N PHE A 339 -11.91 -23.62 30.79
CA PHE A 339 -11.79 -22.57 31.79
C PHE A 339 -12.40 -23.01 33.13
N PRO A 340 -11.83 -24.02 33.82
CA PRO A 340 -12.31 -24.56 35.11
C PRO A 340 -12.50 -23.52 36.21
N GLU A 341 -11.92 -22.33 36.10
CA GLU A 341 -12.18 -21.20 37.01
C GLU A 341 -13.67 -20.81 37.01
N THR A 342 -14.32 -20.90 35.84
CA THR A 342 -15.77 -20.65 35.68
C THR A 342 -16.63 -21.73 36.33
N LYS A 343 -16.14 -22.97 36.37
CA LYS A 343 -16.76 -24.13 37.03
C LYS A 343 -16.64 -24.02 38.54
N GLN A 344 -15.45 -23.63 39.03
CA GLN A 344 -15.16 -23.36 40.45
C GLN A 344 -15.99 -22.19 41.00
N ALA A 345 -16.24 -21.15 40.17
CA ALA A 345 -17.10 -20.03 40.53
C ALA A 345 -18.62 -20.28 40.33
N GLY A 346 -19.03 -21.48 39.89
CA GLY A 346 -20.44 -21.84 39.72
C GLY A 346 -21.20 -21.02 38.65
N LEU A 347 -20.53 -20.59 37.58
CA LEU A 347 -21.14 -19.74 36.55
C LEU A 347 -22.00 -20.55 35.56
N CYS A 348 -23.27 -20.78 35.90
CA CYS A 348 -24.18 -21.60 35.09
C CYS A 348 -24.76 -20.93 33.82
N ARG A 349 -24.62 -19.61 33.63
CA ARG A 349 -25.11 -18.86 32.46
C ARG A 349 -24.20 -17.66 32.15
N PHE A 350 -24.04 -17.34 30.86
CA PHE A 350 -23.16 -16.26 30.40
C PHE A 350 -23.88 -15.01 29.87
N ASP A 351 -25.18 -15.12 29.59
CA ASP A 351 -26.02 -14.13 28.87
C ASP A 351 -26.04 -12.74 29.51
N HIS A 352 -25.89 -12.67 30.83
CA HIS A 352 -25.86 -11.44 31.64
C HIS A 352 -24.50 -10.72 31.63
N PHE A 353 -23.47 -11.29 31.00
CA PHE A 353 -22.12 -10.75 30.97
C PHE A 353 -21.72 -10.28 29.57
N ARG A 354 -20.87 -9.27 29.49
CA ARG A 354 -20.20 -8.87 28.24
C ARG A 354 -19.06 -9.83 27.96
N VAL A 355 -19.32 -10.83 27.11
CA VAL A 355 -18.37 -11.89 26.76
C VAL A 355 -17.83 -11.68 25.34
N VAL A 356 -16.53 -11.86 25.17
CA VAL A 356 -15.87 -12.02 23.86
C VAL A 356 -15.36 -13.46 23.73
N PHE A 357 -15.78 -14.16 22.67
CA PHE A 357 -15.14 -15.39 22.23
C PHE A 357 -14.15 -15.07 21.12
N ILE A 358 -12.94 -15.61 21.22
CA ILE A 358 -11.96 -15.56 20.14
C ILE A 358 -11.77 -16.98 19.61
N PHE A 359 -11.88 -17.15 18.30
CA PHE A 359 -11.72 -18.41 17.60
C PHE A 359 -10.56 -18.30 16.59
N ASP A 360 -9.37 -18.69 17.03
CA ASP A 360 -8.14 -18.53 16.26
C ASP A 360 -7.92 -19.73 15.30
N GLY A 361 -7.61 -19.43 14.03
CA GLY A 361 -7.22 -20.42 13.01
C GLY A 361 -8.37 -21.23 12.40
N LEU A 362 -9.42 -20.57 11.88
CA LEU A 362 -10.54 -21.23 11.16
C LEU A 362 -10.06 -22.12 10.00
N ASP A 363 -8.94 -21.76 9.35
CA ASP A 363 -8.31 -22.57 8.31
C ASP A 363 -7.66 -23.88 8.80
N GLU A 364 -7.61 -24.12 10.13
CA GLU A 364 -7.29 -25.42 10.73
C GLU A 364 -8.55 -26.24 11.11
N CYS A 365 -9.76 -25.71 10.90
CA CYS A 365 -11.01 -26.36 11.32
C CYS A 365 -11.28 -27.67 10.55
N ARG A 366 -11.64 -28.72 11.30
CA ARG A 366 -12.01 -30.06 10.77
C ARG A 366 -13.41 -30.49 11.23
N LEU A 367 -14.17 -29.57 11.81
CA LEU A 367 -15.56 -29.76 12.25
C LEU A 367 -16.52 -29.47 11.08
N PRO A 368 -17.64 -30.22 10.93
CA PRO A 368 -18.61 -29.99 9.86
C PRO A 368 -19.49 -28.76 10.16
N LEU A 369 -19.00 -27.57 9.83
CA LEU A 369 -19.70 -26.30 10.06
C LEU A 369 -20.84 -26.08 9.05
N ASP A 370 -21.90 -26.90 9.12
CA ASP A 370 -23.07 -26.75 8.26
C ASP A 370 -24.00 -25.62 8.77
N PHE A 371 -23.94 -24.47 8.12
CA PHE A 371 -24.80 -23.33 8.43
C PHE A 371 -26.25 -23.48 7.96
N ARG A 372 -26.62 -24.53 7.22
CA ARG A 372 -27.98 -24.77 6.70
C ARG A 372 -28.70 -25.91 7.43
N SER A 373 -28.08 -27.08 7.61
CA SER A 373 -28.75 -28.27 8.16
C SER A 373 -28.62 -28.45 9.68
N ASN A 374 -27.63 -27.85 10.33
CA ASN A 374 -27.41 -28.03 11.77
C ASN A 374 -28.60 -27.56 12.61
N LYS A 375 -28.99 -28.40 13.59
CA LYS A 375 -30.07 -28.14 14.56
C LYS A 375 -29.91 -26.75 15.20
N THR A 376 -30.99 -25.98 15.26
CA THR A 376 -31.01 -24.73 16.03
C THR A 376 -30.93 -25.04 17.53
N VAL A 377 -29.97 -24.42 18.21
CA VAL A 377 -29.77 -24.49 19.67
C VAL A 377 -29.72 -23.07 20.20
N THR A 378 -30.53 -22.78 21.22
CA THR A 378 -30.68 -21.43 21.80
C THR A 378 -30.35 -21.37 23.30
N ASP A 379 -30.51 -22.48 24.02
CA ASP A 379 -30.17 -22.56 25.45
C ASP A 379 -28.67 -22.93 25.61
N PRO A 380 -27.86 -22.12 26.31
CA PRO A 380 -26.44 -22.39 26.51
C PRO A 380 -26.16 -23.60 27.42
N THR A 381 -27.19 -24.17 28.06
CA THR A 381 -27.13 -25.40 28.87
C THR A 381 -27.53 -26.67 28.10
N GLU A 382 -28.10 -26.55 26.90
CA GLU A 382 -28.44 -27.70 26.04
C GLU A 382 -27.18 -28.36 25.45
N SER A 383 -27.09 -29.69 25.52
CA SER A 383 -25.97 -30.45 24.95
C SER A 383 -26.14 -30.76 23.47
N ALA A 384 -25.19 -30.33 22.64
CA ALA A 384 -25.10 -30.60 21.20
C ALA A 384 -23.66 -30.95 20.79
N SER A 385 -23.43 -31.30 19.51
CA SER A 385 -22.05 -31.42 18.98
C SER A 385 -21.37 -30.05 18.88
N VAL A 386 -20.04 -30.01 18.95
CA VAL A 386 -19.29 -28.75 18.97
C VAL A 386 -19.46 -27.94 17.67
N ASP A 387 -19.61 -28.60 16.52
CA ASP A 387 -20.01 -27.98 15.25
C ASP A 387 -21.39 -27.28 15.31
N VAL A 388 -22.39 -27.93 15.91
CA VAL A 388 -23.73 -27.34 16.13
C VAL A 388 -23.64 -26.16 17.09
N LEU A 389 -22.88 -26.24 18.18
CA LEU A 389 -22.65 -25.11 19.09
C LEU A 389 -22.00 -23.92 18.36
N LEU A 390 -20.92 -24.15 17.61
CA LEU A 390 -20.19 -23.09 16.91
C LEU A 390 -21.02 -22.45 15.80
N THR A 391 -21.72 -23.24 14.98
CA THR A 391 -22.59 -22.69 13.92
C THR A 391 -23.74 -21.86 14.48
N ASN A 392 -24.36 -22.27 15.59
CA ASN A 392 -25.40 -21.46 16.26
C ASN A 392 -24.83 -20.21 16.95
N LEU A 393 -23.65 -20.31 17.56
CA LEU A 393 -22.98 -19.16 18.18
C LEU A 393 -22.61 -18.09 17.13
N ILE A 394 -22.05 -18.52 15.98
CA ILE A 394 -21.70 -17.62 14.87
C ILE A 394 -22.94 -16.97 14.26
N LYS A 395 -24.02 -17.74 14.00
CA LYS A 395 -25.34 -17.21 13.58
C LYS A 395 -25.96 -16.22 14.58
N GLY A 396 -25.57 -16.26 15.85
CA GLY A 396 -26.20 -15.49 16.91
C GLY A 396 -27.52 -16.06 17.43
N THR A 397 -27.90 -17.29 17.07
CA THR A 397 -29.02 -18.01 17.68
C THR A 397 -28.69 -18.50 19.09
N LEU A 398 -27.41 -18.83 19.33
CA LEU A 398 -26.88 -19.17 20.65
C LEU A 398 -26.08 -18.00 21.22
N LEU A 399 -26.38 -17.61 22.46
CA LEU A 399 -25.77 -16.49 23.19
C LEU A 399 -25.64 -15.20 22.33
N PRO A 400 -26.77 -14.54 21.99
CA PRO A 400 -26.77 -13.39 21.08
C PRO A 400 -25.93 -12.22 21.58
N SER A 401 -25.86 -12.01 22.90
CA SER A 401 -25.12 -10.92 23.56
C SER A 401 -23.59 -11.06 23.52
N ALA A 402 -23.04 -12.22 23.12
CA ALA A 402 -21.60 -12.41 23.01
C ALA A 402 -21.05 -11.85 21.69
N ARG A 403 -19.88 -11.20 21.78
CA ARG A 403 -19.06 -10.77 20.65
C ARG A 403 -18.13 -11.89 20.21
N LEU A 404 -17.87 -11.99 18.91
CA LEU A 404 -17.05 -13.04 18.31
C LEU A 404 -15.92 -12.44 17.47
N TRP A 405 -14.70 -12.94 17.64
CA TRP A 405 -13.57 -12.63 16.78
C TRP A 405 -13.01 -13.93 16.18
N ILE A 406 -13.07 -14.07 14.86
CA ILE A 406 -12.60 -15.26 14.13
C ILE A 406 -11.37 -14.88 13.31
N THR A 407 -10.26 -15.62 13.43
CA THR A 407 -9.06 -15.42 12.58
C THR A 407 -8.94 -16.54 11.55
N THR A 408 -8.48 -16.20 10.33
CA THR A 408 -8.39 -17.17 9.23
C THR A 408 -7.35 -16.77 8.17
N ARG A 409 -6.90 -17.73 7.35
CA ARG A 409 -6.38 -17.44 6.00
C ARG A 409 -7.54 -17.11 5.03
N PRO A 410 -7.36 -16.23 4.02
CA PRO A 410 -8.42 -15.83 3.07
C PRO A 410 -9.15 -17.02 2.42
N ALA A 411 -8.41 -18.07 2.03
CA ALA A 411 -8.95 -19.27 1.41
C ALA A 411 -10.04 -20.00 2.22
N ALA A 412 -10.05 -19.84 3.55
CA ALA A 412 -11.03 -20.48 4.44
C ALA A 412 -12.08 -19.50 5.01
N ALA A 413 -12.03 -18.21 4.66
CA ALA A 413 -13.05 -17.24 5.08
C ALA A 413 -14.46 -17.65 4.61
N ALA A 414 -14.55 -18.22 3.39
CA ALA A 414 -15.78 -18.72 2.79
C ALA A 414 -16.43 -19.92 3.53
N LEU A 415 -15.80 -20.48 4.57
CA LEU A 415 -16.44 -21.47 5.46
C LEU A 415 -17.54 -20.86 6.35
N VAL A 416 -17.59 -19.53 6.49
CA VAL A 416 -18.65 -18.81 7.20
C VAL A 416 -19.44 -17.95 6.20
N PRO A 417 -20.78 -17.98 6.20
CA PRO A 417 -21.59 -17.11 5.35
C PRO A 417 -21.33 -15.63 5.64
N ALA A 418 -21.24 -14.80 4.59
CA ALA A 418 -21.03 -13.36 4.72
C ALA A 418 -22.08 -12.67 5.61
N ASP A 419 -23.34 -13.13 5.54
CA ASP A 419 -24.45 -12.63 6.34
C ASP A 419 -24.27 -12.80 7.87
N CYS A 420 -23.33 -13.66 8.29
CA CYS A 420 -22.98 -13.87 9.70
C CYS A 420 -21.82 -12.99 10.20
N ILE A 421 -21.27 -12.11 9.35
CA ILE A 421 -20.09 -11.29 9.61
C ILE A 421 -20.48 -9.80 9.56
N ASP A 422 -20.38 -9.09 10.68
CA ASP A 422 -20.69 -7.65 10.72
C ASP A 422 -19.56 -6.77 10.17
N ARG A 423 -18.31 -7.23 10.34
CA ARG A 423 -17.10 -6.57 9.90
C ARG A 423 -16.06 -7.60 9.43
N ALA A 424 -15.57 -7.42 8.21
CA ALA A 424 -14.34 -8.06 7.75
C ALA A 424 -13.15 -7.11 8.01
N THR A 425 -12.02 -7.69 8.39
CA THR A 425 -10.74 -6.99 8.60
C THR A 425 -9.61 -7.81 8.02
N GLU A 426 -8.52 -7.16 7.60
CA GLU A 426 -7.34 -7.83 7.07
C GLU A 426 -6.08 -7.35 7.80
N VAL A 427 -5.26 -8.30 8.27
CA VAL A 427 -3.91 -8.00 8.78
C VAL A 427 -2.99 -7.86 7.58
N ARG A 428 -2.51 -6.64 7.33
CA ARG A 428 -1.60 -6.33 6.22
C ARG A 428 -0.18 -6.82 6.51
N GLY A 429 0.34 -6.57 7.72
CA GLY A 429 1.70 -6.93 8.14
C GLY A 429 2.43 -5.77 8.83
N PHE A 430 3.76 -5.74 8.73
CA PHE A 430 4.60 -4.62 9.18
C PHE A 430 4.85 -3.61 8.05
N THR A 431 4.50 -2.34 8.31
CA THR A 431 5.04 -1.17 7.60
C THR A 431 6.53 -1.00 7.89
N ASP A 432 7.25 -0.18 7.12
CA ASP A 432 8.71 -0.07 7.22
C ASP A 432 9.20 0.48 8.56
N LEU A 433 8.41 1.38 9.18
CA LEU A 433 8.63 1.81 10.57
C LEU A 433 8.48 0.65 11.56
N GLN A 434 7.47 -0.21 11.38
CA GLN A 434 7.23 -1.38 12.22
C GLN A 434 8.31 -2.47 12.03
N LYS A 435 8.84 -2.64 10.80
CA LYS A 435 10.00 -3.53 10.55
C LYS A 435 11.19 -3.11 11.41
N GLU A 436 11.53 -1.82 11.39
CA GLU A 436 12.62 -1.28 12.21
C GLU A 436 12.32 -1.36 13.72
N GLU A 437 11.08 -1.07 14.14
CA GLU A 437 10.64 -1.16 15.53
C GLU A 437 10.81 -2.59 16.07
N TYR A 438 10.40 -3.60 15.29
CA TYR A 438 10.60 -5.00 15.63
C TYR A 438 12.08 -5.35 15.83
N PHE A 439 12.95 -4.99 14.88
CA PHE A 439 14.39 -5.27 15.02
C PHE A 439 15.01 -4.55 16.24
N ARG A 440 14.63 -3.29 16.50
CA ARG A 440 15.07 -2.53 17.70
C ARG A 440 14.54 -3.09 19.02
N LYS A 441 13.36 -3.71 19.02
CA LYS A 441 12.76 -4.36 20.19
C LYS A 441 13.35 -5.74 20.46
N ARG A 442 13.64 -6.50 19.40
CA ARG A 442 14.08 -7.89 19.51
C ARG A 442 15.59 -8.06 19.73
N LEU A 443 16.39 -7.09 19.31
CA LEU A 443 17.85 -7.09 19.48
C LEU A 443 18.21 -6.13 20.61
N GLY A 444 18.76 -6.65 21.71
CA GLY A 444 19.15 -5.83 22.87
C GLY A 444 20.29 -4.85 22.57
N ASP A 445 21.12 -5.18 21.58
CA ASP A 445 22.23 -4.35 21.12
C ASP A 445 21.77 -3.39 20.00
N ARG A 446 21.97 -2.08 20.22
CA ARG A 446 21.59 -1.02 19.28
C ARG A 446 22.43 -0.99 18.01
N GLN A 447 23.70 -1.39 18.07
CA GLN A 447 24.60 -1.46 16.93
C GLN A 447 24.26 -2.66 16.04
N HIS A 448 23.97 -3.83 16.63
CA HIS A 448 23.42 -4.98 15.89
C HIS A 448 22.07 -4.65 15.25
N ALA A 449 21.14 -4.02 15.99
CA ALA A 449 19.85 -3.57 15.44
C ALA A 449 20.02 -2.62 14.25
N SER A 450 20.89 -1.62 14.37
CA SER A 450 21.15 -0.64 13.30
C SER A 450 21.81 -1.28 12.07
N THR A 451 22.74 -2.22 12.29
CA THR A 451 23.43 -2.97 11.23
C THR A 451 22.45 -3.87 10.47
N ILE A 452 21.60 -4.60 11.19
CA ILE A 452 20.57 -5.47 10.62
C ILE A 452 19.52 -4.67 9.85
N ILE A 453 19.04 -3.54 10.38
CA ILE A 453 18.11 -2.64 9.68
C ILE A 453 18.73 -2.13 8.37
N SER A 454 19.99 -1.67 8.40
CA SER A 454 20.68 -1.20 7.20
C SER A 454 20.84 -2.31 6.16
N HIS A 455 21.31 -3.49 6.57
CA HIS A 455 21.51 -4.64 5.68
C HIS A 455 20.19 -5.15 5.07
N VAL A 456 19.11 -5.21 5.87
CA VAL A 456 17.77 -5.55 5.36
C VAL A 456 17.29 -4.53 4.34
N LYS A 457 17.44 -3.21 4.59
CA LYS A 457 17.09 -2.18 3.58
C LYS A 457 17.92 -2.29 2.30
N MET A 458 19.21 -2.66 2.39
CA MET A 458 20.07 -2.86 1.23
C MET A 458 19.67 -4.08 0.37
N SER A 459 19.06 -5.12 0.96
CA SER A 459 18.56 -6.28 0.21
C SER A 459 17.04 -6.20 0.04
N ARG A 460 16.58 -5.67 -1.11
CA ARG A 460 15.14 -5.52 -1.42
C ARG A 460 14.34 -6.82 -1.26
N SER A 461 14.96 -7.97 -1.54
CA SER A 461 14.38 -9.30 -1.32
C SER A 461 14.07 -9.54 0.16
N LEU A 462 15.02 -9.30 1.06
CA LEU A 462 14.82 -9.44 2.51
C LEU A 462 13.83 -8.39 3.03
N HIS A 463 13.95 -7.13 2.60
CA HIS A 463 13.07 -6.05 3.00
C HIS A 463 11.60 -6.28 2.65
N ILE A 464 11.29 -6.83 1.47
CA ILE A 464 9.92 -7.19 1.08
C ILE A 464 9.40 -8.33 1.96
N MET A 465 10.19 -9.39 2.13
CA MET A 465 9.78 -10.56 2.93
C MET A 465 9.55 -10.20 4.40
N CYS A 466 10.35 -9.29 4.96
CA CYS A 466 10.15 -8.69 6.29
C CYS A 466 8.83 -7.90 6.47
N HIS A 467 7.95 -7.81 5.46
CA HIS A 467 6.56 -7.40 5.67
C HIS A 467 5.78 -8.41 6.55
N ILE A 468 6.15 -9.70 6.54
CA ILE A 468 5.61 -10.70 7.48
C ILE A 468 6.54 -10.84 8.71
N PRO A 469 6.02 -10.73 9.95
CA PRO A 469 6.81 -10.87 11.18
C PRO A 469 7.63 -12.17 11.29
N VAL A 470 7.16 -13.30 10.73
CA VAL A 470 7.90 -14.57 10.76
C VAL A 470 9.24 -14.49 10.00
N PHE A 471 9.30 -13.74 8.89
CA PHE A 471 10.57 -13.52 8.19
C PHE A 471 11.47 -12.56 8.97
N CYS A 472 10.93 -11.55 9.65
CA CYS A 472 11.71 -10.72 10.58
C CYS A 472 12.33 -11.55 11.72
N TRP A 473 11.60 -12.52 12.29
CA TRP A 473 12.13 -13.43 13.31
C TRP A 473 13.25 -14.34 12.78
N ILE A 474 13.08 -14.95 11.60
CA ILE A 474 14.11 -15.77 10.95
C ILE A 474 15.36 -14.93 10.63
N THR A 475 15.17 -13.78 9.99
CA THR A 475 16.26 -12.87 9.61
C THR A 475 16.99 -12.28 10.82
N ALA A 476 16.27 -11.89 11.89
CA ALA A 476 16.91 -11.45 13.14
C ALA A 476 17.75 -12.58 13.74
N THR A 477 17.18 -13.78 13.90
CA THR A 477 17.87 -14.95 14.47
C THR A 477 19.14 -15.32 13.70
N VAL A 478 19.09 -15.28 12.36
CA VAL A 478 20.24 -15.62 11.51
C VAL A 478 21.32 -14.54 11.54
N LEU A 479 20.95 -13.27 11.39
CA LEU A 479 21.95 -12.19 11.37
C LEU A 479 22.55 -11.96 12.76
N GLU A 480 21.81 -12.22 13.84
CA GLU A 480 22.31 -12.23 15.23
C GLU A 480 23.34 -13.35 15.45
N ASP A 481 23.10 -14.61 15.01
CA ASP A 481 24.10 -15.70 15.11
C ASP A 481 25.36 -15.39 14.27
N VAL A 482 25.22 -14.80 13.08
CA VAL A 482 26.37 -14.45 12.21
C VAL A 482 27.20 -13.31 12.81
N LEU A 483 26.58 -12.22 13.29
CA LEU A 483 27.30 -11.13 13.96
C LEU A 483 28.01 -11.60 15.23
N ASN A 484 27.39 -12.48 16.02
CA ASN A 484 27.95 -13.00 17.26
C ASN A 484 29.06 -14.05 17.06
N SER A 485 29.23 -14.63 15.86
CA SER A 485 30.12 -15.79 15.64
C SER A 485 31.35 -15.55 14.76
N ALA A 486 31.48 -14.38 14.11
CA ALA A 486 32.67 -14.07 13.31
C ALA A 486 32.93 -12.55 13.15
N GLU A 487 34.05 -12.08 13.70
CA GLU A 487 34.60 -10.77 13.38
C GLU A 487 34.92 -10.68 11.87
N GLY A 488 34.20 -9.82 11.14
CA GLY A 488 34.45 -9.56 9.72
C GLY A 488 33.80 -10.51 8.70
N ALA A 489 32.85 -11.36 9.10
CA ALA A 489 32.07 -12.16 8.14
C ALA A 489 31.08 -11.31 7.32
N GLU A 490 30.90 -11.66 6.04
CA GLU A 490 29.89 -11.03 5.18
C GLU A 490 28.48 -11.53 5.53
N LEU A 491 27.54 -10.61 5.79
CA LEU A 491 26.17 -10.94 6.16
C LEU A 491 25.40 -11.58 4.97
N PRO A 492 24.64 -12.68 5.18
CA PRO A 492 23.76 -13.30 4.20
C PRO A 492 22.87 -12.32 3.42
N LYS A 493 22.99 -12.26 2.08
CA LYS A 493 22.30 -11.28 1.22
C LYS A 493 21.05 -11.84 0.54
N THR A 494 21.06 -13.14 0.25
CA THR A 494 20.00 -13.90 -0.43
C THR A 494 19.09 -14.64 0.56
N LEU A 495 17.88 -14.99 0.14
CA LEU A 495 16.97 -15.80 0.96
C LEU A 495 17.52 -17.21 1.19
N THR A 496 18.20 -17.78 0.20
CA THR A 496 18.80 -19.11 0.31
C THR A 496 19.93 -19.14 1.35
N GLU A 497 20.79 -18.13 1.41
CA GLU A 497 21.81 -18.03 2.46
C GLU A 497 21.16 -17.93 3.85
N ILE A 498 20.15 -17.06 4.03
CA ILE A 498 19.41 -16.93 5.28
C ILE A 498 18.85 -18.30 5.74
N TYR A 499 18.24 -19.06 4.84
CA TYR A 499 17.63 -20.34 5.18
C TYR A 499 18.65 -21.47 5.42
N ILE A 500 19.80 -21.46 4.75
CA ILE A 500 20.92 -22.37 5.06
C ILE A 500 21.46 -22.09 6.46
N HIS A 501 21.72 -20.82 6.79
CA HIS A 501 22.17 -20.46 8.14
C HIS A 501 21.11 -20.82 9.19
N PHE A 502 19.82 -20.58 8.94
CA PHE A 502 18.74 -20.98 9.83
C PHE A 502 18.73 -22.49 10.10
N LEU A 503 18.84 -23.33 9.07
CA LEU A 503 18.96 -24.79 9.21
C LEU A 503 20.16 -25.19 10.07
N VAL A 504 21.34 -24.59 9.81
CA VAL A 504 22.57 -24.85 10.59
C VAL A 504 22.39 -24.44 12.06
N ILE A 505 21.73 -23.32 12.35
CA ILE A 505 21.42 -22.87 13.72
C ILE A 505 20.50 -23.87 14.43
N GLN A 506 19.43 -24.34 13.78
CA GLN A 506 18.53 -25.34 14.40
C GLN A 506 19.24 -26.68 14.66
N LEU A 507 20.18 -27.09 13.78
CA LEU A 507 21.03 -28.27 14.00
C LEU A 507 22.01 -28.08 15.17
N LYS A 508 22.71 -26.94 15.26
CA LYS A 508 23.55 -26.57 16.42
C LYS A 508 22.74 -26.69 17.73
N LEU A 509 21.59 -25.99 17.79
CA LEU A 509 20.75 -25.92 18.99
C LEU A 509 20.20 -27.28 19.43
N LYS A 510 19.80 -28.15 18.49
CA LYS A 510 19.37 -29.52 18.79
C LYS A 510 20.51 -30.35 19.39
N ASN A 511 21.70 -30.32 18.79
CA ASN A 511 22.84 -31.12 19.25
C ASN A 511 23.29 -30.72 20.67
N VAL A 512 23.30 -29.42 20.98
CA VAL A 512 23.65 -28.91 22.32
C VAL A 512 22.59 -29.28 23.36
N LYS A 513 21.30 -29.21 23.02
CA LYS A 513 20.21 -29.43 23.99
C LYS A 513 19.87 -30.89 24.27
N TYR A 514 20.02 -31.77 23.27
CA TYR A 514 19.49 -33.14 23.35
C TYR A 514 20.55 -34.22 23.11
N ASP A 515 21.57 -33.96 22.29
CA ASP A 515 22.65 -34.93 22.04
C ASP A 515 23.81 -34.78 23.05
N GLY A 516 23.79 -33.75 23.92
CA GLY A 516 24.83 -33.49 24.93
C GLY A 516 26.18 -33.03 24.36
N LYS A 517 26.21 -32.56 23.12
CA LYS A 517 27.43 -32.20 22.37
C LYS A 517 27.85 -30.75 22.64
N GLY A 518 29.14 -30.45 22.51
CA GLY A 518 29.66 -29.09 22.63
C GLY A 518 29.33 -28.22 21.41
N GLU A 519 29.35 -26.89 21.55
CA GLU A 519 29.13 -25.98 20.41
C GLU A 519 30.20 -26.07 19.32
N THR A 520 31.37 -26.62 19.66
CA THR A 520 32.50 -26.88 18.76
C THR A 520 32.39 -28.22 18.01
N ASP A 521 31.44 -29.09 18.35
CA ASP A 521 31.26 -30.37 17.67
C ASP A 521 30.65 -30.21 16.28
N SER A 522 31.02 -31.10 15.35
CA SER A 522 30.49 -31.09 13.99
C SER A 522 28.98 -31.35 14.00
N HIS A 523 28.19 -30.34 13.59
CA HIS A 523 26.74 -30.44 13.53
C HIS A 523 26.24 -31.49 12.51
N TRP A 524 27.07 -31.86 11.52
CA TRP A 524 26.78 -32.84 10.47
C TRP A 524 27.17 -34.29 10.84
N CYS A 525 26.71 -34.79 12.00
CA CYS A 525 26.74 -36.22 12.31
C CYS A 525 25.76 -37.02 11.41
N PRO A 526 25.95 -38.34 11.21
CA PRO A 526 25.09 -39.14 10.30
C PRO A 526 23.60 -39.00 10.60
N GLN A 527 23.21 -39.16 11.87
CA GLN A 527 21.82 -39.02 12.34
C GLN A 527 21.17 -37.68 11.95
N SER A 528 21.95 -36.60 11.86
CA SER A 528 21.46 -35.28 11.46
C SER A 528 21.39 -35.10 9.94
N ARG A 529 22.21 -35.82 9.16
CA ARG A 529 22.09 -35.87 7.69
C ARG A 529 20.88 -36.70 7.29
N ASP A 530 20.75 -37.90 7.86
CA ASP A 530 19.64 -38.83 7.64
C ASP A 530 18.31 -38.14 7.97
N LEU A 531 18.25 -37.43 9.11
CA LEU A 531 17.12 -36.58 9.47
C LEU A 531 16.84 -35.54 8.39
N VAL A 532 17.80 -34.68 8.02
CA VAL A 532 17.58 -33.62 7.02
C VAL A 532 17.13 -34.16 5.66
N GLU A 533 17.63 -35.31 5.20
CA GLU A 533 17.12 -35.94 3.98
C GLU A 533 15.66 -36.40 4.15
N CYS A 534 15.31 -37.05 5.27
CA CYS A 534 13.94 -37.51 5.53
C CYS A 534 12.95 -36.34 5.70
N LEU A 535 13.35 -35.27 6.39
CA LEU A 535 12.57 -34.02 6.52
C LEU A 535 12.36 -33.36 5.14
N GLY A 536 13.40 -33.35 4.30
CA GLY A 536 13.34 -32.82 2.94
C GLY A 536 12.44 -33.65 2.01
N LYS A 537 12.48 -34.99 2.12
CA LYS A 537 11.56 -35.90 1.42
C LYS A 537 10.11 -35.56 1.78
N LEU A 538 9.80 -35.50 3.08
CA LEU A 538 8.47 -35.15 3.59
C LEU A 538 8.02 -33.78 3.07
N ALA A 539 8.90 -32.78 3.14
CA ALA A 539 8.60 -31.44 2.68
C ALA A 539 8.23 -31.41 1.18
N PHE A 540 9.00 -32.12 0.35
CA PHE A 540 8.74 -32.23 -1.09
C PHE A 540 7.45 -32.98 -1.41
N GLU A 541 7.23 -34.15 -0.79
CA GLU A 541 6.02 -34.96 -1.05
C GLU A 541 4.75 -34.26 -0.58
N GLN A 542 4.77 -33.57 0.57
CA GLN A 542 3.61 -32.81 1.04
C GLN A 542 3.40 -31.52 0.24
N LEU A 543 4.46 -30.85 -0.24
CA LEU A 543 4.35 -29.69 -1.14
C LEU A 543 3.68 -30.09 -2.47
N GLN A 544 4.08 -31.23 -3.05
CA GLN A 544 3.47 -31.80 -4.27
C GLN A 544 2.01 -32.25 -4.05
N LYS A 545 1.64 -32.66 -2.82
CA LYS A 545 0.25 -32.94 -2.42
C LYS A 545 -0.58 -31.66 -2.12
N GLY A 546 0.04 -30.49 -2.02
CA GLY A 546 -0.60 -29.25 -1.55
C GLY A 546 -0.86 -29.18 -0.04
N ASN A 547 -0.25 -30.08 0.73
CA ASN A 547 -0.48 -30.24 2.17
C ASN A 547 0.47 -29.39 3.01
N VAL A 548 -0.09 -28.60 3.94
CA VAL A 548 0.64 -27.85 4.97
C VAL A 548 0.66 -28.58 6.33
N ILE A 549 -0.26 -29.55 6.51
CA ILE A 549 -0.45 -30.32 7.76
C ILE A 549 -0.41 -31.81 7.40
N PHE A 550 0.35 -32.60 8.15
CA PHE A 550 0.63 -34.02 7.90
C PHE A 550 0.69 -34.81 9.22
N TYR A 551 0.58 -36.13 9.12
CA TYR A 551 0.32 -37.02 10.25
C TYR A 551 1.52 -37.90 10.60
N GLU A 552 1.39 -38.60 11.73
CA GLU A 552 2.28 -39.67 12.17
C GLU A 552 2.53 -40.74 11.08
N SER A 553 1.54 -41.04 10.24
CA SER A 553 1.70 -41.91 9.07
C SER A 553 2.66 -41.34 8.02
N ASP A 554 2.52 -40.06 7.66
CA ASP A 554 3.38 -39.40 6.67
C ASP A 554 4.84 -39.32 7.16
N LEU A 555 5.05 -39.11 8.47
CA LEU A 555 6.38 -39.19 9.09
C LEU A 555 7.00 -40.59 8.88
N THR A 556 6.25 -41.65 9.16
CA THR A 556 6.75 -43.03 9.00
C THR A 556 6.98 -43.42 7.54
N GLU A 557 6.14 -42.94 6.60
CA GLU A 557 6.35 -43.12 5.14
C GLU A 557 7.64 -42.41 4.67
N CYS A 558 8.02 -41.31 5.33
CA CYS A 558 9.28 -40.60 5.10
C CYS A 558 10.46 -41.11 5.94
N GLY A 559 10.29 -42.17 6.75
CA GLY A 559 11.36 -42.76 7.56
C GLY A 559 11.72 -41.98 8.83
N ILE A 560 10.91 -41.00 9.21
CA ILE A 560 11.15 -40.14 10.38
C ILE A 560 10.58 -40.82 11.63
N ASP A 561 11.44 -41.11 12.61
CA ASP A 561 10.97 -41.52 13.94
C ASP A 561 10.14 -40.40 14.59
N VAL A 562 8.99 -40.79 15.16
CA VAL A 562 8.04 -39.87 15.76
C VAL A 562 8.65 -39.22 17.01
N THR A 563 9.43 -39.94 17.81
CA THR A 563 10.14 -39.36 18.96
C THR A 563 11.18 -38.33 18.50
N ALA A 564 12.00 -38.64 17.48
CA ALA A 564 12.95 -37.70 16.88
C ALA A 564 12.26 -36.45 16.32
N ALA A 565 11.09 -36.57 15.70
CA ALA A 565 10.30 -35.44 15.22
C ALA A 565 9.89 -34.48 16.35
N THR A 566 9.48 -35.00 17.52
CA THR A 566 9.11 -34.16 18.69
C THR A 566 10.29 -33.42 19.31
N VAL A 567 11.52 -33.95 19.17
CA VAL A 567 12.75 -33.28 19.62
C VAL A 567 13.12 -32.10 18.71
N TYR A 568 12.77 -32.15 17.42
CA TYR A 568 13.16 -31.16 16.42
C TYR A 568 12.19 -29.97 16.26
N SER A 569 11.74 -29.43 17.41
CA SER A 569 10.81 -28.29 17.54
C SER A 569 11.34 -26.94 16.98
N GLY A 570 12.51 -26.93 16.34
CA GLY A 570 13.10 -25.77 15.68
C GLY A 570 12.72 -25.60 14.20
N MET A 571 12.11 -26.61 13.58
CA MET A 571 11.61 -26.54 12.19
C MET A 571 10.15 -27.02 12.03
N PHE A 572 9.65 -27.82 12.97
CA PHE A 572 8.25 -28.24 13.06
C PHE A 572 7.61 -27.69 14.32
N THR A 573 6.28 -27.55 14.30
CA THR A 573 5.48 -27.55 15.53
C THR A 573 4.72 -28.87 15.64
N GLN A 574 4.88 -29.55 16.78
CA GLN A 574 4.01 -30.65 17.16
C GLN A 574 2.68 -30.07 17.64
N ILE A 575 1.58 -30.46 17.00
CA ILE A 575 0.28 -29.83 17.18
C ILE A 575 -0.45 -30.36 18.43
N PHE A 576 -0.15 -31.60 18.87
CA PHE A 576 -0.83 -32.26 20.00
C PHE A 576 0.11 -33.02 20.95
N LYS A 577 -0.21 -32.97 22.24
CA LYS A 577 0.29 -33.86 23.31
C LYS A 577 -0.92 -34.26 24.18
N GLU A 578 -1.02 -35.54 24.54
CA GLU A 578 -2.21 -36.11 25.20
C GLU A 578 -2.08 -36.16 26.74
N GLU A 579 -3.21 -36.03 27.44
CA GLU A 579 -3.47 -36.74 28.70
C GLU A 579 -4.81 -37.50 28.61
N LYS A 580 -4.74 -38.82 28.30
CA LYS A 580 -5.82 -39.83 28.40
C LYS A 580 -7.02 -39.62 27.44
N SER A 581 -7.43 -40.59 26.63
CA SER A 581 -6.89 -41.93 26.40
C SER A 581 -7.49 -42.57 25.13
N LEU A 582 -6.75 -43.50 24.53
CA LEU A 582 -7.13 -44.44 23.46
C LEU A 582 -7.37 -43.81 22.06
N TYR A 583 -6.58 -44.29 21.09
CA TYR A 583 -6.51 -43.86 19.68
C TYR A 583 -6.05 -42.41 19.45
N GLN A 584 -4.74 -42.20 19.59
CA GLN A 584 -4.03 -40.99 19.17
C GLN A 584 -3.70 -41.03 17.67
N THR A 585 -3.52 -39.85 17.07
CA THR A 585 -2.70 -39.68 15.87
C THR A 585 -2.00 -38.33 15.98
N LYS A 586 -0.66 -38.31 15.98
CA LYS A 586 0.08 -37.06 16.16
C LYS A 586 0.02 -36.19 14.89
N VAL A 587 -0.33 -34.93 15.15
CA VAL A 587 -0.46 -33.72 14.32
C VAL A 587 0.85 -32.97 14.04
N PHE A 588 1.33 -32.75 12.80
CA PHE A 588 2.53 -31.94 12.56
C PHE A 588 2.37 -30.94 11.40
N CYS A 589 3.07 -29.81 11.50
CA CYS A 589 3.29 -28.87 10.40
C CYS A 589 4.68 -28.21 10.53
N PHE A 590 5.20 -27.66 9.44
CA PHE A 590 6.37 -26.78 9.48
C PHE A 590 6.02 -25.44 10.16
N ILE A 591 7.00 -24.74 10.71
CA ILE A 591 6.80 -23.42 11.34
C ILE A 591 6.26 -22.38 10.33
N HIS A 592 6.66 -22.49 9.06
CA HIS A 592 6.13 -21.68 7.96
C HIS A 592 6.24 -22.43 6.62
N LEU A 593 5.39 -22.11 5.65
CA LEU A 593 5.39 -22.75 4.32
C LEU A 593 6.74 -22.59 3.59
N SER A 594 7.40 -21.44 3.75
CA SER A 594 8.75 -21.20 3.22
C SER A 594 9.82 -22.16 3.77
N VAL A 595 9.64 -22.72 4.97
CA VAL A 595 10.55 -23.74 5.53
C VAL A 595 10.33 -25.09 4.84
N GLN A 596 9.09 -25.41 4.50
CA GLN A 596 8.72 -26.59 3.69
C GLN A 596 9.27 -26.45 2.27
N GLU A 597 9.08 -25.31 1.61
CA GLU A 597 9.63 -25.05 0.27
C GLU A 597 11.17 -25.12 0.23
N PHE A 598 11.85 -24.57 1.25
CA PHE A 598 13.31 -24.65 1.36
C PHE A 598 13.80 -26.09 1.52
N LEU A 599 13.19 -26.87 2.43
CA LEU A 599 13.59 -28.26 2.64
C LEU A 599 13.25 -29.15 1.44
N ALA A 600 12.16 -28.88 0.73
CA ALA A 600 11.83 -29.52 -0.53
C ALA A 600 12.86 -29.22 -1.62
N ALA A 601 13.29 -27.96 -1.76
CA ALA A 601 14.32 -27.56 -2.70
C ALA A 601 15.69 -28.19 -2.36
N LEU A 602 16.05 -28.22 -1.07
CA LEU A 602 17.25 -28.89 -0.57
C LEU A 602 17.23 -30.39 -0.91
N TYR A 603 16.10 -31.07 -0.71
CA TYR A 603 15.94 -32.48 -1.07
C TYR A 603 16.13 -32.72 -2.57
N VAL A 604 15.44 -31.96 -3.42
CA VAL A 604 15.57 -32.09 -4.89
C VAL A 604 17.01 -31.84 -5.35
N HIS A 605 17.70 -30.87 -4.75
CA HIS A 605 19.11 -30.61 -5.01
C HIS A 605 20.03 -31.77 -4.60
N LEU A 606 19.87 -32.29 -3.37
CA LEU A 606 20.63 -33.44 -2.85
C LEU A 606 20.45 -34.69 -3.72
N ARG A 607 19.20 -35.07 -4.02
CA ARG A 607 18.90 -36.25 -4.85
C ARG A 607 19.46 -36.10 -6.27
N PHE A 608 19.55 -34.89 -6.81
CA PHE A 608 20.21 -34.64 -8.09
C PHE A 608 21.74 -34.71 -8.00
N VAL A 609 22.39 -34.00 -7.07
CA VAL A 609 23.86 -33.96 -6.96
C VAL A 609 24.44 -35.33 -6.59
N GLU A 610 23.78 -36.08 -5.71
CA GLU A 610 24.34 -37.35 -5.24
C GLU A 610 24.02 -38.54 -6.15
N HIS A 611 22.82 -38.57 -6.76
CA HIS A 611 22.32 -39.72 -7.54
C HIS A 611 21.95 -39.41 -9.00
N ASN A 612 21.99 -38.15 -9.46
CA ASN A 612 21.55 -37.69 -10.78
C ASN A 612 20.08 -38.07 -11.10
N VAL A 613 19.18 -37.78 -10.16
CA VAL A 613 17.73 -37.99 -10.29
C VAL A 613 17.00 -36.63 -10.31
N ASN A 614 16.40 -36.28 -11.44
CA ASN A 614 15.53 -35.12 -11.57
C ASN A 614 14.09 -35.48 -11.17
N LEU A 615 13.73 -35.17 -9.92
CA LEU A 615 12.39 -35.45 -9.35
C LEU A 615 11.25 -34.63 -9.99
N LEU A 616 11.56 -33.55 -10.71
CA LEU A 616 10.61 -32.67 -11.40
C LEU A 616 10.33 -33.11 -12.85
N SER A 617 10.86 -34.26 -13.27
CA SER A 617 10.70 -34.76 -14.64
C SER A 617 9.37 -35.52 -14.81
N LYS A 618 8.39 -34.88 -15.47
CA LYS A 618 7.05 -35.47 -15.76
C LYS A 618 7.09 -36.78 -16.58
N GLN A 619 8.24 -37.14 -17.18
CA GLN A 619 8.43 -38.37 -17.95
C GLN A 619 8.83 -39.57 -17.07
N LYS A 620 7.85 -40.29 -16.51
CA LYS A 620 8.05 -41.60 -15.85
C LYS A 620 8.42 -42.71 -16.86
N ILE A 621 9.66 -42.73 -17.36
CA ILE A 621 10.14 -43.67 -18.40
C ILE A 621 11.26 -44.59 -17.87
N LYS A 622 11.11 -45.91 -18.07
CA LYS A 622 11.93 -46.97 -17.45
C LYS A 622 13.30 -47.25 -18.13
N PHE A 623 13.93 -46.27 -18.76
CA PHE A 623 15.21 -46.48 -19.48
C PHE A 623 16.37 -45.65 -18.91
N LYS A 624 17.58 -46.22 -18.92
CA LYS A 624 18.82 -45.50 -18.55
C LYS A 624 19.18 -44.48 -19.64
N TRP A 625 18.86 -43.22 -19.39
CA TRP A 625 19.37 -42.09 -20.18
C TRP A 625 20.83 -41.78 -19.78
N PRO A 626 21.61 -41.07 -20.63
CA PRO A 626 22.89 -40.49 -20.21
C PRO A 626 22.70 -39.50 -19.04
N LYS A 627 23.79 -39.21 -18.30
CA LYS A 627 23.79 -38.26 -17.18
C LYS A 627 23.08 -36.95 -17.57
N GLN A 628 22.11 -36.52 -16.78
CA GLN A 628 21.47 -35.22 -16.98
C GLN A 628 22.41 -34.09 -16.54
N ASP A 629 22.35 -32.95 -17.25
CA ASP A 629 23.01 -31.69 -16.92
C ASP A 629 22.20 -30.97 -15.83
N LEU A 630 22.83 -30.36 -14.83
CA LEU A 630 22.15 -29.54 -13.81
C LEU A 630 21.25 -28.45 -14.41
N ASN A 631 21.65 -27.88 -15.57
CA ASN A 631 20.80 -26.92 -16.29
C ASN A 631 19.49 -27.54 -16.84
N SER A 632 19.36 -28.87 -16.93
CA SER A 632 18.08 -29.54 -17.26
C SER A 632 17.14 -29.64 -16.06
N LEU A 633 17.65 -29.85 -14.84
CA LEU A 633 16.87 -29.72 -13.60
C LEU A 633 16.34 -28.29 -13.46
N HIS A 634 17.22 -27.28 -13.60
CA HIS A 634 16.83 -25.88 -13.49
C HIS A 634 15.75 -25.48 -14.51
N ARG A 635 15.87 -25.92 -15.77
CA ARG A 635 14.82 -25.69 -16.78
C ARG A 635 13.49 -26.33 -16.37
N SER A 636 13.52 -27.58 -15.93
CA SER A 636 12.32 -28.29 -15.43
C SER A 636 11.63 -27.48 -14.33
N ALA A 637 12.39 -27.00 -13.33
CA ALA A 637 11.87 -26.20 -12.21
C ALA A 637 11.29 -24.84 -12.66
N VAL A 638 11.98 -24.13 -13.55
CA VAL A 638 11.51 -22.84 -14.10
C VAL A 638 10.21 -23.03 -14.89
N ASP A 639 10.13 -24.09 -15.71
CA ASP A 639 8.95 -24.37 -16.53
C ASP A 639 7.76 -24.86 -15.68
N GLU A 640 7.97 -25.61 -14.59
CA GLU A 640 6.91 -25.97 -13.64
C GLU A 640 6.43 -24.77 -12.81
N ALA A 641 7.32 -23.90 -12.33
CA ALA A 641 6.94 -22.70 -11.60
C ALA A 641 6.12 -21.72 -12.47
N LEU A 642 6.51 -21.52 -13.74
CA LEU A 642 5.75 -20.71 -14.69
C LEU A 642 4.41 -21.35 -15.10
N GLN A 643 4.30 -22.69 -15.04
CA GLN A 643 3.03 -23.41 -15.19
C GLN A 643 2.14 -23.33 -13.93
N SER A 644 2.70 -22.98 -12.76
CA SER A 644 1.93 -22.84 -11.52
C SER A 644 0.94 -21.68 -11.63
N PRO A 645 -0.38 -21.91 -11.45
CA PRO A 645 -1.37 -20.83 -11.54
C PRO A 645 -1.19 -19.85 -10.38
N ASN A 646 -1.16 -20.37 -9.15
CA ASN A 646 -1.04 -19.58 -7.92
C ASN A 646 0.40 -19.21 -7.53
N GLY A 647 1.42 -19.94 -7.98
CA GLY A 647 2.82 -19.66 -7.63
C GLY A 647 3.36 -20.42 -6.42
N HIS A 648 2.75 -21.54 -6.04
CA HIS A 648 3.19 -22.38 -4.90
C HIS A 648 4.57 -23.06 -5.08
N LEU A 649 5.29 -22.75 -6.17
CA LEU A 649 6.66 -23.18 -6.43
C LEU A 649 7.63 -21.98 -6.56
N ASP A 650 7.16 -20.75 -6.35
CA ASP A 650 7.94 -19.54 -6.60
C ASP A 650 9.12 -19.42 -5.62
N LEU A 651 8.93 -19.73 -4.34
CA LEU A 651 10.01 -19.77 -3.35
C LEU A 651 10.85 -21.05 -3.47
N PHE A 652 10.22 -22.21 -3.69
CA PHE A 652 10.92 -23.46 -4.02
C PHE A 652 11.94 -23.26 -5.17
N LEU A 653 11.56 -22.55 -6.23
CA LEU A 653 12.46 -22.22 -7.35
C LEU A 653 13.59 -21.27 -6.93
N ARG A 654 13.28 -20.19 -6.20
CA ARG A 654 14.29 -19.26 -5.63
C ARG A 654 15.35 -20.04 -4.85
N PHE A 655 14.93 -20.92 -3.94
CA PHE A 655 15.82 -21.76 -3.12
C PHE A 655 16.62 -22.79 -3.94
N LEU A 656 15.99 -23.53 -4.85
CA LEU A 656 16.66 -24.57 -5.66
C LEU A 656 17.78 -23.98 -6.52
N LEU A 657 17.57 -22.78 -7.06
CA LEU A 657 18.58 -22.06 -7.84
C LEU A 657 19.72 -21.53 -6.96
N GLY A 658 19.41 -20.95 -5.79
CA GLY A 658 20.42 -20.51 -4.83
C GLY A 658 21.28 -21.65 -4.29
N LEU A 659 20.71 -22.83 -4.05
CA LEU A 659 21.41 -24.04 -3.58
C LEU A 659 22.44 -24.57 -4.59
N SER A 660 22.26 -24.25 -5.87
CA SER A 660 23.21 -24.59 -6.93
C SER A 660 24.47 -23.71 -6.96
N LEU A 661 24.54 -22.62 -6.17
CA LEU A 661 25.76 -21.82 -6.06
C LEU A 661 26.82 -22.51 -5.18
N GLN A 662 28.06 -22.56 -5.66
CA GLN A 662 29.19 -23.18 -4.95
C GLN A 662 29.46 -22.58 -3.56
N ALA A 663 29.21 -21.28 -3.37
CA ALA A 663 29.30 -20.62 -2.06
C ALA A 663 28.30 -21.23 -1.05
N ASN A 664 27.05 -21.38 -1.46
CA ASN A 664 25.97 -21.94 -0.64
C ASN A 664 26.20 -23.44 -0.37
N GLN A 665 26.75 -24.18 -1.33
CA GLN A 665 27.19 -25.56 -1.14
C GLN A 665 28.37 -25.68 -0.16
N THR A 666 29.19 -24.64 -0.03
CA THR A 666 30.31 -24.62 0.93
C THR A 666 29.82 -24.45 2.37
N LEU A 667 28.72 -23.72 2.60
CA LEU A 667 28.03 -23.68 3.90
C LEU A 667 27.44 -25.07 4.26
N LEU A 668 27.04 -25.85 3.26
CA LEU A 668 26.48 -27.21 3.40
C LEU A 668 27.53 -28.33 3.25
N ARG A 669 28.83 -28.04 3.34
CA ARG A 669 29.94 -28.97 3.02
C ARG A 669 30.03 -30.23 3.91
N GLY A 670 29.33 -30.26 5.05
CA GLY A 670 29.16 -31.47 5.86
C GLY A 670 27.97 -32.35 5.47
N LEU A 671 27.03 -31.83 4.67
CA LEU A 671 25.90 -32.57 4.10
C LEU A 671 26.19 -33.01 2.66
N LEU A 672 26.62 -32.07 1.81
CA LEU A 672 26.95 -32.34 0.40
C LEU A 672 28.34 -32.95 0.26
N THR A 673 28.41 -34.24 -0.09
CA THR A 673 29.69 -34.96 -0.26
C THR A 673 30.41 -34.65 -1.57
N LYS A 674 29.70 -34.09 -2.56
CA LYS A 674 30.20 -33.77 -3.91
C LYS A 674 29.94 -32.30 -4.22
N THR A 675 30.99 -31.54 -4.50
CA THR A 675 30.88 -30.19 -5.09
C THR A 675 31.10 -30.30 -6.59
N GLU A 676 30.03 -30.21 -7.39
CA GLU A 676 30.14 -30.23 -8.86
C GLU A 676 30.53 -28.83 -9.39
N GLY A 677 31.34 -28.79 -10.46
CA GLY A 677 31.81 -27.55 -11.10
C GLY A 677 30.74 -26.80 -11.88
N ALA A 678 29.68 -26.37 -11.20
CA ALA A 678 28.40 -25.95 -11.78
C ALA A 678 28.42 -24.65 -12.61
N SER A 679 29.54 -23.89 -12.66
CA SER A 679 29.59 -22.55 -13.26
C SER A 679 29.03 -22.48 -14.69
N ARG A 680 29.37 -23.46 -15.55
CA ARG A 680 28.85 -23.51 -16.93
C ARG A 680 27.35 -23.83 -17.00
N ALA A 681 26.79 -24.58 -16.05
CA ALA A 681 25.36 -24.82 -15.95
C ALA A 681 24.61 -23.60 -15.39
N ILE A 682 25.18 -22.92 -14.39
CA ILE A 682 24.66 -21.66 -13.83
C ILE A 682 24.59 -20.57 -14.91
N LEU A 683 25.62 -20.40 -15.74
CA LEU A 683 25.62 -19.44 -16.85
C LEU A 683 24.50 -19.73 -17.88
N LYS A 684 24.32 -21.01 -18.27
CA LYS A 684 23.17 -21.42 -19.11
C LYS A 684 21.83 -21.08 -18.45
N THR A 685 21.75 -21.22 -17.12
CA THR A 685 20.53 -20.97 -16.33
C THR A 685 20.20 -19.49 -16.26
N ARG A 686 21.18 -18.62 -15.96
CA ARG A 686 21.03 -17.15 -16.00
C ARG A 686 20.53 -16.68 -17.37
N THR A 687 21.12 -17.21 -18.44
CA THR A 687 20.69 -16.92 -19.83
C THR A 687 19.26 -17.41 -20.11
N TYR A 688 18.89 -18.59 -19.59
CA TYR A 688 17.53 -19.13 -19.72
C TYR A 688 16.48 -18.28 -18.99
N LEU A 689 16.77 -17.86 -17.76
CA LEU A 689 15.92 -16.95 -16.97
C LEU A 689 15.74 -15.62 -17.69
N LYS A 690 16.83 -14.98 -18.15
CA LYS A 690 16.77 -13.72 -18.92
C LYS A 690 15.97 -13.84 -20.23
N LYS A 691 15.97 -15.02 -20.88
CA LYS A 691 15.11 -15.31 -22.04
C LYS A 691 13.64 -15.67 -21.67
N LYS A 692 13.35 -15.97 -20.40
CA LYS A 692 12.02 -16.32 -19.90
C LYS A 692 11.26 -15.13 -19.31
N ILE A 693 11.93 -14.01 -19.04
CA ILE A 693 11.30 -12.75 -18.66
C ILE A 693 10.69 -12.13 -19.94
N ASP A 694 9.39 -11.88 -19.92
CA ASP A 694 8.58 -11.55 -21.10
C ASP A 694 7.38 -10.67 -20.67
N PRO A 695 7.10 -9.52 -21.31
CA PRO A 695 6.01 -8.61 -20.91
C PRO A 695 4.61 -9.24 -20.96
N ASN A 696 4.44 -10.37 -21.67
CA ASN A 696 3.18 -11.11 -21.71
C ASN A 696 2.98 -12.02 -20.47
N LEU A 697 4.00 -12.19 -19.63
CA LEU A 697 3.85 -12.77 -18.29
C LEU A 697 3.35 -11.71 -17.31
N SER A 698 2.58 -12.13 -16.31
CA SER A 698 2.14 -11.21 -15.26
C SER A 698 3.33 -10.60 -14.50
N PRO A 699 3.21 -9.37 -13.96
CA PRO A 699 4.31 -8.70 -13.26
C PRO A 699 4.92 -9.56 -12.14
N GLU A 700 4.10 -10.30 -11.40
CA GLU A 700 4.49 -11.19 -10.30
C GLU A 700 5.40 -12.32 -10.79
N ARG A 701 5.14 -12.87 -11.99
CA ARG A 701 5.97 -13.92 -12.60
C ARG A 701 7.32 -13.37 -13.06
N ASN A 702 7.33 -12.20 -13.70
CA ASN A 702 8.59 -11.55 -14.11
C ASN A 702 9.42 -11.13 -12.88
N ILE A 703 8.79 -10.60 -11.84
CA ILE A 703 9.42 -10.26 -10.57
C ILE A 703 9.97 -11.52 -9.89
N ASN A 704 9.26 -12.65 -9.90
CA ASN A 704 9.79 -13.91 -9.41
C ASN A 704 11.06 -14.37 -10.16
N LEU A 705 11.09 -14.24 -11.49
CA LEU A 705 12.29 -14.55 -12.29
C LEU A 705 13.47 -13.60 -11.99
N LEU A 706 13.20 -12.32 -11.68
CA LEU A 706 14.22 -11.37 -11.22
C LEU A 706 14.75 -11.75 -9.82
N HIS A 707 13.89 -12.18 -8.90
CA HIS A 707 14.34 -12.74 -7.62
C HIS A 707 15.19 -14.01 -7.82
N CYS A 708 14.85 -14.89 -8.77
CA CYS A 708 15.68 -16.05 -9.12
C CYS A 708 17.06 -15.67 -9.69
N LEU A 709 17.20 -14.55 -10.42
CA LEU A 709 18.50 -14.03 -10.84
C LEU A 709 19.30 -13.48 -9.65
N ASN A 710 18.65 -12.81 -8.70
CA ASN A 710 19.27 -12.33 -7.46
C ASN A 710 19.77 -13.48 -6.56
N GLU A 711 19.00 -14.56 -6.39
CA GLU A 711 19.45 -15.77 -5.67
C GLU A 711 20.63 -16.47 -6.36
N LEU A 712 20.73 -16.36 -7.70
CA LEU A 712 21.90 -16.78 -8.48
C LEU A 712 23.06 -15.78 -8.47
N LYS A 713 22.97 -14.67 -7.72
CA LYS A 713 23.93 -13.55 -7.69
C LYS A 713 24.24 -13.00 -9.10
N ASP A 714 23.18 -12.70 -9.87
CA ASP A 714 23.23 -12.03 -11.18
C ASP A 714 22.44 -10.72 -11.16
N SER A 715 23.01 -9.68 -10.54
CA SER A 715 22.47 -8.33 -10.42
C SER A 715 22.58 -7.48 -11.70
N SER A 716 23.28 -7.97 -12.73
CA SER A 716 23.66 -7.18 -13.92
C SER A 716 22.51 -6.46 -14.62
N LEU A 717 21.32 -7.08 -14.68
CA LEU A 717 20.12 -6.50 -15.30
C LEU A 717 19.51 -5.34 -14.48
N LEU A 718 19.68 -5.37 -13.15
CA LEU A 718 19.28 -4.29 -12.25
C LEU A 718 20.34 -3.18 -12.22
N GLU A 719 21.62 -3.54 -12.25
CA GLU A 719 22.73 -2.59 -12.34
C GLU A 719 22.70 -1.79 -13.65
N GLU A 720 22.40 -2.44 -14.78
CA GLU A 720 22.24 -1.82 -16.09
C GLU A 720 21.10 -0.79 -16.08
N ILE A 721 19.93 -1.14 -15.54
CA ILE A 721 18.78 -0.20 -15.44
C ILE A 721 19.02 0.89 -14.39
N GLN A 722 19.75 0.63 -13.30
CA GLN A 722 20.17 1.67 -12.36
C GLN A 722 21.22 2.62 -12.95
N GLN A 723 22.09 2.14 -13.83
CA GLN A 723 23.00 3.00 -14.61
C GLN A 723 22.23 3.83 -15.63
N TYR A 724 21.29 3.23 -16.35
CA TYR A 724 20.39 3.92 -17.28
C TYR A 724 19.61 5.06 -16.59
N LEU A 725 18.96 4.79 -15.46
CA LEU A 725 18.23 5.80 -14.67
C LEU A 725 19.14 6.92 -14.15
N ARG A 726 20.39 6.61 -13.79
CA ARG A 726 21.40 7.62 -13.38
C ARG A 726 21.98 8.42 -14.55
N ALA A 727 21.92 7.91 -15.77
CA ALA A 727 22.47 8.56 -16.96
C ALA A 727 21.58 9.71 -17.49
N GLY A 728 20.31 9.78 -17.09
CA GLY A 728 19.44 10.91 -17.39
C GLY A 728 18.95 10.96 -18.85
N SER A 729 18.43 9.82 -19.35
CA SER A 729 17.79 9.66 -20.68
C SER A 729 18.70 9.69 -21.92
N PRO A 730 19.12 8.50 -22.40
CA PRO A 730 19.19 8.16 -23.82
C PRO A 730 17.96 7.34 -24.28
N ASP A 731 17.78 7.20 -25.60
CA ASP A 731 16.59 6.60 -26.26
C ASP A 731 16.10 5.30 -25.61
N THR A 732 14.77 5.21 -25.44
CA THR A 732 14.10 4.15 -24.65
C THR A 732 13.73 2.92 -25.47
N ASP A 733 13.89 3.03 -26.78
CA ASP A 733 13.28 2.16 -27.78
C ASP A 733 14.11 0.87 -27.98
N ASP A 734 15.38 0.89 -27.55
CA ASP A 734 16.30 -0.26 -27.50
C ASP A 734 16.12 -1.14 -26.23
N LEU A 735 15.26 -0.75 -25.27
CA LEU A 735 15.07 -1.54 -24.05
C LEU A 735 14.37 -2.88 -24.33
N SER A 736 15.05 -3.97 -24.00
CA SER A 736 14.55 -5.34 -24.17
C SER A 736 13.41 -5.71 -23.20
N PRO A 737 12.59 -6.73 -23.53
CA PRO A 737 11.60 -7.33 -22.62
C PRO A 737 12.04 -7.54 -21.15
N ALA A 738 13.29 -7.96 -20.93
CA ALA A 738 13.84 -8.19 -19.60
C ALA A 738 14.21 -6.87 -18.89
N GLN A 739 14.72 -5.89 -19.64
CA GLN A 739 15.07 -4.56 -19.14
C GLN A 739 13.83 -3.76 -18.73
N TRP A 740 12.77 -3.77 -19.55
CA TRP A 740 11.47 -3.20 -19.16
C TRP A 740 10.90 -3.85 -17.89
N SER A 741 10.95 -5.18 -17.79
CA SER A 741 10.49 -5.90 -16.60
C SER A 741 11.30 -5.55 -15.34
N ALA A 742 12.61 -5.33 -15.50
CA ALA A 742 13.48 -4.86 -14.43
C ALA A 742 13.20 -3.41 -14.02
N LEU A 743 12.90 -2.52 -14.99
CA LEU A 743 12.46 -1.15 -14.72
C LEU A 743 11.12 -1.12 -13.97
N VAL A 744 10.13 -1.90 -14.39
CA VAL A 744 8.86 -2.08 -13.66
C VAL A 744 9.11 -2.58 -12.24
N PHE A 745 9.99 -3.56 -12.03
CA PHE A 745 10.34 -4.05 -10.69
C PHE A 745 11.01 -2.98 -9.83
N ILE A 746 11.89 -2.14 -10.40
CA ILE A 746 12.55 -1.04 -9.70
C ILE A 746 11.54 0.04 -9.29
N LEU A 747 10.67 0.48 -10.21
CA LEU A 747 9.67 1.52 -9.94
C LEU A 747 8.60 1.04 -8.95
N LEU A 748 8.10 -0.20 -9.07
CA LEU A 748 7.23 -0.85 -8.08
C LEU A 748 7.94 -1.20 -6.75
N SER A 749 9.26 -0.98 -6.68
CA SER A 749 10.08 -1.16 -5.46
C SER A 749 10.56 0.14 -4.84
N SER A 750 10.38 1.28 -5.51
CA SER A 750 10.78 2.58 -4.99
C SER A 750 9.77 3.10 -3.97
N GLU A 751 10.26 3.66 -2.86
CA GLU A 751 9.41 4.34 -1.89
C GLU A 751 9.02 5.75 -2.33
N GLU A 752 9.69 6.34 -3.33
CA GLU A 752 9.48 7.74 -3.75
C GLU A 752 8.67 7.86 -5.06
N ASP A 753 8.87 6.98 -6.04
CA ASP A 753 8.34 7.16 -7.41
C ASP A 753 6.82 6.86 -7.59
N LEU A 754 6.13 6.29 -6.60
CA LEU A 754 4.75 5.82 -6.76
C LEU A 754 3.64 6.85 -6.43
N ASP A 755 3.94 8.01 -5.84
CA ASP A 755 2.89 9.04 -5.67
C ASP A 755 2.60 9.77 -6.99
N THR A 756 3.63 10.16 -7.75
CA THR A 756 3.51 10.77 -9.08
C THR A 756 4.42 10.10 -10.12
N PHE A 757 3.81 9.27 -10.96
CA PHE A 757 4.45 8.68 -12.14
C PHE A 757 4.39 9.65 -13.31
N ASP A 758 5.56 10.02 -13.83
CA ASP A 758 5.73 10.84 -15.02
C ASP A 758 6.39 9.97 -16.09
N LEU A 759 5.66 9.63 -17.15
CA LEU A 759 6.14 8.73 -18.20
C LEU A 759 7.41 9.28 -18.88
N LYS A 760 7.52 10.60 -19.00
CA LYS A 760 8.62 11.31 -19.65
C LYS A 760 9.97 11.09 -18.96
N LYS A 761 9.99 10.60 -17.72
CA LYS A 761 11.22 10.19 -17.02
C LYS A 761 11.77 8.84 -17.47
N TYR A 762 10.96 8.02 -18.16
CA TYR A 762 11.23 6.58 -18.34
C TYR A 762 10.99 6.05 -19.77
N SER A 763 10.29 6.81 -20.62
CA SER A 763 10.03 6.45 -22.01
C SER A 763 9.76 7.70 -22.86
N ASP A 764 10.18 7.72 -24.12
CA ASP A 764 9.69 8.67 -25.13
C ASP A 764 8.84 8.03 -26.25
N SER A 765 8.54 6.73 -26.15
CA SER A 765 7.70 5.98 -27.09
C SER A 765 6.26 5.72 -26.63
N GLU A 766 5.44 5.06 -27.47
CA GLU A 766 4.09 4.58 -27.15
C GLU A 766 4.10 3.19 -26.45
N GLU A 767 5.12 2.36 -26.66
CA GLU A 767 5.31 1.09 -25.94
C GLU A 767 5.49 1.31 -24.44
N GLY A 768 6.13 2.40 -24.02
CA GLY A 768 6.35 2.73 -22.61
C GLY A 768 5.08 2.71 -21.76
N VAL A 769 3.94 3.15 -22.30
CA VAL A 769 2.64 3.09 -21.60
C VAL A 769 2.19 1.64 -21.38
N THR A 770 2.41 0.78 -22.37
CA THR A 770 2.06 -0.65 -22.33
C THR A 770 2.97 -1.41 -21.37
N MET A 771 4.28 -1.15 -21.43
CA MET A 771 5.29 -1.83 -20.61
C MET A 771 5.26 -1.37 -19.15
N LEU A 772 4.98 -0.08 -18.88
CA LEU A 772 4.88 0.50 -17.54
C LEU A 772 3.45 0.53 -16.98
N LEU A 773 2.47 -0.09 -17.66
CA LEU A 773 1.08 -0.19 -17.20
C LEU A 773 0.93 -0.70 -15.74
N PRO A 774 1.76 -1.65 -15.24
CA PRO A 774 1.73 -2.06 -13.83
C PRO A 774 2.13 -0.94 -12.85
N VAL A 775 3.06 -0.06 -13.26
CA VAL A 775 3.47 1.12 -12.48
C VAL A 775 2.34 2.13 -12.46
N LEU A 776 1.81 2.48 -13.64
CA LEU A 776 0.69 3.41 -13.80
C LEU A 776 -0.52 3.03 -12.95
N LYS A 777 -0.87 1.74 -12.90
CA LYS A 777 -1.96 1.21 -12.05
C LYS A 777 -1.66 1.27 -10.55
N ALA A 778 -0.39 1.19 -10.15
CA ALA A 778 0.06 1.30 -8.77
C ALA A 778 0.29 2.74 -8.30
N SER A 779 0.35 3.70 -9.23
CA SER A 779 0.59 5.11 -8.93
C SER A 779 -0.68 5.89 -8.61
N ARG A 780 -0.56 6.87 -7.71
CA ARG A 780 -1.68 7.76 -7.35
C ARG A 780 -1.94 8.84 -8.40
N LYS A 781 -0.88 9.42 -8.96
CA LYS A 781 -0.93 10.40 -10.05
C LYS A 781 -0.14 9.89 -11.25
N ALA A 782 -0.68 10.06 -12.46
CA ALA A 782 0.00 9.75 -13.70
C ALA A 782 -0.01 10.95 -14.66
N LEU A 783 1.17 11.29 -15.19
CA LEU A 783 1.37 12.33 -16.20
C LEU A 783 1.78 11.68 -17.52
N LEU A 784 0.94 11.80 -18.54
CA LEU A 784 1.09 11.16 -19.86
C LEU A 784 0.98 12.20 -20.98
N THR A 785 1.48 13.43 -20.77
CA THR A 785 1.23 14.57 -21.66
C THR A 785 2.08 14.58 -22.94
N ALA A 786 1.50 15.04 -24.05
CA ALA A 786 2.13 15.13 -25.37
C ALA A 786 2.74 13.81 -25.91
N ARG A 787 1.98 12.69 -25.87
CA ARG A 787 2.45 11.32 -26.15
C ARG A 787 1.84 10.63 -27.38
N ASN A 788 0.95 11.28 -28.12
CA ASN A 788 0.24 10.74 -29.29
C ASN A 788 -0.58 9.45 -29.06
N LEU A 789 -0.88 9.10 -27.79
CA LEU A 789 -1.48 7.82 -27.34
C LEU A 789 -2.34 7.09 -28.38
N SER A 790 -1.96 5.87 -28.77
CA SER A 790 -2.75 5.05 -29.70
C SER A 790 -4.09 4.59 -29.13
N MET A 791 -4.96 4.09 -30.00
CA MET A 791 -6.17 3.34 -29.61
C MET A 791 -5.86 2.18 -28.65
N GLY A 792 -4.71 1.52 -28.83
CA GLY A 792 -4.25 0.45 -27.93
C GLY A 792 -3.96 0.99 -26.53
N ASN A 793 -3.22 2.10 -26.41
CA ASN A 793 -2.94 2.72 -25.13
C ASN A 793 -4.21 3.22 -24.45
N CYS A 794 -5.13 3.86 -25.19
CA CYS A 794 -6.40 4.35 -24.63
C CYS A 794 -7.27 3.22 -24.06
N LYS A 795 -7.33 2.06 -24.74
CA LYS A 795 -7.99 0.85 -24.23
C LYS A 795 -7.32 0.29 -22.96
N LEU A 796 -5.99 0.31 -22.89
CA LEU A 796 -5.26 -0.10 -21.69
C LEU A 796 -5.51 0.85 -20.51
N LEU A 797 -5.54 2.16 -20.75
CA LEU A 797 -5.90 3.17 -19.74
C LEU A 797 -7.33 2.97 -19.22
N GLY A 798 -8.31 2.74 -20.11
CA GLY A 798 -9.68 2.38 -19.72
C GLY A 798 -9.73 1.12 -18.85
N SER A 799 -8.90 0.10 -19.15
CA SER A 799 -8.79 -1.12 -18.33
C SER A 799 -8.13 -0.91 -16.95
N VAL A 800 -7.33 0.15 -16.79
CA VAL A 800 -6.74 0.54 -15.49
C VAL A 800 -7.74 1.38 -14.68
N LEU A 801 -8.48 2.29 -15.33
CA LEU A 801 -9.54 3.07 -14.69
C LEU A 801 -10.66 2.16 -14.15
N SER A 802 -11.05 1.14 -14.93
CA SER A 802 -12.12 0.20 -14.56
C SER A 802 -11.72 -0.90 -13.55
N SER A 803 -10.52 -0.87 -12.99
CA SER A 803 -9.97 -1.97 -12.18
C SER A 803 -9.94 -1.64 -10.67
N GLU A 804 -10.59 -2.46 -9.84
CA GLU A 804 -10.62 -2.36 -8.36
C GLU A 804 -9.25 -2.17 -7.68
N SER A 805 -8.19 -2.72 -8.29
CA SER A 805 -6.81 -2.63 -7.81
C SER A 805 -6.03 -1.42 -8.34
N SER A 806 -6.72 -0.36 -8.77
CA SER A 806 -6.12 0.88 -9.27
C SER A 806 -5.93 1.93 -8.17
N ALA A 807 -4.69 2.32 -7.93
CA ALA A 807 -4.32 3.38 -7.00
C ALA A 807 -4.56 4.79 -7.58
N LEU A 808 -4.85 4.89 -8.88
CA LEU A 808 -4.92 6.15 -9.62
C LEU A 808 -6.07 7.04 -9.11
N ARG A 809 -5.74 8.32 -8.86
CA ARG A 809 -6.66 9.38 -8.41
C ARG A 809 -6.51 10.64 -9.27
N GLU A 810 -5.37 10.87 -9.90
CA GLU A 810 -5.12 12.02 -10.77
C GLU A 810 -4.49 11.56 -12.09
N LEU A 811 -5.10 11.93 -13.22
CA LEU A 811 -4.62 11.56 -14.57
C LEU A 811 -4.55 12.78 -15.47
N ASP A 812 -3.37 13.04 -16.02
CA ASP A 812 -3.13 14.13 -16.98
C ASP A 812 -2.77 13.56 -18.36
N LEU A 813 -3.68 13.74 -19.32
CA LEU A 813 -3.55 13.33 -20.72
C LEU A 813 -3.37 14.52 -21.66
N SER A 814 -3.12 15.73 -21.15
CA SER A 814 -3.07 16.96 -21.95
C SER A 814 -2.08 16.88 -23.13
N ASP A 815 -2.34 17.66 -24.18
CA ASP A 815 -1.61 17.68 -25.47
C ASP A 815 -1.58 16.34 -26.24
N ASN A 816 -2.46 15.38 -25.93
CA ASN A 816 -2.65 14.17 -26.74
C ASN A 816 -3.86 14.30 -27.67
N ASN A 817 -3.69 13.97 -28.95
CA ASN A 817 -4.84 13.88 -29.87
C ASN A 817 -5.77 12.72 -29.46
N LEU A 818 -6.92 13.06 -28.86
CA LEU A 818 -7.96 12.16 -28.36
C LEU A 818 -9.27 12.37 -29.13
N GLU A 819 -9.22 12.16 -30.45
CA GLU A 819 -10.40 11.98 -31.31
C GLU A 819 -11.41 10.98 -30.70
N GLN A 820 -12.70 11.17 -31.00
CA GLN A 820 -13.84 10.44 -30.40
C GLN A 820 -13.60 8.93 -30.12
N PRO A 821 -13.08 8.10 -31.04
CA PRO A 821 -12.90 6.67 -30.77
C PRO A 821 -11.89 6.36 -29.65
N LYS A 822 -10.94 7.26 -29.38
CA LYS A 822 -10.03 7.18 -28.22
C LYS A 822 -10.76 7.58 -26.92
N MET A 823 -11.64 8.58 -27.00
CA MET A 823 -12.43 9.04 -25.86
C MET A 823 -13.51 8.03 -25.43
N GLU A 824 -14.16 7.34 -26.36
CA GLU A 824 -15.07 6.22 -26.06
C GLU A 824 -14.38 5.12 -25.23
N LEU A 825 -13.13 4.77 -25.57
CA LEU A 825 -12.32 3.80 -24.82
C LEU A 825 -11.92 4.26 -23.41
N LEU A 826 -11.81 5.57 -23.19
CA LEU A 826 -11.53 6.16 -21.88
C LEU A 826 -12.82 6.32 -21.04
N ALA A 827 -13.91 6.74 -21.66
CA ALA A 827 -15.24 6.88 -21.04
C ALA A 827 -15.74 5.55 -20.47
N ALA A 828 -15.65 4.46 -21.24
CA ALA A 828 -15.96 3.10 -20.75
C ALA A 828 -15.12 2.66 -19.54
N GLY A 829 -13.95 3.29 -19.31
CA GLY A 829 -13.14 3.10 -18.09
C GLY A 829 -13.63 3.92 -16.89
N LEU A 830 -14.20 5.10 -17.14
CA LEU A 830 -14.78 6.01 -16.13
C LEU A 830 -16.18 5.57 -15.67
N GLU A 831 -16.98 5.01 -16.59
CA GLU A 831 -18.30 4.41 -16.33
C GLU A 831 -18.26 3.26 -15.31
N SER A 832 -17.12 2.60 -15.14
CA SER A 832 -16.97 1.48 -14.21
C SER A 832 -17.14 1.93 -12.75
N PRO A 833 -17.95 1.22 -11.92
CA PRO A 833 -18.09 1.51 -10.49
C PRO A 833 -16.78 1.34 -9.70
N CYS A 834 -15.77 0.72 -10.30
CA CYS A 834 -14.44 0.58 -9.72
C CYS A 834 -13.54 1.81 -9.98
N CYS A 835 -13.98 2.77 -10.81
CA CYS A 835 -13.20 3.95 -11.14
C CYS A 835 -13.11 4.91 -9.95
N ASN A 836 -11.89 5.12 -9.45
CA ASN A 836 -11.60 5.96 -8.29
C ASN A 836 -11.00 7.34 -8.65
N LEU A 837 -11.04 7.73 -9.92
CA LEU A 837 -10.38 8.95 -10.41
C LEU A 837 -11.04 10.22 -9.84
N GLN A 838 -10.22 11.16 -9.37
CA GLN A 838 -10.64 12.42 -8.73
C GLN A 838 -10.24 13.67 -9.52
N SER A 839 -9.20 13.60 -10.36
CA SER A 839 -8.84 14.64 -11.32
C SER A 839 -8.53 14.04 -12.69
N LEU A 840 -9.11 14.61 -13.74
CA LEU A 840 -8.87 14.25 -15.14
C LEU A 840 -8.58 15.53 -15.93
N ARG A 841 -7.45 15.54 -16.64
CA ARG A 841 -7.03 16.66 -17.48
C ARG A 841 -6.86 16.22 -18.93
N LEU A 842 -7.56 16.92 -19.81
CA LEU A 842 -7.67 16.68 -21.24
C LEU A 842 -7.41 17.99 -22.01
N SER A 843 -6.55 18.88 -21.49
CA SER A 843 -6.28 20.17 -22.14
C SER A 843 -5.65 19.94 -23.51
N SER A 844 -6.06 20.71 -24.52
CA SER A 844 -5.46 20.65 -25.86
C SER A 844 -5.58 19.27 -26.56
N CYS A 845 -6.61 18.48 -26.23
CA CYS A 845 -6.76 17.10 -26.67
C CYS A 845 -7.58 16.86 -27.96
N VAL A 846 -8.05 17.92 -28.63
CA VAL A 846 -8.96 17.84 -29.79
C VAL A 846 -10.33 17.21 -29.46
N ILE A 847 -10.82 17.45 -28.23
CA ILE A 847 -12.16 17.02 -27.78
C ILE A 847 -13.24 17.84 -28.52
N THR A 848 -14.17 17.15 -29.20
CA THR A 848 -15.32 17.72 -29.92
C THR A 848 -16.62 17.61 -29.13
N GLU A 849 -17.71 18.19 -29.65
CA GLU A 849 -19.08 17.99 -29.16
C GLU A 849 -19.47 16.50 -29.01
N ASP A 850 -19.21 15.66 -30.02
CA ASP A 850 -19.51 14.22 -29.96
C ASP A 850 -18.75 13.53 -28.80
N SER A 851 -17.47 13.87 -28.62
CA SER A 851 -16.65 13.36 -27.51
C SER A 851 -17.16 13.80 -26.13
N CYS A 852 -17.89 14.93 -26.05
CA CYS A 852 -18.52 15.39 -24.82
C CYS A 852 -19.74 14.55 -24.43
N ALA A 853 -20.43 13.91 -25.38
CA ALA A 853 -21.52 12.97 -25.07
C ALA A 853 -21.01 11.73 -24.33
N CYS A 854 -19.87 11.18 -24.74
CA CYS A 854 -19.21 10.06 -24.05
C CYS A 854 -18.81 10.44 -22.61
N LEU A 855 -18.24 11.64 -22.42
CA LEU A 855 -17.90 12.15 -21.09
C LEU A 855 -19.13 12.42 -20.22
N ALA A 856 -20.19 13.00 -20.77
CA ALA A 856 -21.44 13.25 -20.06
C ALA A 856 -22.10 11.95 -19.57
N LEU A 857 -22.14 10.93 -20.42
CA LEU A 857 -22.67 9.60 -20.04
C LEU A 857 -21.82 8.94 -18.95
N ALA A 858 -20.49 9.03 -19.03
CA ALA A 858 -19.60 8.52 -17.99
C ALA A 858 -19.76 9.25 -16.64
N LEU A 859 -20.05 10.55 -16.64
CA LEU A 859 -20.32 11.34 -15.43
C LEU A 859 -21.68 11.02 -14.76
N GLN A 860 -22.66 10.53 -15.53
CA GLN A 860 -24.00 10.13 -15.05
C GLN A 860 -24.06 8.67 -14.57
N THR A 861 -23.39 7.75 -15.28
CA THR A 861 -23.61 6.29 -15.12
C THR A 861 -23.09 5.73 -13.79
N ASN A 862 -22.12 6.41 -13.17
CA ASN A 862 -21.52 6.06 -11.89
C ASN A 862 -21.43 7.35 -11.04
N PRO A 863 -21.73 7.36 -9.72
CA PRO A 863 -21.47 8.51 -8.84
C PRO A 863 -19.99 8.91 -8.87
N SER A 864 -19.68 9.84 -9.77
CA SER A 864 -18.32 10.05 -10.23
C SER A 864 -17.46 10.60 -9.10
N HIS A 865 -16.41 9.88 -8.73
CA HIS A 865 -15.42 10.37 -7.75
C HIS A 865 -14.61 11.58 -8.25
N LEU A 866 -14.84 11.99 -9.51
CA LEU A 866 -14.21 13.09 -10.20
C LEU A 866 -14.62 14.45 -9.62
N LYS A 867 -13.63 15.22 -9.19
CA LYS A 867 -13.77 16.54 -8.57
C LYS A 867 -13.14 17.65 -9.39
N GLU A 868 -12.15 17.36 -10.22
CA GLU A 868 -11.57 18.28 -11.20
C GLU A 868 -11.64 17.67 -12.61
N LEU A 869 -12.21 18.42 -13.54
CA LEU A 869 -12.23 18.13 -14.97
C LEU A 869 -11.70 19.36 -15.72
N ASP A 870 -10.63 19.14 -16.49
CA ASP A 870 -10.00 20.17 -17.32
C ASP A 870 -10.16 19.81 -18.79
N LEU A 871 -10.94 20.62 -19.51
CA LEU A 871 -11.27 20.47 -20.93
C LEU A 871 -10.75 21.66 -21.76
N SER A 872 -9.86 22.48 -21.18
CA SER A 872 -9.38 23.73 -21.79
C SER A 872 -8.73 23.54 -23.17
N TYR A 873 -8.82 24.55 -24.03
CA TYR A 873 -8.23 24.61 -25.37
C TYR A 873 -8.68 23.48 -26.32
N ASN A 874 -9.94 23.04 -26.19
CA ASN A 874 -10.58 22.06 -27.05
C ASN A 874 -11.79 22.65 -27.80
N PRO A 875 -12.07 22.23 -29.04
CA PRO A 875 -13.18 22.75 -29.85
C PRO A 875 -14.54 22.14 -29.44
N LEU A 876 -15.01 22.44 -28.21
CA LEU A 876 -16.32 22.00 -27.71
C LEU A 876 -17.47 22.78 -28.36
N GLY A 877 -17.34 24.12 -28.41
CA GLY A 877 -18.46 25.01 -28.71
C GLY A 877 -19.61 24.89 -27.71
N ASP A 878 -20.71 25.60 -27.99
CA ASP A 878 -21.88 25.61 -27.11
C ASP A 878 -22.58 24.23 -27.02
N GLY A 879 -22.57 23.43 -28.09
CA GLY A 879 -23.19 22.11 -28.11
C GLY A 879 -22.50 21.13 -27.13
N GLY A 880 -21.17 21.13 -27.07
CA GLY A 880 -20.42 20.34 -26.09
C GLY A 880 -20.76 20.72 -24.64
N VAL A 881 -20.92 22.02 -24.37
CA VAL A 881 -21.31 22.51 -23.03
C VAL A 881 -22.78 22.21 -22.71
N MET A 882 -23.70 22.30 -23.67
CA MET A 882 -25.10 21.89 -23.51
C MET A 882 -25.20 20.42 -23.08
N VAL A 883 -24.44 19.53 -23.73
CA VAL A 883 -24.41 18.09 -23.43
C VAL A 883 -23.81 17.81 -22.05
N LEU A 884 -22.66 18.41 -21.71
CA LEU A 884 -22.07 18.31 -20.37
C LEU A 884 -23.01 18.87 -19.29
N SER A 885 -23.73 19.94 -19.58
CA SER A 885 -24.69 20.59 -18.66
C SER A 885 -25.92 19.75 -18.34
N ALA A 886 -26.14 18.62 -19.01
CA ALA A 886 -27.11 17.60 -18.58
C ALA A 886 -26.52 16.72 -17.45
N ALA A 887 -25.26 16.29 -17.56
CA ALA A 887 -24.58 15.50 -16.53
C ALA A 887 -24.26 16.31 -15.26
N LEU A 888 -23.89 17.58 -15.40
CA LEU A 888 -23.57 18.47 -14.27
C LEU A 888 -24.77 18.86 -13.38
N LYS A 889 -26.00 18.47 -13.78
CA LYS A 889 -27.23 18.64 -13.00
C LYS A 889 -27.61 17.37 -12.21
N ASP A 890 -26.92 16.24 -12.45
CA ASP A 890 -27.23 14.98 -11.78
C ASP A 890 -26.87 15.01 -10.28
N PRO A 891 -27.75 14.56 -9.36
CA PRO A 891 -27.46 14.50 -7.92
C PRO A 891 -26.21 13.70 -7.51
N HIS A 892 -25.69 12.84 -8.40
CA HIS A 892 -24.55 11.98 -8.17
C HIS A 892 -23.24 12.52 -8.78
N CYS A 893 -23.28 13.64 -9.50
CA CYS A 893 -22.09 14.33 -9.98
C CYS A 893 -21.39 15.07 -8.83
N MET A 894 -20.12 14.73 -8.54
CA MET A 894 -19.34 15.35 -7.45
C MET A 894 -18.31 16.37 -7.95
N LEU A 895 -18.50 16.89 -9.17
CA LEU A 895 -17.54 17.79 -9.81
C LEU A 895 -17.51 19.14 -9.09
N HIS A 896 -16.34 19.50 -8.53
CA HIS A 896 -16.13 20.78 -7.84
C HIS A 896 -15.40 21.80 -8.72
N LYS A 897 -14.60 21.34 -9.69
CA LYS A 897 -13.80 22.19 -10.58
C LYS A 897 -14.03 21.82 -12.02
N LEU A 898 -14.34 22.83 -12.84
CA LEU A 898 -14.56 22.70 -14.27
C LEU A 898 -13.79 23.81 -14.98
N ARG A 899 -12.81 23.44 -15.81
CA ARG A 899 -12.09 24.38 -16.69
C ARG A 899 -12.49 24.15 -18.14
N LEU A 900 -12.94 25.23 -18.76
CA LEU A 900 -13.38 25.33 -20.16
C LEU A 900 -12.70 26.53 -20.84
N SER A 901 -11.46 26.85 -20.45
CA SER A 901 -10.75 28.02 -20.97
C SER A 901 -10.44 27.84 -22.46
N GLY A 902 -10.73 28.81 -23.31
CA GLY A 902 -10.44 28.75 -24.75
C GLY A 902 -11.16 27.62 -25.50
N CYS A 903 -12.42 27.32 -25.14
CA CYS A 903 -13.22 26.22 -25.70
C CYS A 903 -14.18 26.61 -26.83
N ASN A 904 -14.03 27.82 -27.40
CA ASN A 904 -14.93 28.44 -28.38
C ASN A 904 -16.38 28.64 -27.87
N LEU A 905 -16.53 28.97 -26.58
CA LEU A 905 -17.84 29.17 -25.96
C LEU A 905 -18.42 30.55 -26.26
N SER A 906 -19.75 30.66 -26.31
CA SER A 906 -20.50 31.91 -26.48
C SER A 906 -21.55 32.11 -25.36
N GLU A 907 -22.45 33.08 -25.55
CA GLU A 907 -23.64 33.24 -24.71
C GLU A 907 -24.55 32.00 -24.62
N GLY A 908 -24.46 31.07 -25.58
CA GLY A 908 -25.12 29.77 -25.53
C GLY A 908 -24.68 28.94 -24.32
N SER A 909 -23.38 28.68 -24.22
CA SER A 909 -22.76 27.98 -23.08
C SER A 909 -23.09 28.61 -21.74
N CYS A 910 -23.08 29.95 -21.67
CA CYS A 910 -23.40 30.67 -20.44
C CYS A 910 -24.84 30.46 -19.98
N ARG A 911 -25.79 30.28 -20.91
CA ARG A 911 -27.19 29.94 -20.59
C ARG A 911 -27.30 28.54 -19.98
N ASP A 912 -26.62 27.55 -20.55
CA ASP A 912 -26.68 26.17 -20.05
C ASP A 912 -25.94 26.01 -18.72
N LEU A 913 -24.81 26.69 -18.55
CA LEU A 913 -24.09 26.78 -17.28
C LEU A 913 -24.88 27.56 -16.21
N ALA A 914 -25.61 28.62 -16.56
CA ALA A 914 -26.50 29.30 -15.62
C ALA A 914 -27.55 28.34 -15.05
N LEU A 915 -28.13 27.49 -15.91
CA LEU A 915 -29.04 26.43 -15.47
C LEU A 915 -28.34 25.43 -14.54
N VAL A 916 -27.10 25.01 -14.82
CA VAL A 916 -26.31 24.16 -13.91
C VAL A 916 -26.15 24.83 -12.54
N LEU A 917 -25.60 26.05 -12.49
CA LEU A 917 -25.34 26.80 -11.25
C LEU A 917 -26.62 27.11 -10.46
N SER A 918 -27.77 27.20 -11.14
CA SER A 918 -29.06 27.43 -10.50
C SER A 918 -29.64 26.21 -9.77
N THR A 919 -29.13 25.00 -10.02
CA THR A 919 -29.73 23.74 -9.56
C THR A 919 -29.22 23.31 -8.17
N GLU A 920 -30.12 22.89 -7.27
CA GLU A 920 -29.80 22.41 -5.90
C GLU A 920 -28.72 21.31 -5.83
N THR A 921 -28.60 20.49 -6.88
CA THR A 921 -27.64 19.39 -6.99
C THR A 921 -26.22 19.82 -7.34
N SER A 922 -26.02 21.05 -7.81
CA SER A 922 -24.73 21.45 -8.38
C SER A 922 -23.64 21.56 -7.31
N SER A 923 -22.56 20.77 -7.49
CA SER A 923 -21.40 20.75 -6.60
C SER A 923 -20.25 21.66 -7.05
N ILE A 924 -20.45 22.47 -8.10
CA ILE A 924 -19.42 23.30 -8.74
C ILE A 924 -19.00 24.46 -7.81
N LYS A 925 -17.68 24.62 -7.65
CA LYS A 925 -17.02 25.60 -6.76
C LYS A 925 -15.98 26.46 -7.47
N ASP A 926 -15.31 25.93 -8.49
CA ASP A 926 -14.22 26.57 -9.24
C ASP A 926 -14.55 26.47 -10.73
N LEU A 927 -14.95 27.58 -11.34
CA LEU A 927 -15.40 27.65 -12.73
C LEU A 927 -14.48 28.57 -13.53
N ASP A 928 -13.80 28.02 -14.53
CA ASP A 928 -12.91 28.76 -15.42
C ASP A 928 -13.46 28.77 -16.85
N LEU A 929 -13.83 29.96 -17.31
CA LEU A 929 -14.38 30.22 -18.65
C LEU A 929 -13.48 31.17 -19.46
N SER A 930 -12.22 31.35 -19.03
CA SER A 930 -11.29 32.32 -19.61
C SER A 930 -11.06 32.12 -21.12
N ASP A 931 -10.62 33.17 -21.81
CA ASP A 931 -10.26 33.20 -23.23
C ASP A 931 -11.38 32.69 -24.19
N ASN A 932 -12.64 32.84 -23.79
CA ASN A 932 -13.84 32.57 -24.61
C ASN A 932 -14.59 33.85 -24.98
N ASN A 933 -15.25 33.87 -26.15
CA ASN A 933 -15.96 35.04 -26.68
C ASN A 933 -17.38 35.19 -26.06
N ILE A 934 -17.43 35.32 -24.74
CA ILE A 934 -18.66 35.33 -23.92
C ILE A 934 -19.37 36.70 -23.97
N GLN A 935 -18.60 37.79 -23.97
CA GLN A 935 -19.08 39.18 -24.03
C GLN A 935 -20.04 39.57 -22.88
N ASP A 936 -20.51 40.81 -22.89
CA ASP A 936 -21.47 41.32 -21.91
C ASP A 936 -22.81 40.52 -21.91
N SER A 937 -23.25 39.96 -23.05
CA SER A 937 -24.52 39.22 -23.14
C SER A 937 -24.43 37.82 -22.52
N GLY A 938 -23.35 37.08 -22.79
CA GLY A 938 -23.13 35.78 -22.16
C GLY A 938 -22.95 35.89 -20.65
N LEU A 939 -22.22 36.91 -20.17
CA LEU A 939 -22.10 37.12 -18.72
C LEU A 939 -23.43 37.55 -18.08
N MET A 940 -24.29 38.31 -18.77
CA MET A 940 -25.64 38.61 -18.29
C MET A 940 -26.44 37.31 -18.07
N LEU A 941 -26.40 36.37 -19.01
CA LEU A 941 -27.06 35.06 -18.85
C LEU A 941 -26.44 34.21 -17.73
N LEU A 942 -25.10 34.18 -17.62
CA LEU A 942 -24.41 33.47 -16.54
C LEU A 942 -24.80 34.02 -15.15
N SER A 943 -25.10 35.32 -15.07
CA SER A 943 -25.48 35.97 -13.82
C SER A 943 -26.81 35.47 -13.25
N ASP A 944 -27.75 35.00 -14.07
CA ASP A 944 -29.01 34.39 -13.58
C ASP A 944 -28.71 33.13 -12.74
N GLY A 945 -27.67 32.38 -13.10
CA GLY A 945 -27.17 31.24 -12.31
C GLY A 945 -26.44 31.67 -11.04
N LEU A 946 -25.57 32.69 -11.12
CA LEU A 946 -24.83 33.24 -9.97
C LEU A 946 -25.76 33.91 -8.94
N ASN A 947 -26.89 34.47 -9.38
CA ASN A 947 -27.95 35.04 -8.55
C ASN A 947 -28.93 33.97 -7.99
N SER A 948 -28.66 32.68 -8.16
CA SER A 948 -29.45 31.61 -7.54
C SER A 948 -29.07 31.41 -6.06
N PRO A 949 -30.04 31.21 -5.14
CA PRO A 949 -29.75 30.82 -3.76
C PRO A 949 -29.09 29.43 -3.63
N HIS A 950 -28.97 28.69 -4.73
CA HIS A 950 -28.35 27.36 -4.78
C HIS A 950 -26.91 27.38 -5.33
N CYS A 951 -26.42 28.53 -5.81
CA CYS A 951 -25.09 28.66 -6.39
C CYS A 951 -23.99 28.47 -5.34
N GLN A 952 -23.16 27.43 -5.49
CA GLN A 952 -22.07 27.09 -4.55
C GLN A 952 -20.68 27.59 -4.99
N VAL A 953 -20.62 28.45 -6.02
CA VAL A 953 -19.36 28.88 -6.63
C VAL A 953 -18.56 29.76 -5.66
N GLU A 954 -17.29 29.40 -5.45
CA GLU A 954 -16.32 30.11 -4.62
C GLU A 954 -15.25 30.80 -5.48
N VAL A 955 -15.06 30.37 -6.73
CA VAL A 955 -14.09 30.94 -7.69
C VAL A 955 -14.66 31.03 -9.10
N VAL A 956 -14.53 32.20 -9.73
CA VAL A 956 -14.89 32.47 -11.14
C VAL A 956 -13.70 33.09 -11.87
N ARG A 957 -13.30 32.51 -13.00
CA ARG A 957 -12.31 33.11 -13.92
C ARG A 957 -12.93 33.39 -15.28
N LEU A 958 -12.75 34.63 -15.72
CA LEU A 958 -13.29 35.24 -16.93
C LEU A 958 -12.18 36.11 -17.58
N SER A 959 -10.93 35.66 -17.55
CA SER A 959 -9.84 36.38 -18.23
C SER A 959 -10.14 36.44 -19.74
N GLY A 960 -9.86 37.56 -20.40
CA GLY A 960 -9.90 37.65 -21.87
C GLY A 960 -11.27 37.39 -22.52
N CYS A 961 -12.37 37.58 -21.79
CA CYS A 961 -13.74 37.23 -22.23
C CYS A 961 -14.48 38.34 -23.02
N ASP A 962 -13.75 39.33 -23.54
CA ASP A 962 -14.25 40.55 -24.20
C ASP A 962 -15.33 41.32 -23.41
N LEU A 963 -15.17 41.35 -22.08
CA LEU A 963 -16.07 42.06 -21.16
C LEU A 963 -15.81 43.58 -21.14
N SER A 964 -16.88 44.37 -20.99
CA SER A 964 -16.87 45.83 -20.94
C SER A 964 -17.27 46.39 -19.55
N PRO A 965 -17.32 47.71 -19.32
CA PRO A 965 -17.83 48.28 -18.07
C PRO A 965 -19.24 47.79 -17.67
N LYS A 966 -20.08 47.39 -18.64
CA LYS A 966 -21.44 46.86 -18.38
C LYS A 966 -21.40 45.53 -17.63
N SER A 967 -20.43 44.67 -17.95
CA SER A 967 -20.19 43.43 -17.22
C SER A 967 -19.93 43.66 -15.73
N CYS A 968 -19.34 44.80 -15.36
CA CYS A 968 -19.15 45.17 -13.96
C CYS A 968 -20.44 45.54 -13.23
N GLU A 969 -21.48 46.03 -13.92
CA GLU A 969 -22.80 46.27 -13.32
C GLU A 969 -23.47 44.93 -12.94
N VAL A 970 -23.43 43.97 -13.87
CA VAL A 970 -23.91 42.59 -13.69
C VAL A 970 -23.17 41.89 -12.53
N LEU A 971 -21.84 41.96 -12.52
CA LEU A 971 -21.01 41.38 -11.46
C LEU A 971 -21.19 42.10 -10.11
N ALA A 972 -21.36 43.42 -10.10
CA ALA A 972 -21.66 44.16 -8.89
C ALA A 972 -23.03 43.77 -8.30
N SER A 973 -24.02 43.47 -9.13
CA SER A 973 -25.30 42.89 -8.67
C SER A 973 -25.09 41.52 -8.03
N ALA A 974 -24.34 40.62 -8.69
CA ALA A 974 -24.07 39.27 -8.19
C ALA A 974 -23.26 39.28 -6.88
N LEU A 975 -22.20 40.09 -6.77
CA LEU A 975 -21.40 40.26 -5.55
C LEU A 975 -22.21 40.81 -4.35
N ASN A 976 -23.33 41.50 -4.62
CA ASN A 976 -24.27 41.96 -3.60
C ASN A 976 -25.32 40.90 -3.23
N PHE A 977 -25.45 39.80 -3.96
CA PHE A 977 -26.46 38.77 -3.73
C PHE A 977 -26.13 37.95 -2.47
N ARG A 978 -27.05 37.97 -1.50
CA ARG A 978 -26.78 37.51 -0.11
C ARG A 978 -26.37 36.04 0.05
N ALA A 979 -26.65 35.17 -0.94
CA ALA A 979 -26.29 33.76 -0.89
C ALA A 979 -24.99 33.42 -1.66
N LEU A 980 -24.43 34.35 -2.45
CA LEU A 980 -23.25 34.06 -3.26
C LEU A 980 -21.99 33.92 -2.38
N SER A 981 -21.32 32.78 -2.46
CA SER A 981 -20.12 32.45 -1.68
C SER A 981 -18.79 32.82 -2.35
N LEU A 982 -18.80 33.74 -3.32
CA LEU A 982 -17.65 34.02 -4.17
C LEU A 982 -16.47 34.61 -3.37
N ARG A 983 -15.29 34.01 -3.53
CA ARG A 983 -14.03 34.41 -2.87
C ARG A 983 -12.99 34.92 -3.86
N GLU A 984 -12.84 34.30 -5.01
CA GLU A 984 -11.88 34.69 -6.06
C GLU A 984 -12.63 35.06 -7.35
N LEU A 985 -12.36 36.27 -7.86
CA LEU A 985 -12.88 36.77 -9.12
C LEU A 985 -11.72 37.26 -9.99
N GLU A 986 -11.51 36.60 -11.12
CA GLU A 986 -10.46 36.94 -12.07
C GLU A 986 -11.05 37.46 -13.39
N LEU A 987 -10.76 38.72 -13.69
CA LEU A 987 -11.30 39.47 -14.82
C LEU A 987 -10.17 39.99 -15.74
N ASN A 988 -8.99 39.37 -15.67
CA ASN A 988 -7.78 39.79 -16.36
C ASN A 988 -7.99 40.06 -17.86
N ASN A 989 -7.21 40.97 -18.43
CA ASN A 989 -7.19 41.36 -19.85
C ASN A 989 -8.45 42.02 -20.45
N ASN A 990 -9.61 42.02 -19.78
CA ASN A 990 -10.86 42.64 -20.26
C ASN A 990 -10.76 44.18 -20.37
N ASN A 991 -11.70 44.83 -21.07
CA ASN A 991 -11.65 46.28 -21.35
C ASN A 991 -12.56 47.07 -20.39
N LEU A 992 -12.38 46.88 -19.07
CA LEU A 992 -13.31 47.35 -18.03
C LEU A 992 -13.18 48.84 -17.68
N GLY A 993 -11.95 49.37 -17.67
CA GLY A 993 -11.65 50.77 -17.33
C GLY A 993 -12.09 51.19 -15.92
N ASP A 994 -11.90 52.48 -15.61
CA ASP A 994 -12.20 53.02 -14.28
C ASP A 994 -13.69 52.94 -13.93
N SER A 995 -14.59 53.18 -14.89
CA SER A 995 -16.05 53.07 -14.68
C SER A 995 -16.49 51.66 -14.31
N GLY A 996 -15.85 50.62 -14.87
CA GLY A 996 -16.12 49.24 -14.47
C GLY A 996 -15.59 48.95 -13.06
N VAL A 997 -14.40 49.48 -12.73
CA VAL A 997 -13.80 49.34 -11.40
C VAL A 997 -14.58 50.11 -10.33
N GLU A 998 -15.20 51.25 -10.66
CA GLU A 998 -16.09 52.00 -9.77
C GLU A 998 -17.33 51.19 -9.36
N LEU A 999 -17.96 50.48 -10.31
CA LEU A 999 -19.11 49.61 -10.05
C LEU A 999 -18.73 48.44 -9.13
N LEU A 1000 -17.58 47.77 -9.39
CA LEU A 1000 -17.06 46.73 -8.51
C LEU A 1000 -16.70 47.29 -7.12
N SER A 1001 -16.10 48.49 -7.06
CA SER A 1001 -15.76 49.18 -5.81
C SER A 1001 -16.99 49.57 -4.98
N ALA A 1002 -18.15 49.76 -5.60
CA ALA A 1002 -19.41 49.95 -4.89
C ALA A 1002 -19.91 48.65 -4.25
N ALA A 1003 -19.76 47.50 -4.92
CA ALA A 1003 -20.14 46.19 -4.37
C ALA A 1003 -19.18 45.71 -3.26
N LEU A 1004 -17.87 45.96 -3.37
CA LEU A 1004 -16.88 45.60 -2.34
C LEU A 1004 -17.12 46.26 -0.97
N LYS A 1005 -17.88 47.36 -0.93
CA LYS A 1005 -18.28 48.06 0.31
C LYS A 1005 -19.46 47.41 1.03
N ALA A 1006 -20.15 46.46 0.40
CA ALA A 1006 -21.34 45.85 0.95
C ALA A 1006 -20.97 44.78 2.01
N PRO A 1007 -21.61 44.77 3.19
CA PRO A 1007 -21.22 43.90 4.31
C PRO A 1007 -21.46 42.40 4.07
N GLN A 1008 -22.17 42.04 2.99
CA GLN A 1008 -22.36 40.66 2.54
C GLN A 1008 -21.34 40.20 1.47
N CYS A 1009 -20.49 41.08 0.94
CA CYS A 1009 -19.51 40.71 -0.09
C CYS A 1009 -18.35 39.90 0.51
N SER A 1010 -18.32 38.59 0.22
CA SER A 1010 -17.32 37.65 0.76
C SER A 1010 -15.98 37.60 0.00
N LEU A 1011 -15.81 38.43 -1.03
CA LEU A 1011 -14.66 38.38 -1.93
C LEU A 1011 -13.32 38.64 -1.20
N GLN A 1012 -12.34 37.78 -1.46
CA GLN A 1012 -11.00 37.76 -0.84
C GLN A 1012 -9.90 38.05 -1.86
N THR A 1013 -10.09 37.64 -3.12
CA THR A 1013 -9.15 37.86 -4.22
C THR A 1013 -9.86 38.51 -5.40
N LEU A 1014 -9.27 39.59 -5.92
CA LEU A 1014 -9.73 40.27 -7.13
C LEU A 1014 -8.54 40.50 -8.08
N ARG A 1015 -8.59 39.91 -9.28
CA ARG A 1015 -7.55 40.08 -10.30
C ARG A 1015 -8.12 40.87 -11.49
N LEU A 1016 -7.58 42.08 -11.67
CA LEU A 1016 -7.92 43.12 -12.65
C LEU A 1016 -6.68 43.46 -13.51
N SER A 1017 -5.77 42.50 -13.69
CA SER A 1017 -4.52 42.70 -14.42
C SER A 1017 -4.80 43.00 -15.89
N GLY A 1018 -4.28 44.12 -16.41
CA GLY A 1018 -4.50 44.52 -17.81
C GLY A 1018 -5.89 45.10 -18.12
N CYS A 1019 -6.67 45.53 -17.13
CA CYS A 1019 -8.07 45.96 -17.29
C CYS A 1019 -8.31 47.43 -17.70
N LEU A 1020 -7.28 48.13 -18.17
CA LEU A 1020 -7.31 49.56 -18.56
C LEU A 1020 -7.56 50.55 -17.40
N VAL A 1021 -7.20 50.16 -16.17
CA VAL A 1021 -7.43 50.96 -14.95
C VAL A 1021 -6.40 52.10 -14.83
N THR A 1022 -6.82 53.27 -14.38
CA THR A 1022 -5.98 54.44 -14.08
C THR A 1022 -5.86 54.69 -12.57
N ASP A 1023 -5.31 55.84 -12.17
CA ASP A 1023 -5.33 56.27 -10.77
C ASP A 1023 -6.75 56.59 -10.26
N VAL A 1024 -7.71 56.86 -11.14
CA VAL A 1024 -9.13 57.08 -10.78
C VAL A 1024 -9.78 55.81 -10.25
N GLY A 1025 -9.74 54.71 -11.01
CA GLY A 1025 -10.26 53.41 -10.57
C GLY A 1025 -9.51 52.85 -9.36
N CYS A 1026 -8.20 53.12 -9.26
CA CYS A 1026 -7.41 52.76 -8.08
C CYS A 1026 -7.84 53.53 -6.82
N ALA A 1027 -8.13 54.82 -6.91
CA ALA A 1027 -8.67 55.61 -5.80
C ALA A 1027 -10.07 55.12 -5.38
N SER A 1028 -10.90 54.72 -6.35
CA SER A 1028 -12.20 54.09 -6.08
C SER A 1028 -12.07 52.76 -5.34
N LEU A 1029 -11.12 51.89 -5.72
CA LEU A 1029 -10.79 50.67 -4.98
C LEU A 1029 -10.26 50.98 -3.58
N ALA A 1030 -9.33 51.92 -3.42
CA ALA A 1030 -8.81 52.33 -2.11
C ALA A 1030 -9.93 52.83 -1.18
N SER A 1031 -10.93 53.52 -1.71
CA SER A 1031 -12.12 53.92 -0.94
C SER A 1031 -13.02 52.74 -0.52
N ALA A 1032 -12.91 51.59 -1.17
CA ALA A 1032 -13.71 50.39 -0.95
C ALA A 1032 -13.05 49.37 -0.01
N LEU A 1033 -11.71 49.31 0.03
CA LEU A 1033 -10.99 48.35 0.86
C LEU A 1033 -11.29 48.52 2.36
N ASN A 1034 -11.55 49.76 2.80
CA ASN A 1034 -11.93 50.09 4.17
C ASN A 1034 -13.30 49.50 4.57
N GLY A 1035 -13.29 48.28 5.12
CA GLY A 1035 -14.48 47.51 5.51
C GLY A 1035 -14.75 46.27 4.66
N SER A 1036 -13.98 46.05 3.58
CA SER A 1036 -14.12 44.88 2.70
C SER A 1036 -13.47 43.60 3.27
N CYS A 1037 -13.82 42.45 2.68
CA CYS A 1037 -13.17 41.17 2.96
C CYS A 1037 -11.87 40.93 2.15
N LEU A 1038 -11.48 41.85 1.26
CA LEU A 1038 -10.40 41.62 0.29
C LEU A 1038 -9.03 41.41 0.96
N ARG A 1039 -8.19 40.58 0.34
CA ARG A 1039 -6.85 40.20 0.79
C ARG A 1039 -5.83 40.26 -0.35
N GLU A 1040 -6.15 39.72 -1.53
CA GLU A 1040 -5.30 39.76 -2.73
C GLU A 1040 -5.89 40.72 -3.78
N LEU A 1041 -5.05 41.58 -4.36
CA LEU A 1041 -5.43 42.51 -5.43
C LEU A 1041 -4.35 42.57 -6.52
N ASP A 1042 -4.67 42.08 -7.71
CA ASP A 1042 -3.79 42.20 -8.89
C ASP A 1042 -4.28 43.30 -9.83
N LEU A 1043 -3.51 44.38 -9.92
CA LEU A 1043 -3.68 45.51 -10.82
C LEU A 1043 -2.46 45.67 -11.75
N SER A 1044 -1.63 44.64 -11.91
CA SER A 1044 -0.49 44.66 -12.83
C SER A 1044 -0.95 44.94 -14.27
N TYR A 1045 -0.05 45.46 -15.11
CA TYR A 1045 -0.34 45.84 -16.49
C TYR A 1045 -1.47 46.88 -16.66
N ASN A 1046 -1.67 47.76 -15.68
CA ASN A 1046 -2.55 48.94 -15.75
C ASN A 1046 -1.73 50.24 -15.67
N HIS A 1047 -2.40 51.38 -15.53
CA HIS A 1047 -1.74 52.66 -15.19
C HIS A 1047 -2.19 53.19 -13.81
N PRO A 1048 -1.90 52.47 -12.70
CA PRO A 1048 -2.37 52.87 -11.36
C PRO A 1048 -1.85 54.22 -10.87
N GLY A 1049 -0.82 54.80 -11.50
CA GLY A 1049 -0.23 56.08 -11.10
C GLY A 1049 0.65 56.00 -9.85
N GLY A 1050 1.53 56.99 -9.67
CA GLY A 1050 2.57 56.95 -8.64
C GLY A 1050 2.06 57.08 -7.19
N ALA A 1051 0.84 57.59 -6.99
CA ALA A 1051 0.24 57.76 -5.66
C ALA A 1051 -0.44 56.49 -5.12
N THR A 1052 -0.85 55.56 -5.98
CA THR A 1052 -1.73 54.44 -5.63
C THR A 1052 -1.10 53.44 -4.65
N TRP A 1053 0.23 53.25 -4.69
CA TRP A 1053 0.95 52.48 -3.67
C TRP A 1053 0.61 52.98 -2.25
N ASN A 1054 0.60 54.31 -2.04
CA ASN A 1054 0.28 54.91 -0.74
C ASN A 1054 -1.21 54.85 -0.38
N GLN A 1055 -2.10 54.60 -1.35
CA GLN A 1055 -3.55 54.52 -1.15
C GLN A 1055 -4.03 53.10 -0.83
N LEU A 1056 -3.41 52.07 -1.41
CA LEU A 1056 -3.81 50.66 -1.26
C LEU A 1056 -3.03 49.92 -0.15
N PHE A 1057 -1.74 50.24 0.03
CA PHE A 1057 -0.87 49.63 1.06
C PHE A 1057 -1.40 49.71 2.51
N PRO A 1058 -2.17 50.72 2.95
CA PRO A 1058 -2.78 50.72 4.28
C PRO A 1058 -3.78 49.57 4.56
N PHE A 1059 -4.22 48.84 3.53
CA PHE A 1059 -5.27 47.83 3.64
C PHE A 1059 -4.84 46.41 3.22
N LEU A 1060 -3.74 46.27 2.47
CA LEU A 1060 -3.27 45.00 1.89
C LEU A 1060 -1.75 44.86 2.12
N ALA A 1061 -1.26 43.64 2.35
CA ALA A 1061 0.18 43.43 2.52
C ALA A 1061 0.92 43.54 1.17
N GLN A 1062 2.24 43.77 1.24
CA GLN A 1062 3.05 44.02 0.04
C GLN A 1062 3.08 42.84 -0.94
N ASP A 1063 3.05 41.60 -0.44
CA ASP A 1063 3.08 40.39 -1.27
C ASP A 1063 1.71 40.06 -1.89
N ASP A 1064 0.62 40.59 -1.32
CA ASP A 1064 -0.75 40.38 -1.77
C ASP A 1064 -1.23 41.46 -2.78
N LEU A 1065 -0.46 42.54 -2.96
CA LEU A 1065 -0.79 43.69 -3.82
C LEU A 1065 0.18 43.80 -5.01
N ARG A 1066 -0.30 43.54 -6.22
CA ARG A 1066 0.52 43.59 -7.45
C ARG A 1066 0.15 44.79 -8.32
N LEU A 1067 1.01 45.80 -8.40
CA LEU A 1067 0.81 46.98 -9.27
C LEU A 1067 1.74 47.02 -10.50
N GLU A 1068 2.86 46.29 -10.48
CA GLU A 1068 3.86 46.27 -11.56
C GLU A 1068 3.75 44.97 -12.39
N PRO A 1069 4.04 44.98 -13.70
CA PRO A 1069 4.53 46.12 -14.50
C PRO A 1069 3.45 47.16 -14.80
N GLY A 1070 3.71 48.44 -14.55
CA GLY A 1070 2.76 49.54 -14.72
C GLY A 1070 3.08 50.51 -15.86
N GLY A 1071 2.12 51.39 -16.17
CA GLY A 1071 2.32 52.61 -16.96
C GLY A 1071 1.33 52.83 -18.10
N ALA A 1072 1.20 54.08 -18.56
CA ALA A 1072 0.24 54.53 -19.58
C ALA A 1072 0.29 53.76 -20.91
N ARG A 1073 1.40 53.07 -21.22
CA ARG A 1073 1.50 52.15 -22.38
C ARG A 1073 0.42 51.05 -22.39
N TYR A 1074 -0.07 50.66 -21.21
CA TYR A 1074 -1.06 49.60 -21.07
C TYR A 1074 -2.52 50.08 -21.20
N LEU A 1075 -2.75 51.39 -21.31
CA LEU A 1075 -4.07 51.97 -21.62
C LEU A 1075 -4.40 51.85 -23.12
N ARG A 1076 -4.42 50.60 -23.62
CA ARG A 1076 -4.74 50.23 -25.00
C ARG A 1076 -5.60 48.97 -24.99
N ALA A 1077 -6.69 48.96 -25.75
CA ALA A 1077 -7.59 47.81 -25.80
C ALA A 1077 -6.93 46.55 -26.42
N GLY A 1078 -7.40 45.38 -26.00
CA GLY A 1078 -6.94 44.08 -26.48
C GLY A 1078 -5.46 43.78 -26.18
N LEU A 1079 -4.88 42.77 -26.84
CA LEU A 1079 -3.51 42.30 -26.59
C LEU A 1079 -2.40 43.30 -27.02
N THR A 1080 -2.75 44.33 -27.80
CA THR A 1080 -1.79 45.34 -28.30
C THR A 1080 -1.14 46.18 -27.19
N LYS A 1081 -1.70 46.18 -25.97
CA LYS A 1081 -1.07 46.71 -24.75
C LYS A 1081 0.26 46.02 -24.39
N TYR A 1082 0.45 44.78 -24.84
CA TYR A 1082 1.65 43.97 -24.61
C TYR A 1082 2.68 44.07 -25.76
N ALA A 1083 2.49 44.98 -26.72
CA ALA A 1083 3.33 45.13 -27.90
C ALA A 1083 4.84 45.31 -27.55
N CYS A 1084 5.66 44.34 -27.94
CA CYS A 1084 7.12 44.37 -27.76
C CYS A 1084 7.86 44.55 -29.10
N GLU A 1085 8.91 45.37 -29.13
CA GLU A 1085 9.75 45.52 -30.32
C GLU A 1085 10.85 44.46 -30.36
N LEU A 1086 10.68 43.49 -31.26
CA LEU A 1086 11.65 42.43 -31.49
C LEU A 1086 12.83 42.90 -32.35
N VAL A 1087 14.03 42.44 -32.00
CA VAL A 1087 15.29 42.74 -32.70
C VAL A 1087 15.90 41.43 -33.17
N LEU A 1088 16.01 41.24 -34.49
CA LEU A 1088 16.58 40.02 -35.08
C LEU A 1088 18.08 39.91 -34.77
N ASP A 1089 18.55 38.70 -34.46
CA ASP A 1089 19.96 38.48 -34.15
C ASP A 1089 20.81 38.08 -35.36
N THR A 1090 21.60 39.06 -35.82
CA THR A 1090 22.67 38.91 -36.81
C THR A 1090 23.72 37.86 -36.45
N ASN A 1091 23.81 37.45 -35.20
CA ASN A 1091 24.75 36.42 -34.73
C ASN A 1091 24.16 35.00 -34.82
N THR A 1092 22.84 34.84 -34.89
CA THR A 1092 22.17 33.53 -35.05
C THR A 1092 21.83 33.21 -36.50
N ILE A 1093 21.53 34.21 -37.32
CA ILE A 1093 20.99 34.05 -38.68
C ILE A 1093 21.80 33.13 -39.61
N ASN A 1094 21.13 32.15 -40.21
CA ASN A 1094 21.71 31.27 -41.22
C ASN A 1094 22.08 32.00 -42.52
N ARG A 1095 23.12 31.54 -43.22
CA ARG A 1095 23.60 32.16 -44.48
C ARG A 1095 22.59 32.13 -45.63
N LYS A 1096 21.60 31.24 -45.65
CA LYS A 1096 20.52 31.22 -46.66
C LYS A 1096 19.40 32.24 -46.38
N LEU A 1097 19.54 33.07 -45.34
CA LEU A 1097 18.60 34.13 -45.01
C LEU A 1097 19.23 35.50 -45.22
N LYS A 1098 18.50 36.41 -45.86
CA LYS A 1098 18.90 37.79 -46.08
C LYS A 1098 18.04 38.74 -45.26
N LEU A 1099 18.69 39.64 -44.51
CA LEU A 1099 18.01 40.75 -43.86
C LEU A 1099 17.83 41.93 -44.83
N SER A 1100 16.72 42.63 -44.67
CA SER A 1100 16.29 43.80 -45.43
C SER A 1100 15.36 44.65 -44.57
N ASP A 1101 14.92 45.81 -45.10
CA ASP A 1101 14.03 46.76 -44.41
C ASP A 1101 14.49 47.07 -42.96
N HIS A 1102 15.66 47.70 -42.84
CA HIS A 1102 16.27 48.05 -41.54
C HIS A 1102 16.38 46.87 -40.54
N ASN A 1103 16.64 45.66 -41.05
CA ASN A 1103 16.66 44.39 -40.33
C ASN A 1103 15.31 43.96 -39.72
N ARG A 1104 14.18 44.44 -40.26
CA ARG A 1104 12.83 43.98 -39.90
C ARG A 1104 12.30 42.86 -40.81
N LYS A 1105 12.83 42.74 -42.03
CA LYS A 1105 12.39 41.73 -43.01
C LYS A 1105 13.46 40.70 -43.32
N VAL A 1106 13.08 39.43 -43.21
CA VAL A 1106 13.86 38.24 -43.55
C VAL A 1106 13.36 37.68 -44.89
N THR A 1107 14.27 37.25 -45.75
CA THR A 1107 13.96 36.63 -47.05
C THR A 1107 14.87 35.42 -47.27
N PHE A 1108 14.30 34.29 -47.70
CA PHE A 1108 15.10 33.14 -48.10
C PHE A 1108 15.85 33.42 -49.42
N VAL A 1109 17.12 33.05 -49.49
CA VAL A 1109 17.99 33.23 -50.65
C VAL A 1109 18.83 31.98 -50.91
N ALA A 1110 18.97 31.60 -52.18
CA ALA A 1110 19.77 30.44 -52.58
C ALA A 1110 21.28 30.64 -52.37
N GLU A 1111 21.76 31.88 -52.48
CA GLU A 1111 23.18 32.24 -52.31
C GLU A 1111 23.51 32.58 -50.85
N GLY A 1112 24.59 31.98 -50.33
CA GLY A 1112 25.03 32.19 -48.95
C GLY A 1112 25.49 33.63 -48.69
N GLN A 1113 24.79 34.34 -47.81
CA GLN A 1113 25.12 35.72 -47.43
C GLN A 1113 26.43 35.78 -46.62
N PRO A 1114 27.25 36.83 -46.78
CA PRO A 1114 28.60 36.92 -46.21
C PRO A 1114 28.62 37.31 -44.72
N TYR A 1115 27.82 36.64 -43.89
CA TYR A 1115 27.86 36.86 -42.44
C TYR A 1115 29.11 36.25 -41.80
N ILE A 1116 29.69 36.99 -40.86
CA ILE A 1116 30.85 36.59 -40.05
C ILE A 1116 30.51 35.33 -39.23
N GLU A 1117 31.46 34.41 -39.11
CA GLU A 1117 31.28 33.22 -38.27
C GLU A 1117 30.98 33.57 -36.81
N HIS A 1118 30.10 32.80 -36.19
CA HIS A 1118 29.73 32.98 -34.79
C HIS A 1118 29.33 31.63 -34.18
N PRO A 1119 29.68 31.34 -32.90
CA PRO A 1119 29.25 30.11 -32.24
C PRO A 1119 27.73 29.96 -32.26
N ASP A 1120 27.00 31.05 -32.00
CA ASP A 1120 25.52 31.03 -31.99
C ASP A 1120 24.84 30.90 -33.37
N ARG A 1121 25.57 30.87 -34.50
CA ARG A 1121 24.98 30.88 -35.85
C ARG A 1121 24.41 29.53 -36.27
N PHE A 1122 23.16 29.48 -36.73
CA PHE A 1122 22.59 28.33 -37.43
C PHE A 1122 23.36 28.06 -38.73
N ASP A 1123 23.93 26.86 -38.91
CA ASP A 1123 24.76 26.52 -40.07
C ASP A 1123 24.01 25.81 -41.22
N ASN A 1124 23.22 24.80 -40.90
CA ASN A 1124 22.54 23.93 -41.86
C ASN A 1124 21.13 24.40 -42.22
N TRP A 1125 20.30 24.65 -41.20
CA TRP A 1125 18.89 25.00 -41.33
C TRP A 1125 18.69 26.51 -41.48
N SER A 1126 17.78 26.93 -42.38
CA SER A 1126 17.50 28.33 -42.72
C SER A 1126 16.64 29.03 -41.66
N GLN A 1127 17.24 29.28 -40.49
CA GLN A 1127 16.59 29.83 -39.30
C GLN A 1127 17.35 31.03 -38.69
N LEU A 1128 16.68 31.80 -37.84
CA LEU A 1128 17.27 32.80 -36.94
C LEU A 1128 16.44 32.97 -35.66
N MET A 1129 17.02 33.58 -34.62
CA MET A 1129 16.32 34.05 -33.41
C MET A 1129 16.43 35.57 -33.26
N CYS A 1130 15.57 36.13 -32.41
CA CYS A 1130 15.65 37.49 -31.90
C CYS A 1130 16.61 37.57 -30.69
N LYS A 1131 17.06 38.79 -30.37
CA LYS A 1131 17.89 39.08 -29.17
C LYS A 1131 17.07 39.18 -27.89
N ASN A 1132 15.76 39.40 -28.00
CA ASN A 1132 14.85 39.58 -26.89
C ASN A 1132 14.56 38.24 -26.21
N GLY A 1133 14.99 38.07 -24.96
CA GLY A 1133 14.45 37.04 -24.07
C GLY A 1133 13.21 37.58 -23.37
N LEU A 1134 12.08 36.87 -23.49
CA LEU A 1134 10.77 37.28 -22.99
C LEU A 1134 10.40 36.46 -21.73
N THR A 1135 9.93 37.15 -20.68
CA THR A 1135 9.65 36.59 -19.34
C THR A 1135 8.36 37.15 -18.70
N GLY A 1136 7.47 37.72 -19.50
CA GLY A 1136 6.19 38.29 -19.05
C GLY A 1136 5.21 38.41 -20.21
N ARG A 1137 4.11 39.15 -20.05
CA ARG A 1137 3.13 39.38 -21.12
C ARG A 1137 3.73 40.15 -22.30
N CYS A 1138 3.77 39.52 -23.47
CA CYS A 1138 4.38 40.05 -24.69
C CYS A 1138 3.53 39.72 -25.93
N TYR A 1139 3.40 40.69 -26.84
CA TYR A 1139 2.65 40.58 -28.10
C TYR A 1139 3.46 41.09 -29.29
N TRP A 1140 3.41 40.41 -30.42
CA TRP A 1140 3.97 40.89 -31.70
C TRP A 1140 3.23 40.34 -32.91
N GLU A 1141 3.33 41.06 -34.04
CA GLU A 1141 2.73 40.68 -35.33
C GLU A 1141 3.82 40.46 -36.39
N VAL A 1142 3.61 39.49 -37.27
CA VAL A 1142 4.46 39.25 -38.46
C VAL A 1142 3.64 39.03 -39.74
N ASP A 1143 4.09 39.67 -40.82
CA ASP A 1143 3.61 39.41 -42.18
C ASP A 1143 4.51 38.35 -42.83
N TRP A 1144 3.93 37.23 -43.28
CA TRP A 1144 4.64 36.06 -43.81
C TRP A 1144 4.23 35.73 -45.26
N ARG A 1145 5.07 35.01 -46.02
CA ARG A 1145 4.78 34.46 -47.36
C ARG A 1145 5.60 33.20 -47.61
N GLY A 1146 5.08 32.29 -48.44
CA GLY A 1146 5.70 30.99 -48.71
C GLY A 1146 5.54 30.02 -47.53
N ASP A 1147 6.50 29.10 -47.37
CA ASP A 1147 6.55 28.17 -46.22
C ASP A 1147 7.44 28.76 -45.11
N VAL A 1148 6.85 29.10 -43.95
CA VAL A 1148 7.51 29.82 -42.85
C VAL A 1148 7.15 29.23 -41.49
N ASP A 1149 8.14 29.04 -40.61
CA ASP A 1149 7.97 28.78 -39.18
C ASP A 1149 8.01 30.09 -38.38
N ILE A 1150 7.00 30.30 -37.53
CA ILE A 1150 6.90 31.37 -36.55
C ILE A 1150 6.99 30.73 -35.17
N SER A 1151 8.08 30.96 -34.45
CA SER A 1151 8.44 30.14 -33.30
C SER A 1151 8.84 30.96 -32.08
N VAL A 1152 8.84 30.31 -30.91
CA VAL A 1152 9.63 30.75 -29.74
C VAL A 1152 10.47 29.58 -29.24
N SER A 1153 11.63 29.90 -28.66
CA SER A 1153 12.59 28.89 -28.21
C SER A 1153 13.33 29.34 -26.95
N TYR A 1154 13.68 28.40 -26.07
CA TYR A 1154 14.72 28.61 -25.09
C TYR A 1154 16.07 28.89 -25.77
N ARG A 1155 16.95 29.61 -25.08
CA ARG A 1155 18.25 29.99 -25.65
C ARG A 1155 19.12 28.78 -25.96
N GLY A 1156 18.97 27.70 -25.19
CA GLY A 1156 19.75 26.46 -25.31
C GLY A 1156 19.48 25.57 -26.54
N ILE A 1157 18.59 25.96 -27.47
CA ILE A 1157 18.37 25.19 -28.72
C ILE A 1157 19.68 24.96 -29.48
N CYS A 1158 19.87 23.73 -30.00
CA CYS A 1158 21.04 23.40 -30.79
C CYS A 1158 21.02 24.17 -32.12
N ARG A 1159 22.19 24.55 -32.65
CA ARG A 1159 22.28 25.38 -33.88
C ARG A 1159 23.37 24.92 -34.85
N LYS A 1160 23.91 23.71 -34.66
CA LYS A 1160 25.02 23.16 -35.44
C LYS A 1160 24.71 21.76 -35.96
N GLY A 1161 24.85 21.56 -37.26
CA GLY A 1161 24.65 20.28 -37.93
C GLY A 1161 23.23 20.01 -38.42
N ASN A 1162 23.04 18.82 -38.99
CA ASN A 1162 21.83 18.40 -39.69
C ASN A 1162 21.01 17.41 -38.85
N ASN A 1163 20.66 17.77 -37.61
CA ASN A 1163 19.76 16.98 -36.76
C ASN A 1163 18.42 17.70 -36.51
N ALA A 1164 17.46 16.97 -35.95
CA ALA A 1164 16.14 17.46 -35.57
C ALA A 1164 16.19 18.51 -34.46
N ASP A 1165 17.14 18.37 -33.53
CA ASP A 1165 17.25 19.19 -32.33
C ASP A 1165 17.70 20.63 -32.64
N CYS A 1166 18.14 20.87 -33.87
CA CYS A 1166 18.38 22.20 -34.42
C CYS A 1166 17.17 22.88 -35.06
N VAL A 1167 16.02 22.21 -35.24
CA VAL A 1167 14.85 22.76 -35.98
C VAL A 1167 13.72 23.15 -35.03
N PHE A 1168 13.18 24.36 -35.17
CA PHE A 1168 12.09 24.85 -34.32
C PHE A 1168 10.86 23.91 -34.34
N GLY A 1169 10.29 23.65 -33.16
CA GLY A 1169 9.17 22.71 -32.97
C GLY A 1169 9.54 21.22 -33.05
N VAL A 1170 10.67 20.87 -33.67
CA VAL A 1170 11.11 19.46 -33.83
C VAL A 1170 11.95 19.00 -32.61
N ASN A 1171 11.86 19.74 -31.49
CA ASN A 1171 12.57 19.51 -30.24
C ASN A 1171 11.73 19.97 -29.01
N SER A 1172 12.22 19.70 -27.80
CA SER A 1172 11.58 20.06 -26.53
C SER A 1172 11.82 21.51 -26.07
N CYS A 1173 12.74 22.24 -26.71
CA CYS A 1173 13.16 23.59 -26.33
C CYS A 1173 12.45 24.69 -27.14
N SER A 1174 11.52 24.33 -28.04
CA SER A 1174 10.86 25.29 -28.93
C SER A 1174 9.46 24.87 -29.33
N TRP A 1175 8.64 25.87 -29.66
CA TRP A 1175 7.25 25.77 -30.07
C TRP A 1175 7.09 26.56 -31.36
N SER A 1176 6.51 25.96 -32.40
CA SER A 1176 6.39 26.59 -33.73
C SER A 1176 4.97 26.52 -34.29
N LEU A 1177 4.55 27.60 -34.92
CA LEU A 1177 3.47 27.63 -35.91
C LEU A 1177 4.10 27.65 -37.31
N PHE A 1178 3.97 26.54 -38.04
CA PHE A 1178 4.27 26.49 -39.46
C PHE A 1178 3.08 27.06 -40.25
N CYS A 1179 3.38 27.98 -41.17
CA CYS A 1179 2.45 28.69 -42.03
C CYS A 1179 2.78 28.39 -43.50
N SER A 1180 1.75 28.14 -44.31
CA SER A 1180 1.88 27.91 -45.76
C SER A 1180 0.65 28.37 -46.52
N GLU A 1181 0.85 29.10 -47.61
CA GLU A 1181 -0.23 29.55 -48.52
C GLU A 1181 -0.95 28.36 -49.20
N ILE A 1182 -0.29 27.19 -49.28
CA ILE A 1182 -0.81 25.98 -49.93
C ILE A 1182 -1.28 24.93 -48.90
N LYS A 1183 -0.58 24.80 -47.77
CA LYS A 1183 -0.81 23.72 -46.79
C LYS A 1183 -1.63 24.16 -45.56
N GLY A 1184 -1.99 25.45 -45.46
CA GLY A 1184 -2.64 26.02 -44.28
C GLY A 1184 -1.68 26.12 -43.10
N PHE A 1185 -2.23 26.09 -41.89
CA PHE A 1185 -1.47 26.18 -40.64
C PHE A 1185 -1.29 24.81 -39.96
N SER A 1186 -0.14 24.60 -39.34
CA SER A 1186 0.12 23.45 -38.48
C SER A 1186 1.09 23.81 -37.36
N VAL A 1187 0.79 23.41 -36.13
CA VAL A 1187 1.68 23.61 -34.98
C VAL A 1187 2.63 22.43 -34.79
N CYS A 1188 3.81 22.70 -34.22
CA CYS A 1188 4.87 21.72 -34.03
C CYS A 1188 5.58 21.93 -32.68
N HIS A 1189 5.68 20.87 -31.87
CA HIS A 1189 6.45 20.81 -30.63
C HIS A 1189 6.87 19.35 -30.35
N LYS A 1190 8.11 19.11 -29.88
CA LYS A 1190 8.67 17.75 -29.66
C LYS A 1190 8.48 16.79 -30.86
N ARG A 1191 8.58 17.28 -32.10
CA ARG A 1191 8.31 16.50 -33.35
C ARG A 1191 6.84 16.12 -33.59
N ASN A 1192 5.95 16.26 -32.60
CA ASN A 1192 4.51 16.16 -32.81
C ASN A 1192 4.04 17.36 -33.65
N ARG A 1193 3.41 17.11 -34.80
CA ARG A 1193 2.94 18.12 -35.74
C ARG A 1193 1.44 17.96 -35.99
N THR A 1194 0.64 18.88 -35.46
CA THR A 1194 -0.81 18.88 -35.61
C THR A 1194 -1.22 19.88 -36.69
N LEU A 1195 -1.98 19.42 -37.69
CA LEU A 1195 -2.62 20.31 -38.67
C LEU A 1195 -3.81 21.02 -38.02
N ILE A 1196 -3.96 22.33 -38.24
CA ILE A 1196 -5.12 23.07 -37.73
C ILE A 1196 -6.28 22.90 -38.72
N PRO A 1197 -7.42 22.29 -38.35
CA PRO A 1197 -8.53 22.07 -39.27
C PRO A 1197 -9.11 23.37 -39.85
N HIS A 1198 -9.68 23.29 -41.07
CA HIS A 1198 -10.35 24.39 -41.78
C HIS A 1198 -9.51 25.68 -42.00
N SER A 1199 -8.20 25.65 -41.75
CA SER A 1199 -7.34 26.83 -41.63
C SER A 1199 -6.71 27.33 -42.96
N SER A 1200 -7.52 27.53 -44.00
CA SER A 1200 -7.05 28.25 -45.20
C SER A 1200 -6.69 29.70 -44.84
N PRO A 1201 -5.51 30.24 -45.22
CA PRO A 1201 -5.09 31.58 -44.80
C PRO A 1201 -5.97 32.70 -45.37
N ALA A 1202 -6.91 33.21 -44.56
CA ALA A 1202 -7.67 34.43 -44.86
C ALA A 1202 -6.79 35.70 -44.77
N SER A 1203 -5.60 35.60 -44.16
CA SER A 1203 -4.61 36.67 -44.06
C SER A 1203 -3.20 36.08 -43.92
N ASN A 1204 -2.24 36.73 -44.58
CA ASN A 1204 -0.80 36.47 -44.48
C ASN A 1204 -0.16 37.09 -43.22
N ARG A 1205 -0.95 37.42 -42.20
CA ARG A 1205 -0.49 38.00 -40.93
C ARG A 1205 -0.84 37.11 -39.74
N VAL A 1206 0.15 36.86 -38.91
CA VAL A 1206 0.01 36.16 -37.63
C VAL A 1206 0.39 37.10 -36.49
N ALA A 1207 -0.41 37.11 -35.43
CA ALA A 1207 -0.06 37.65 -34.13
C ALA A 1207 0.33 36.50 -33.19
N VAL A 1208 1.30 36.77 -32.31
CA VAL A 1208 1.72 35.86 -31.24
C VAL A 1208 1.60 36.59 -29.91
N TYR A 1209 1.00 35.92 -28.93
CA TYR A 1209 0.88 36.39 -27.56
C TYR A 1209 1.48 35.36 -26.61
N LEU A 1210 2.34 35.82 -25.71
CA LEU A 1210 2.95 35.03 -24.65
C LEU A 1210 2.49 35.61 -23.31
N ASP A 1211 1.86 34.82 -22.45
CA ASP A 1211 1.83 35.06 -21.01
C ASP A 1211 2.74 34.02 -20.32
N PHE A 1212 3.96 34.47 -20.05
CA PHE A 1212 5.00 33.64 -19.42
C PHE A 1212 4.60 33.14 -18.02
N ALA A 1213 3.83 33.92 -17.26
CA ALA A 1213 3.45 33.59 -15.89
C ALA A 1213 2.27 32.61 -15.84
N ALA A 1214 1.33 32.73 -16.79
CA ALA A 1214 0.25 31.77 -16.97
C ALA A 1214 0.68 30.47 -17.69
N GLY A 1215 1.89 30.44 -18.29
CA GLY A 1215 2.37 29.31 -19.08
C GLY A 1215 1.77 29.21 -20.49
N SER A 1216 1.13 30.28 -20.98
CA SER A 1216 0.36 30.30 -22.23
C SER A 1216 1.13 30.95 -23.38
N LEU A 1217 1.20 30.27 -24.52
CA LEU A 1217 1.70 30.78 -25.79
C LEU A 1217 0.64 30.60 -26.88
N SER A 1218 -0.01 31.70 -27.26
CA SER A 1218 -1.15 31.73 -28.17
C SER A 1218 -0.82 32.35 -29.53
N PHE A 1219 -1.31 31.73 -30.60
CA PHE A 1219 -1.17 32.20 -31.98
C PHE A 1219 -2.54 32.59 -32.56
N TYR A 1220 -2.57 33.65 -33.38
CA TYR A 1220 -3.78 34.17 -34.01
C TYR A 1220 -3.50 34.56 -35.47
N THR A 1221 -4.48 34.42 -36.36
CA THR A 1221 -4.48 35.15 -37.64
C THR A 1221 -5.06 36.54 -37.45
N VAL A 1222 -4.52 37.54 -38.15
CA VAL A 1222 -5.02 38.93 -38.08
C VAL A 1222 -5.63 39.31 -39.43
N ALA A 1223 -6.96 39.41 -39.49
CA ALA A 1223 -7.71 39.71 -40.72
C ALA A 1223 -8.65 40.91 -40.47
N SER A 1224 -8.53 41.96 -41.28
CA SER A 1224 -9.37 43.18 -41.20
C SER A 1224 -9.46 43.82 -39.80
N GLY A 1225 -8.42 43.67 -38.97
CA GLY A 1225 -8.39 44.17 -37.58
C GLY A 1225 -8.99 43.22 -36.54
N THR A 1226 -9.57 42.08 -36.96
CA THR A 1226 -10.02 41.00 -36.08
C THR A 1226 -8.88 39.98 -35.87
N MET A 1227 -8.76 39.45 -34.66
CA MET A 1227 -7.84 38.34 -34.35
C MET A 1227 -8.62 37.04 -34.20
N ASN A 1228 -8.37 36.06 -35.07
CA ASN A 1228 -8.95 34.73 -34.94
C ASN A 1228 -7.90 33.78 -34.37
N HIS A 1229 -8.21 33.10 -33.27
CA HIS A 1229 -7.32 32.13 -32.63
C HIS A 1229 -6.96 30.98 -33.58
N LEU A 1230 -5.73 30.48 -33.46
CA LEU A 1230 -5.22 29.30 -34.17
C LEU A 1230 -4.92 28.15 -33.21
N HIS A 1231 -4.12 28.42 -32.18
CA HIS A 1231 -3.67 27.43 -31.21
C HIS A 1231 -3.06 28.10 -29.98
N THR A 1232 -3.13 27.44 -28.83
CA THR A 1232 -2.41 27.81 -27.61
C THR A 1232 -1.65 26.59 -27.08
N PHE A 1233 -0.35 26.75 -26.88
CA PHE A 1233 0.43 25.81 -26.06
C PHE A 1233 0.34 26.23 -24.59
N ASN A 1234 0.11 25.28 -23.69
CA ASN A 1234 0.04 25.51 -22.25
C ASN A 1234 1.13 24.68 -21.54
N THR A 1235 2.12 25.33 -20.93
CA THR A 1235 3.28 24.66 -20.32
C THR A 1235 4.00 25.58 -19.31
N THR A 1236 4.57 25.00 -18.26
CA THR A 1236 5.46 25.75 -17.37
C THR A 1236 6.75 26.14 -18.10
N PHE A 1237 6.95 27.42 -18.39
CA PHE A 1237 8.21 27.92 -18.96
C PHE A 1237 9.29 28.05 -17.88
N THR A 1238 10.49 27.54 -18.14
CA THR A 1238 11.58 27.44 -17.15
C THR A 1238 12.69 28.48 -17.31
N GLU A 1239 12.85 29.05 -18.51
CA GLU A 1239 13.79 30.15 -18.80
C GLU A 1239 13.20 31.09 -19.86
N ALA A 1240 13.84 32.24 -20.09
CA ALA A 1240 13.36 33.26 -21.02
C ALA A 1240 13.20 32.72 -22.46
N LEU A 1241 12.08 33.08 -23.10
CA LEU A 1241 11.75 32.65 -24.47
C LEU A 1241 12.23 33.67 -25.51
N PHE A 1242 12.90 33.19 -26.55
CA PHE A 1242 13.42 33.97 -27.66
C PHE A 1242 12.60 33.68 -28.92
N PRO A 1243 11.87 34.67 -29.48
CA PRO A 1243 11.17 34.49 -30.75
C PRO A 1243 12.14 34.16 -31.89
N GLY A 1244 11.74 33.26 -32.78
CA GLY A 1244 12.55 32.77 -33.88
C GLY A 1244 11.74 32.52 -35.14
N PHE A 1245 12.43 32.45 -36.27
CA PHE A 1245 11.81 32.28 -37.57
C PHE A 1245 12.60 31.28 -38.42
N GLY A 1246 11.90 30.31 -39.02
CA GLY A 1246 12.42 29.42 -40.05
C GLY A 1246 11.79 29.73 -41.40
N LEU A 1247 12.56 29.67 -42.49
CA LEU A 1247 12.05 29.90 -43.84
C LEU A 1247 12.49 28.77 -44.76
N TRP A 1248 11.54 28.17 -45.49
CA TRP A 1248 11.78 26.99 -46.31
C TRP A 1248 11.90 27.31 -47.80
N SER A 1249 12.64 26.45 -48.50
CA SER A 1249 13.04 26.61 -49.90
C SER A 1249 12.00 26.03 -50.87
N ASP A 1250 10.87 26.72 -51.04
CA ASP A 1250 10.00 26.49 -52.20
C ASP A 1250 10.46 27.31 -53.43
N LYS A 1251 9.65 27.36 -54.49
CA LYS A 1251 9.94 28.14 -55.71
C LYS A 1251 9.47 29.60 -55.61
N SER A 1252 9.01 30.05 -54.45
CA SER A 1252 8.15 31.23 -54.27
C SER A 1252 8.75 32.30 -53.34
N GLY A 1253 10.01 32.15 -52.92
CA GLY A 1253 10.78 33.21 -52.27
C GLY A 1253 10.27 33.60 -50.89
N SER A 1254 10.09 32.62 -50.01
CA SER A 1254 9.58 32.77 -48.64
C SER A 1254 10.14 33.98 -47.88
N THR A 1255 9.28 34.73 -47.20
CA THR A 1255 9.67 35.91 -46.39
C THR A 1255 8.88 36.02 -45.09
N VAL A 1256 9.48 36.61 -44.05
CA VAL A 1256 8.76 37.06 -42.85
C VAL A 1256 9.21 38.48 -42.47
N SER A 1257 8.27 39.32 -42.01
CA SER A 1257 8.51 40.74 -41.75
C SER A 1257 7.89 41.15 -40.41
N LEU A 1258 8.68 41.74 -39.50
CA LEU A 1258 8.23 42.23 -38.20
C LEU A 1258 7.34 43.47 -38.36
N CYS A 1259 6.04 43.37 -38.06
CA CYS A 1259 5.07 44.47 -38.20
C CYS A 1259 5.35 45.62 -37.20
N SER A 1260 5.07 46.86 -37.59
CA SER A 1260 5.28 48.03 -36.73
C SER A 1260 4.01 48.43 -36.00
N LEU A 1261 3.94 48.13 -34.70
CA LEU A 1261 2.78 48.41 -33.83
C LEU A 1261 2.74 49.87 -33.30
N LYS A 1262 3.53 50.76 -33.89
CA LYS A 1262 3.59 52.20 -33.58
C LYS A 1262 2.88 53.03 -34.67
N LYS A 1263 1.55 53.13 -34.60
CA LYS A 1263 0.79 54.30 -35.10
C LYS A 1263 -0.68 54.29 -34.63
N ALA A 1264 -0.94 54.98 -33.53
CA ALA A 1264 -2.26 55.39 -33.06
C ALA A 1264 -2.07 56.54 -32.05
N GLU A 1265 -1.42 57.62 -32.50
CA GLU A 1265 -1.37 58.86 -31.72
C GLU A 1265 -2.70 59.60 -31.85
N LEU A 1266 -3.14 60.24 -30.76
CA LEU A 1266 -4.42 60.93 -30.69
C LEU A 1266 -4.49 62.04 -31.75
N GLY A 1267 -5.59 62.10 -32.48
CA GLY A 1267 -5.86 63.11 -33.52
C GLY A 1267 -6.11 64.51 -32.97
N GLY A 1268 -5.13 65.09 -32.29
CA GLY A 1268 -5.13 66.50 -31.88
C GLY A 1268 -4.82 67.39 -33.07
N SER A 1269 -5.76 68.25 -33.46
CA SER A 1269 -5.56 69.25 -34.51
C SER A 1269 -4.43 70.22 -34.13
N SER A 1270 -3.36 70.26 -34.94
CA SER A 1270 -2.21 71.15 -34.74
C SER A 1270 -1.99 72.13 -35.90
N ASP A 1271 -3.05 72.59 -36.56
CA ASP A 1271 -3.01 73.74 -37.47
C ASP A 1271 -2.95 75.06 -36.66
N ALA A 1272 -1.83 75.28 -35.97
CA ALA A 1272 -1.57 76.51 -35.22
C ALA A 1272 -0.06 76.84 -35.09
N GLN A 1273 0.39 77.77 -35.93
CA GLN A 1273 1.57 78.64 -35.77
C GLN A 1273 2.99 78.03 -35.86
N ARG A 1274 3.56 78.19 -37.08
CA ARG A 1274 5.00 78.40 -37.43
C ARG A 1274 5.98 77.25 -37.22
#